data_AF-A0A2M8Z0M0-F1
#
_entry.id   AF-A0A2M8Z0M0-F1
#
_cell.length_a   1.000
_cell.length_b   1.000
_cell.length_c   1.000
_cell.angle_alpha   90.00
_cell.angle_beta   90.00
_cell.angle_gamma   90.00
#
_symmetry.space_group_name_H-M   'P 1'
#
loop_
_entity.id
_entity.type
_entity.pdbx_description
1 polymer ?
#
loop_
_entity_poly.entity_id
_entity_poly.type
_entity_poly.pdbx_seq_one_letter_code
_entity_poly.pdbx_strand_id
1 'polypeptide(L)'
;MIKKKLIRKTVVPVLTAACVLSQFGISWAGITGSSQANRDGGIYTQGDWKYENNGWKHYEVSGTLSAGWIKKSSGWYYLNPENGAMMTGWVQDEKGIRYYLNTSKDGTEGQMCSGWYQDEGGTWFFFNTANDGTLGAMKTGWQWIDGYCYYFNTADGTDMGRMYTGQTTPDGFFVNADGRWAEFDGTVHYEAGRGLASAPAAENTKKTASSGGGSSSSGRSGSSGGGNSSGGGNSSGNENNGGSAGGNEGNPDEENSSQEGKDVFVHAEKTKLVDLGWIQYAVIAFQEGSIDDYTIDVDGTDITDVCTNVDDDGTVVKWQTTLWKPNTITVTRTSDGKEQGVKVGKGSAAELPERGSLDSAPSAILTNGSISVFDYWLDNYDKDGNVRVRPEKTTFHISGKSQETSPEIPADYYLPDTMIDKDGKGRIQLKLSLKTLAQENWFDQLKTIKVLDAENSILNKSLVFTTVIETEYGKTGVITVQLPQTNLFARGRYQLNLSSGYSRATMIVPLHLVDNRLFVMNLNTLNPSPKKGEDFAFDIVGPDGESFGTEILSPIYRVDLTKPSGKVKSLTNINQWYEIGPMLHICGTDTDDNVITDESGIYTVTAYADGYQTMSKKVEVGSNSQSREDDLKIFAIAEPHGIDAMSSATVAIPDGGSSGSGSSGGSKMNGFLIFDHDLLANALILHEINDVNEDSEAVVQWWYDQKAQAVMDENAEVFYDFTHYLNAVKDGKLGNGEYLSFEKYKEIQTGGETGNRPYQIKRVLEDGKLGTVESLLSVVGKTAPALKGAEGMLGEDLVLTSDKDEEYISKITALYLDNSAIALRSDDYITAYRISEAKENVTLLAKTEGTGGGTLQLTEGEHKLRIAADGYKEQTVVLHVVKELETFKLSLAENSDKTDAEEAAYHVGQMVYINAAADEADESQKKLRGDFMKNLTGVTLTDPDDNTRKVLSKEQGGIFSQDNYEKGDYSFTLQKDLFQKAGRYTVLVTADGYTAKTLAFEILEAAEQPVENEKSAPGVETTKYVKGTNWDPAYYRVTFDTTDEKATKEYLNADKTVIVNGIPYKKAILLSASRQNEFKVSKDDSYGVVKYLDFTADGFTEEENEVVIEVNGYETLTFMVELFDPEEGIEGKSASAPLKTEEEAAENKEEKTESTEEVPESPGAGKAEEAKEEPEIAEEDKTEEAKEDPEETEDDKTEVVKEEPGKAGEDKTEDTKEEPVETAEGETEDTKEVTVEEKEEDTKKAADSKKEEIQNDTAGTDGITSGSKGKVPEE
;
A
#
# COMPACT_ATOMS: atom_id res chain seq x y z
N MET A 1 -32.78 28.98 -70.87
CA MET A 1 -33.78 30.07 -70.93
C MET A 1 -34.09 30.57 -69.51
N ILE A 2 -34.37 31.87 -69.34
CA ILE A 2 -35.51 32.46 -68.57
C ILE A 2 -35.73 32.11 -67.05
N LYS A 3 -35.68 33.16 -66.17
CA LYS A 3 -36.46 33.45 -64.90
C LYS A 3 -36.57 32.38 -63.76
N LYS A 4 -36.48 32.59 -62.42
CA LYS A 4 -36.34 33.72 -61.43
C LYS A 4 -37.61 34.61 -61.24
N LYS A 5 -38.14 34.99 -60.04
CA LYS A 5 -37.81 34.94 -58.57
C LYS A 5 -39.12 35.24 -57.71
N LEU A 6 -39.06 35.50 -56.37
CA LEU A 6 -40.03 36.21 -55.44
C LEU A 6 -41.15 35.40 -54.68
N ILE A 7 -41.71 35.68 -53.47
CA ILE A 7 -41.51 36.61 -52.31
C ILE A 7 -42.61 36.47 -51.19
N ARG A 8 -42.34 36.98 -49.96
CA ARG A 8 -43.25 37.47 -48.85
C ARG A 8 -44.16 36.49 -48.04
N LYS A 9 -44.45 36.72 -46.74
CA LYS A 9 -43.87 37.57 -45.65
C LYS A 9 -44.55 37.25 -44.29
N THR A 10 -43.79 37.14 -43.18
CA THR A 10 -44.00 37.71 -41.80
C THR A 10 -42.83 37.24 -40.90
N VAL A 11 -42.62 37.82 -39.70
CA VAL A 11 -41.76 39.00 -39.41
C VAL A 11 -41.61 39.13 -37.86
N VAL A 12 -40.40 39.15 -37.26
CA VAL A 12 -39.58 40.31 -36.74
C VAL A 12 -40.40 41.40 -35.98
N PRO A 13 -39.96 42.20 -34.93
CA PRO A 13 -38.66 42.58 -34.32
C PRO A 13 -37.54 41.58 -33.90
N VAL A 14 -36.55 41.89 -33.03
CA VAL A 14 -36.37 42.89 -31.92
C VAL A 14 -37.32 42.68 -30.74
N LEU A 15 -36.89 42.53 -29.47
CA LEU A 15 -35.55 42.36 -28.81
C LEU A 15 -35.81 41.51 -27.52
N THR A 16 -34.94 40.76 -26.84
CA THR A 16 -33.46 40.62 -26.75
C THR A 16 -32.69 41.76 -26.05
N ALA A 17 -31.40 41.53 -25.75
CA ALA A 17 -30.53 42.34 -24.88
C ALA A 17 -29.11 42.52 -25.49
N ALA A 18 -28.11 42.98 -24.71
CA ALA A 18 -26.70 43.03 -25.12
C ALA A 18 -25.74 42.83 -23.93
N CYS A 19 -24.55 42.28 -24.19
CA CYS A 19 -23.51 41.90 -23.22
C CYS A 19 -22.36 42.92 -23.13
N VAL A 20 -21.38 42.72 -22.23
CA VAL A 20 -19.90 42.67 -22.50
C VAL A 20 -19.08 42.66 -21.19
N LEU A 21 -17.89 42.03 -21.25
CA LEU A 21 -16.88 41.89 -20.17
C LEU A 21 -15.92 43.10 -20.07
N SER A 22 -15.27 43.31 -18.92
CA SER A 22 -13.80 43.54 -18.75
C SER A 22 -13.43 44.12 -17.36
N GLN A 23 -12.13 44.27 -17.08
CA GLN A 23 -11.51 44.43 -15.75
C GLN A 23 -11.43 45.89 -15.25
N PHE A 24 -11.21 46.10 -13.94
CA PHE A 24 -9.92 46.55 -13.36
C PHE A 24 -10.02 47.11 -11.92
N GLY A 25 -9.16 46.63 -11.03
CA GLY A 25 -8.37 47.52 -10.14
C GLY A 25 -8.75 47.74 -8.65
N ILE A 26 -7.97 47.09 -7.77
CA ILE A 26 -7.27 47.69 -6.60
C ILE A 26 -8.10 48.43 -5.51
N SER A 27 -8.14 47.87 -4.28
CA SER A 27 -7.44 48.41 -3.08
C SER A 27 -7.80 47.65 -1.78
N TRP A 28 -7.02 47.87 -0.71
CA TRP A 28 -7.09 47.17 0.58
C TRP A 28 -7.54 48.08 1.74
N ALA A 29 -7.87 47.42 2.87
CA ALA A 29 -7.85 47.91 4.25
C ALA A 29 -9.00 48.81 4.79
N GLY A 30 -9.68 48.27 5.82
CA GLY A 30 -9.68 48.91 7.14
C GLY A 30 -10.82 49.88 7.51
N ILE A 31 -11.85 49.35 8.18
CA ILE A 31 -12.58 50.11 9.22
C ILE A 31 -12.62 49.27 10.50
N THR A 32 -11.88 49.70 11.52
CA THR A 32 -12.15 49.33 12.91
C THR A 32 -13.18 50.31 13.47
N GLY A 33 -14.29 49.80 14.00
CA GLY A 33 -15.40 50.62 14.49
C GLY A 33 -16.10 49.97 15.68
N SER A 34 -15.73 50.39 16.89
CA SER A 34 -16.27 49.84 18.14
C SER A 34 -17.66 50.40 18.47
N SER A 35 -18.59 49.51 18.80
CA SER A 35 -19.67 49.68 19.80
C SER A 35 -20.42 51.03 19.87
N GLN A 36 -21.68 51.04 19.44
CA GLN A 36 -22.72 51.71 20.24
C GLN A 36 -24.10 51.08 20.04
N ALA A 37 -24.88 51.00 21.12
CA ALA A 37 -26.14 50.25 21.15
C ALA A 37 -27.39 51.14 20.96
N ASN A 38 -28.30 50.66 20.11
CA ASN A 38 -29.77 50.64 20.24
C ASN A 38 -30.53 51.89 20.73
N ARG A 39 -31.46 52.38 19.88
CA ARG A 39 -32.68 53.19 20.14
C ARG A 39 -33.56 53.06 18.88
N ASP A 40 -34.71 52.41 18.84
CA ASP A 40 -35.85 52.52 19.75
C ASP A 40 -36.77 51.27 19.79
N GLY A 41 -37.14 50.85 21.00
CA GLY A 41 -38.53 50.50 21.31
C GLY A 41 -39.10 49.12 20.95
N GLY A 42 -38.40 48.27 20.19
CA GLY A 42 -38.87 46.91 19.87
C GLY A 42 -37.91 45.83 20.37
N ILE A 43 -38.25 45.13 21.46
CA ILE A 43 -37.53 43.91 21.88
C ILE A 43 -38.06 42.75 21.04
N TYR A 44 -37.31 42.32 20.03
CA TYR A 44 -37.53 41.04 19.39
C TYR A 44 -36.94 39.94 20.26
N THR A 45 -37.79 39.07 20.79
CA THR A 45 -37.37 37.78 21.34
C THR A 45 -36.89 36.90 20.18
N GLN A 46 -35.60 36.55 20.22
CA GLN A 46 -34.90 35.87 19.14
C GLN A 46 -35.32 34.39 19.04
N GLY A 47 -35.74 33.95 17.86
CA GLY A 47 -36.17 32.56 17.60
C GLY A 47 -37.69 32.31 17.59
N ASP A 48 -38.52 33.36 17.59
CA ASP A 48 -39.98 33.27 17.61
C ASP A 48 -40.66 33.29 16.22
N TRP A 49 -41.86 32.72 16.18
CA TRP A 49 -42.78 32.78 15.04
C TRP A 49 -43.52 34.12 14.98
N LYS A 50 -43.70 34.67 13.78
CA LYS A 50 -44.38 35.95 13.53
C LYS A 50 -45.36 35.83 12.37
N TYR A 51 -46.61 36.27 12.55
CA TYR A 51 -47.62 36.24 11.49
C TYR A 51 -47.58 37.54 10.68
N GLU A 52 -47.19 37.47 9.40
CA GLU A 52 -47.01 38.61 8.50
C GLU A 52 -47.46 38.27 7.07
N ASN A 53 -48.03 39.25 6.36
CA ASN A 53 -48.50 39.08 4.97
C ASN A 53 -49.39 37.83 4.76
N ASN A 54 -50.26 37.55 5.73
CA ASN A 54 -51.22 36.44 5.74
C ASN A 54 -50.60 35.02 5.88
N GLY A 55 -49.35 34.90 6.35
CA GLY A 55 -48.73 33.62 6.70
C GLY A 55 -47.86 33.71 7.96
N TRP A 56 -47.57 32.57 8.59
CA TRP A 56 -46.56 32.48 9.65
C TRP A 56 -45.15 32.50 9.04
N LYS A 57 -44.21 33.19 9.69
CA LYS A 57 -42.79 33.24 9.33
C LYS A 57 -41.93 33.01 10.56
N HIS A 58 -40.75 32.45 10.37
CA HIS A 58 -39.77 32.23 11.43
C HIS A 58 -38.53 33.08 11.20
N TYR A 59 -38.01 33.71 12.26
CA TYR A 59 -36.78 34.50 12.22
C TYR A 59 -35.75 33.93 13.18
N GLU A 60 -34.51 33.81 12.71
CA GLU A 60 -33.37 33.34 13.49
C GLU A 60 -32.92 34.36 14.54
N VAL A 61 -32.03 33.90 15.43
CA VAL A 61 -31.30 34.77 16.39
C VAL A 61 -30.52 35.88 15.68
N SER A 62 -30.01 35.61 14.47
CA SER A 62 -29.35 36.57 13.58
C SER A 62 -30.26 37.71 13.09
N GLY A 63 -31.59 37.56 13.20
CA GLY A 63 -32.58 38.42 12.54
C GLY A 63 -32.89 38.03 11.09
N THR A 64 -32.21 37.01 10.56
CA THR A 64 -32.45 36.46 9.22
C THR A 64 -33.80 35.73 9.17
N LEU A 65 -34.50 35.85 8.04
CA LEU A 65 -35.72 35.09 7.75
C LEU A 65 -35.33 33.64 7.41
N SER A 66 -35.89 32.66 8.12
CA SER A 66 -35.66 31.24 7.81
C SER A 66 -36.42 30.79 6.55
N ALA A 67 -35.87 29.79 5.88
CA ALA A 67 -36.39 29.19 4.65
C ALA A 67 -36.13 27.67 4.67
N GLY A 68 -36.93 26.87 3.96
CA GLY A 68 -36.83 25.41 3.96
C GLY A 68 -37.28 24.77 5.28
N TRP A 69 -36.70 23.62 5.63
CA TRP A 69 -37.02 22.87 6.84
C TRP A 69 -36.44 23.49 8.10
N ILE A 70 -37.25 23.61 9.16
CA ILE A 70 -36.79 23.99 10.50
C ILE A 70 -37.28 23.00 11.57
N LYS A 71 -36.39 22.59 12.48
CA LYS A 71 -36.75 21.81 13.68
C LYS A 71 -37.03 22.74 14.85
N LYS A 72 -38.18 22.55 15.52
CA LYS A 72 -38.56 23.20 16.78
C LYS A 72 -38.85 22.13 17.82
N SER A 73 -38.99 22.52 19.09
CA SER A 73 -39.35 21.59 20.18
C SER A 73 -40.75 20.95 20.04
N SER A 74 -41.58 21.46 19.13
CA SER A 74 -42.88 20.93 18.75
C SER A 74 -42.85 20.06 17.48
N GLY A 75 -41.68 19.84 16.87
CA GLY A 75 -41.52 19.05 15.65
C GLY A 75 -40.90 19.84 14.48
N TRP A 76 -40.95 19.27 13.29
CA TRP A 76 -40.46 19.88 12.06
C TRP A 76 -41.55 20.72 11.37
N TYR A 77 -41.15 21.82 10.74
CA TYR A 77 -41.99 22.71 9.95
C TYR A 77 -41.27 23.05 8.64
N TYR A 78 -42.04 23.28 7.55
CA TYR A 78 -41.48 23.68 6.25
C TYR A 78 -41.87 25.12 5.91
N LEU A 79 -40.89 25.91 5.48
CA LEU A 79 -41.03 27.31 5.07
C LEU A 79 -40.75 27.42 3.57
N ASN A 80 -41.64 28.08 2.84
CA ASN A 80 -41.50 28.33 1.40
C ASN A 80 -40.16 29.07 1.10
N PRO A 81 -39.25 28.50 0.29
CA PRO A 81 -37.94 29.11 0.03
C PRO A 81 -37.96 30.51 -0.60
N GLU A 82 -38.99 30.86 -1.37
CA GLU A 82 -39.08 32.15 -2.06
C GLU A 82 -39.47 33.32 -1.14
N ASN A 83 -40.15 33.02 -0.02
CA ASN A 83 -40.80 34.07 0.78
C ASN A 83 -40.85 33.81 2.30
N GLY A 84 -40.39 32.65 2.78
CA GLY A 84 -40.30 32.28 4.21
C GLY A 84 -41.63 32.04 4.91
N ALA A 85 -42.74 31.86 4.18
CA ALA A 85 -44.04 31.53 4.76
C ALA A 85 -44.16 30.03 5.09
N MET A 86 -44.71 29.71 6.26
CA MET A 86 -45.00 28.36 6.73
C MET A 86 -46.01 27.67 5.81
N MET A 87 -45.69 26.45 5.42
CA MET A 87 -46.53 25.60 4.58
C MET A 87 -47.40 24.65 5.42
N THR A 88 -48.58 24.34 4.91
CA THR A 88 -49.56 23.42 5.51
C THR A 88 -50.20 22.56 4.42
N GLY A 89 -50.56 21.33 4.74
CA GLY A 89 -51.03 20.33 3.79
C GLY A 89 -49.88 19.60 3.09
N TRP A 90 -50.14 19.11 1.88
CA TRP A 90 -49.13 18.47 1.05
C TRP A 90 -48.04 19.45 0.61
N VAL A 91 -46.78 19.09 0.86
CA VAL A 91 -45.61 19.79 0.30
C VAL A 91 -44.73 18.80 -0.44
N GLN A 92 -43.93 19.32 -1.37
CA GLN A 92 -42.88 18.58 -2.06
C GLN A 92 -41.59 19.36 -1.89
N ASP A 93 -40.50 18.68 -1.53
CA ASP A 93 -39.19 19.32 -1.34
C ASP A 93 -38.41 19.45 -2.67
N GLU A 94 -37.22 20.07 -2.60
CA GLU A 94 -36.33 20.28 -3.75
C GLU A 94 -35.81 18.96 -4.36
N LYS A 95 -35.93 17.84 -3.65
CA LYS A 95 -35.56 16.48 -4.11
C LYS A 95 -36.76 15.73 -4.70
N GLY A 96 -37.95 16.33 -4.72
CA GLY A 96 -39.18 15.73 -5.21
C GLY A 96 -39.90 14.84 -4.19
N ILE A 97 -39.45 14.76 -2.94
CA ILE A 97 -40.06 13.93 -1.90
C ILE A 97 -41.32 14.63 -1.36
N ARG A 98 -42.41 13.89 -1.18
CA ARG A 98 -43.67 14.42 -0.60
C ARG A 98 -43.73 14.22 0.91
N TYR A 99 -44.26 15.23 1.59
CA TYR A 99 -44.51 15.27 3.03
C TYR A 99 -45.90 15.87 3.28
N TYR A 100 -46.49 15.61 4.45
CA TYR A 100 -47.72 16.28 4.88
C TYR A 100 -47.46 17.08 6.16
N LEU A 101 -47.86 18.35 6.14
CA LEU A 101 -47.71 19.33 7.20
C LEU A 101 -49.13 19.57 7.77
N ASN A 102 -49.36 19.41 9.07
CA ASN A 102 -50.71 19.37 9.62
C ASN A 102 -51.48 20.69 9.35
N THR A 103 -52.72 20.58 8.89
CA THR A 103 -53.64 21.69 8.61
C THR A 103 -54.52 22.04 9.83
N SER A 104 -54.45 21.25 10.89
CA SER A 104 -55.28 21.37 12.09
C SER A 104 -54.92 22.60 12.93
N LYS A 105 -55.90 23.47 13.19
CA LYS A 105 -55.75 24.70 14.00
C LYS A 105 -55.81 24.45 15.52
N ASP A 106 -55.36 23.29 15.96
CA ASP A 106 -55.42 22.83 17.36
C ASP A 106 -54.16 23.18 18.18
N GLY A 107 -53.12 23.72 17.52
CA GLY A 107 -51.80 23.96 18.07
C GLY A 107 -50.68 23.24 17.32
N THR A 108 -51.02 22.29 16.43
CA THR A 108 -50.08 21.54 15.58
C THR A 108 -50.02 22.06 14.13
N GLU A 109 -50.69 23.16 13.80
CA GLU A 109 -50.70 23.76 12.45
C GLU A 109 -49.28 23.99 11.92
N GLY A 110 -48.97 23.37 10.77
CA GLY A 110 -47.65 23.39 10.12
C GLY A 110 -46.66 22.33 10.62
N GLN A 111 -46.99 21.51 11.62
CA GLN A 111 -46.12 20.43 12.09
C GLN A 111 -46.13 19.26 11.09
N MET A 112 -44.95 18.76 10.71
CA MET A 112 -44.80 17.58 9.84
C MET A 112 -45.37 16.31 10.49
N CYS A 113 -46.16 15.55 9.72
CA CYS A 113 -46.67 14.23 10.10
C CYS A 113 -45.60 13.14 9.94
N SER A 114 -45.66 12.11 10.79
CA SER A 114 -44.83 10.89 10.74
C SER A 114 -45.66 9.71 11.23
N GLY A 115 -45.51 8.53 10.62
CA GLY A 115 -46.33 7.35 10.88
C GLY A 115 -47.61 7.34 10.05
N TRP A 116 -48.64 6.67 10.57
CA TRP A 116 -49.95 6.57 9.93
C TRP A 116 -50.68 7.91 9.89
N TYR A 117 -51.25 8.23 8.73
CA TYR A 117 -52.11 9.39 8.53
C TYR A 117 -53.33 9.00 7.70
N GLN A 118 -54.51 9.50 8.08
CA GLN A 118 -55.75 9.34 7.34
C GLN A 118 -56.26 10.71 6.87
N ASP A 119 -56.64 10.82 5.59
CA ASP A 119 -57.20 12.06 5.05
C ASP A 119 -58.71 12.23 5.34
N GLU A 120 -59.26 13.41 5.04
CA GLU A 120 -60.69 13.72 5.19
C GLU A 120 -61.61 12.81 4.35
N GLY A 121 -61.07 12.12 3.33
CA GLY A 121 -61.76 11.12 2.52
C GLY A 121 -61.73 9.70 3.11
N GLY A 122 -61.03 9.50 4.23
CA GLY A 122 -60.84 8.20 4.87
C GLY A 122 -59.68 7.38 4.28
N THR A 123 -58.86 7.94 3.39
CA THR A 123 -57.72 7.24 2.78
C THR A 123 -56.51 7.25 3.70
N TRP A 124 -55.87 6.09 3.88
CA TRP A 124 -54.62 5.97 4.63
C TRP A 124 -53.38 6.23 3.78
N PHE A 125 -52.39 6.86 4.41
CA PHE A 125 -51.02 7.07 3.93
C PHE A 125 -50.06 6.72 5.08
N PHE A 126 -48.79 6.45 4.75
CA PHE A 126 -47.74 6.29 5.75
C PHE A 126 -46.54 7.18 5.45
N PHE A 127 -46.08 7.90 6.47
CA PHE A 127 -44.90 8.78 6.44
C PHE A 127 -43.81 8.16 7.31
N ASN A 128 -42.54 8.26 6.92
CA ASN A 128 -41.47 7.56 7.63
C ASN A 128 -41.37 7.99 9.10
N THR A 129 -41.14 7.03 9.99
CA THR A 129 -40.93 7.20 11.44
C THR A 129 -39.47 7.05 11.87
N ALA A 130 -38.61 6.58 10.96
CA ALA A 130 -37.18 6.49 11.19
C ALA A 130 -36.55 7.89 11.34
N ASN A 131 -35.68 8.06 12.34
CA ASN A 131 -34.90 9.28 12.57
C ASN A 131 -33.60 9.30 11.73
N ASP A 132 -33.69 8.85 10.48
CA ASP A 132 -32.57 8.60 9.55
C ASP A 132 -32.31 9.77 8.57
N GLY A 133 -32.92 10.93 8.81
CA GLY A 133 -32.94 12.06 7.88
C GLY A 133 -34.05 11.99 6.81
N THR A 134 -34.82 10.91 6.75
CA THR A 134 -36.02 10.76 5.89
C THR A 134 -37.33 10.75 6.68
N LEU A 135 -37.28 11.06 7.98
CA LEU A 135 -38.45 11.25 8.86
C LEU A 135 -39.52 12.11 8.17
N GLY A 136 -40.77 11.63 8.19
CA GLY A 136 -41.91 12.31 7.56
C GLY A 136 -42.03 12.18 6.03
N ALA A 137 -41.08 11.54 5.35
CA ALA A 137 -41.19 11.27 3.90
C ALA A 137 -42.28 10.23 3.62
N MET A 138 -43.16 10.52 2.65
CA MET A 138 -44.24 9.61 2.25
C MET A 138 -43.69 8.31 1.64
N LYS A 139 -44.19 7.16 2.09
CA LYS A 139 -43.84 5.85 1.52
C LYS A 139 -44.77 5.45 0.37
N THR A 140 -44.25 4.63 -0.55
CA THR A 140 -44.96 4.02 -1.69
C THR A 140 -44.50 2.56 -1.85
N GLY A 141 -45.22 1.77 -2.63
CA GLY A 141 -44.95 0.35 -2.83
C GLY A 141 -45.28 -0.52 -1.61
N TRP A 142 -44.71 -1.72 -1.56
CA TRP A 142 -44.78 -2.61 -0.39
C TRP A 142 -43.93 -2.07 0.76
N GLN A 143 -44.49 -2.05 1.96
CA GLN A 143 -43.82 -1.59 3.19
C GLN A 143 -44.21 -2.49 4.36
N TRP A 144 -43.22 -2.93 5.13
CA TRP A 144 -43.45 -3.58 6.42
C TRP A 144 -43.57 -2.51 7.50
N ILE A 145 -44.64 -2.57 8.30
CA ILE A 145 -44.97 -1.62 9.38
C ILE A 145 -45.51 -2.40 10.58
N ASP A 146 -44.90 -2.24 11.76
CA ASP A 146 -45.16 -3.03 12.97
C ASP A 146 -45.25 -4.55 12.71
N GLY A 147 -44.38 -5.09 11.85
CA GLY A 147 -44.37 -6.50 11.47
C GLY A 147 -45.42 -6.94 10.46
N TYR A 148 -46.33 -6.08 10.01
CA TYR A 148 -47.30 -6.39 8.95
C TYR A 148 -46.92 -5.75 7.61
N CYS A 149 -47.15 -6.44 6.49
CA CYS A 149 -46.88 -5.90 5.15
C CYS A 149 -48.11 -5.18 4.56
N TYR A 150 -47.92 -3.98 4.01
CA TYR A 150 -48.96 -3.12 3.42
C TYR A 150 -48.52 -2.61 2.03
N TYR A 151 -49.48 -2.34 1.13
CA TYR A 151 -49.20 -1.74 -0.19
C TYR A 151 -49.74 -0.32 -0.31
N PHE A 152 -48.86 0.60 -0.71
CA PHE A 152 -49.16 1.99 -1.00
C PHE A 152 -48.95 2.28 -2.48
N ASN A 153 -49.90 2.99 -3.12
CA ASN A 153 -49.89 3.22 -4.56
C ASN A 153 -48.60 3.92 -5.05
N THR A 154 -47.95 3.35 -6.07
CA THR A 154 -46.75 3.93 -6.70
C THR A 154 -47.04 4.85 -7.88
N ALA A 155 -48.28 4.91 -8.38
CA ALA A 155 -48.62 5.68 -9.57
C ALA A 155 -48.57 7.20 -9.34
N ASP A 156 -47.86 7.92 -10.20
CA ASP A 156 -47.76 9.38 -10.19
C ASP A 156 -49.13 10.06 -10.32
N GLY A 157 -49.40 11.00 -9.41
CA GLY A 157 -50.60 11.86 -9.47
C GLY A 157 -51.14 12.24 -8.09
N THR A 158 -52.47 12.37 -8.02
CA THR A 158 -53.22 12.57 -6.77
C THR A 158 -53.32 11.30 -5.92
N ASP A 159 -53.22 10.12 -6.56
CA ASP A 159 -53.41 8.83 -5.89
C ASP A 159 -52.12 8.20 -5.35
N MET A 160 -50.96 8.84 -5.55
CA MET A 160 -49.65 8.37 -5.09
C MET A 160 -49.60 8.30 -3.55
N GLY A 161 -49.11 7.18 -3.00
CA GLY A 161 -49.01 6.94 -1.56
C GLY A 161 -50.30 6.49 -0.87
N ARG A 162 -51.43 6.36 -1.59
CA ARG A 162 -52.69 5.85 -1.02
C ARG A 162 -52.57 4.35 -0.71
N MET A 163 -52.92 3.92 0.50
CA MET A 163 -52.96 2.50 0.89
C MET A 163 -54.07 1.75 0.16
N TYR A 164 -53.80 0.50 -0.24
CA TYR A 164 -54.82 -0.42 -0.75
C TYR A 164 -55.52 -1.15 0.42
N THR A 165 -56.84 -1.36 0.33
CA THR A 165 -57.64 -2.05 1.35
C THR A 165 -58.75 -2.90 0.72
N GLY A 166 -58.87 -4.16 1.14
CA GLY A 166 -59.98 -5.06 0.76
C GLY A 166 -60.02 -5.44 -0.73
N GLN A 167 -58.88 -5.38 -1.42
CA GLN A 167 -58.79 -5.52 -2.87
C GLN A 167 -57.43 -6.09 -3.30
N THR A 168 -57.32 -6.48 -4.57
CA THR A 168 -56.05 -6.93 -5.16
C THR A 168 -55.17 -5.73 -5.54
N THR A 169 -53.86 -5.83 -5.27
CA THR A 169 -52.84 -4.84 -5.67
C THR A 169 -52.51 -4.95 -7.17
N PRO A 170 -51.85 -3.94 -7.79
CA PRO A 170 -51.57 -3.95 -9.24
C PRO A 170 -50.68 -5.11 -9.71
N ASP A 171 -49.91 -5.70 -8.81
CA ASP A 171 -49.01 -6.84 -9.01
C ASP A 171 -49.66 -8.20 -8.64
N GLY A 172 -50.91 -8.22 -8.18
CA GLY A 172 -51.74 -9.42 -8.09
C GLY A 172 -51.96 -10.03 -6.69
N PHE A 173 -51.35 -9.48 -5.65
CA PHE A 173 -51.56 -9.94 -4.27
C PHE A 173 -52.85 -9.38 -3.67
N PHE A 174 -53.44 -10.06 -2.69
CA PHE A 174 -54.62 -9.57 -1.98
C PHE A 174 -54.24 -8.85 -0.70
N VAL A 175 -54.84 -7.69 -0.44
CA VAL A 175 -54.78 -7.02 0.86
C VAL A 175 -56.16 -7.03 1.53
N ASN A 176 -56.19 -7.38 2.81
CA ASN A 176 -57.40 -7.50 3.61
C ASN A 176 -58.07 -6.13 3.87
N ALA A 177 -59.19 -6.10 4.59
CA ALA A 177 -59.92 -4.87 4.89
C ALA A 177 -59.09 -3.81 5.66
N ASP A 178 -58.07 -4.23 6.42
CA ASP A 178 -57.15 -3.36 7.15
C ASP A 178 -55.93 -2.94 6.30
N GLY A 179 -55.86 -3.37 5.03
CA GLY A 179 -54.77 -3.11 4.08
C GLY A 179 -53.55 -4.01 4.22
N ARG A 180 -53.61 -5.04 5.07
CA ARG A 180 -52.51 -5.99 5.29
C ARG A 180 -52.50 -7.07 4.22
N TRP A 181 -51.33 -7.45 3.74
CA TRP A 181 -51.17 -8.58 2.81
C TRP A 181 -51.72 -9.86 3.45
N ALA A 182 -52.62 -10.52 2.74
CA ALA A 182 -53.22 -11.78 3.16
C ALA A 182 -53.39 -12.76 1.98
N GLU A 183 -53.32 -14.04 2.31
CA GLU A 183 -53.63 -15.12 1.37
C GLU A 183 -55.13 -15.25 1.11
N PHE A 184 -55.49 -16.01 0.07
CA PHE A 184 -56.89 -16.24 -0.34
C PHE A 184 -57.76 -16.95 0.72
N ASP A 185 -57.17 -17.55 1.76
CA ASP A 185 -57.87 -18.12 2.90
C ASP A 185 -58.09 -17.13 4.06
N GLY A 186 -57.51 -15.93 3.98
CA GLY A 186 -57.57 -14.88 5.00
C GLY A 186 -56.36 -14.83 5.96
N THR A 187 -55.37 -15.72 5.81
CA THR A 187 -54.14 -15.70 6.61
C THR A 187 -53.34 -14.44 6.31
N VAL A 188 -53.00 -13.65 7.34
CA VAL A 188 -52.28 -12.38 7.22
C VAL A 188 -50.78 -12.59 7.43
N HIS A 189 -49.95 -12.03 6.55
CA HIS A 189 -48.50 -12.06 6.67
C HIS A 189 -48.03 -11.15 7.83
N TYR A 190 -47.31 -11.73 8.79
CA TYR A 190 -46.80 -11.04 9.98
C TYR A 190 -45.45 -11.60 10.45
N GLU A 191 -44.49 -10.73 10.70
CA GLU A 191 -43.15 -11.06 11.20
C GLU A 191 -42.76 -10.07 12.31
N ALA A 192 -42.58 -10.58 13.54
CA ALA A 192 -42.41 -9.73 14.72
C ALA A 192 -41.16 -8.85 14.62
N GLY A 193 -41.34 -7.52 14.76
CA GLY A 193 -40.25 -6.54 14.69
C GLY A 193 -39.82 -6.15 13.26
N ARG A 194 -40.38 -6.76 12.20
CA ARG A 194 -40.01 -6.42 10.82
C ARG A 194 -40.58 -5.07 10.37
N GLY A 195 -39.72 -4.22 9.82
CA GLY A 195 -40.10 -2.98 9.16
C GLY A 195 -40.12 -1.73 10.05
N LEU A 196 -40.92 -0.74 9.64
CA LEU A 196 -40.99 0.57 10.28
C LEU A 196 -41.95 0.55 11.48
N ALA A 197 -41.59 1.21 12.58
CA ALA A 197 -42.52 1.40 13.69
C ALA A 197 -43.66 2.34 13.29
N SER A 198 -44.90 2.08 13.72
CA SER A 198 -46.05 2.96 13.42
C SER A 198 -45.97 4.34 14.07
N ALA A 199 -45.17 4.47 15.14
CA ALA A 199 -44.92 5.72 15.86
C ALA A 199 -43.40 5.99 15.98
N PRO A 200 -42.96 7.25 15.91
CA PRO A 200 -41.56 7.60 16.12
C PRO A 200 -41.13 7.38 17.58
N ALA A 201 -39.88 6.91 17.77
CA ALA A 201 -39.31 6.74 19.11
C ALA A 201 -39.15 8.09 19.84
N ALA A 202 -39.54 8.14 21.11
CA ALA A 202 -39.55 9.38 21.89
C ALA A 202 -38.14 9.90 22.22
N GLU A 203 -37.89 11.20 22.00
CA GLU A 203 -36.61 11.84 22.32
C GLU A 203 -36.32 11.79 23.84
N ASN A 204 -35.33 10.98 24.21
CA ASN A 204 -35.04 10.64 25.60
C ASN A 204 -34.24 11.75 26.31
N THR A 205 -34.95 12.81 26.71
CA THR A 205 -34.38 14.06 27.27
C THR A 205 -33.81 13.88 28.68
N LYS A 206 -32.61 13.31 28.78
CA LYS A 206 -31.88 12.99 30.02
C LYS A 206 -31.39 14.25 30.76
N LYS A 207 -32.33 14.90 31.45
CA LYS A 207 -32.12 16.16 32.19
C LYS A 207 -31.30 15.95 33.46
N THR A 208 -30.09 16.50 33.51
CA THR A 208 -29.20 16.44 34.68
C THR A 208 -29.72 17.32 35.82
N ALA A 209 -29.88 16.72 37.00
CA ALA A 209 -30.13 17.42 38.26
C ALA A 209 -29.46 16.65 39.41
N SER A 210 -28.69 17.36 40.24
CA SER A 210 -27.99 16.79 41.40
C SER A 210 -28.73 17.08 42.70
N SER A 211 -28.43 16.30 43.75
CA SER A 211 -29.06 16.28 45.08
C SER A 211 -30.54 15.83 45.12
N GLY A 212 -30.98 15.12 46.16
CA GLY A 212 -30.20 14.50 47.24
C GLY A 212 -31.04 14.04 48.43
N GLY A 213 -30.82 12.78 48.86
CA GLY A 213 -31.19 12.27 50.18
C GLY A 213 -32.60 11.66 50.34
N GLY A 214 -32.62 10.44 50.88
CA GLY A 214 -33.48 10.15 52.05
C GLY A 214 -34.78 9.36 51.86
N SER A 215 -34.72 8.09 52.29
CA SER A 215 -35.65 7.53 53.30
C SER A 215 -37.13 7.23 52.94
N SER A 216 -37.35 5.96 52.56
CA SER A 216 -38.26 5.01 53.23
C SER A 216 -39.77 5.29 53.42
N SER A 217 -40.56 4.41 52.77
CA SER A 217 -41.62 3.56 53.38
C SER A 217 -43.09 4.02 53.51
N SER A 218 -43.97 3.12 53.01
CA SER A 218 -45.36 2.84 53.45
C SER A 218 -46.50 3.83 53.15
N GLY A 219 -47.76 3.35 53.18
CA GLY A 219 -48.93 4.23 53.43
C GLY A 219 -50.17 4.10 52.51
N ARG A 220 -50.81 2.93 52.44
CA ARG A 220 -52.12 2.66 51.78
C ARG A 220 -53.21 3.77 51.81
N SER A 221 -53.96 3.85 50.70
CA SER A 221 -55.43 4.07 50.59
C SER A 221 -56.06 5.45 50.88
N GLY A 222 -57.24 5.73 50.29
CA GLY A 222 -58.00 6.98 50.52
C GLY A 222 -59.49 6.95 50.11
N SER A 223 -59.79 7.09 48.80
CA SER A 223 -61.13 7.07 48.17
C SER A 223 -62.09 8.26 48.39
N SER A 224 -62.70 8.77 47.30
CA SER A 224 -64.16 9.00 47.10
C SER A 224 -64.43 10.00 45.94
N GLY A 225 -65.51 9.89 45.14
CA GLY A 225 -66.48 8.79 45.00
C GLY A 225 -67.72 9.13 44.13
N GLY A 226 -68.51 8.10 43.77
CA GLY A 226 -69.86 8.20 43.14
C GLY A 226 -69.91 8.05 41.60
N GLY A 227 -70.94 7.45 40.97
CA GLY A 227 -71.98 6.56 41.51
C GLY A 227 -73.33 6.52 40.74
N ASN A 228 -73.68 5.34 40.16
CA ASN A 228 -75.04 4.86 39.79
C ASN A 228 -75.85 5.59 38.66
N SER A 229 -76.88 5.00 37.99
CA SER A 229 -77.31 3.58 37.77
C SER A 229 -78.54 3.44 36.83
N SER A 230 -78.55 2.45 35.90
CA SER A 230 -79.73 1.73 35.29
C SER A 230 -79.22 0.83 34.13
N GLY A 231 -79.68 -0.39 33.79
CA GLY A 231 -80.89 -1.18 34.08
C GLY A 231 -81.88 -1.14 32.88
N GLY A 232 -82.38 -2.23 32.26
CA GLY A 232 -82.13 -3.69 32.35
C GLY A 232 -83.28 -4.51 31.69
N GLY A 233 -83.10 -5.80 31.32
CA GLY A 233 -84.22 -6.76 31.11
C GLY A 233 -84.36 -7.58 29.80
N ASN A 234 -84.07 -8.88 29.90
CA ASN A 234 -84.88 -10.07 29.48
C ASN A 234 -85.46 -10.37 28.06
N SER A 235 -85.34 -11.66 27.69
CA SER A 235 -86.31 -12.55 26.96
C SER A 235 -86.54 -12.40 25.43
N SER A 236 -86.86 -13.45 24.64
CA SER A 236 -86.75 -14.93 24.73
C SER A 236 -87.31 -15.67 23.49
N GLY A 237 -86.82 -16.87 23.15
CA GLY A 237 -87.38 -17.86 22.19
C GLY A 237 -86.26 -18.63 21.45
N ASN A 238 -86.12 -19.96 21.48
CA ASN A 238 -86.98 -21.11 21.07
C ASN A 238 -87.41 -21.05 19.58
N GLU A 239 -87.34 -22.12 18.77
CA GLU A 239 -87.17 -23.57 19.09
C GLU A 239 -86.79 -24.46 17.88
N ASN A 240 -86.10 -25.60 18.12
CA ASN A 240 -86.12 -26.90 17.37
C ASN A 240 -85.81 -26.95 15.84
N ASN A 241 -85.52 -28.08 15.18
CA ASN A 241 -84.82 -29.38 15.46
C ASN A 241 -84.82 -30.21 14.13
N GLY A 242 -83.88 -31.07 13.73
CA GLY A 242 -82.61 -31.53 14.33
C GLY A 242 -82.39 -33.06 14.16
N GLY A 243 -81.22 -33.48 13.64
CA GLY A 243 -80.76 -34.89 13.51
C GLY A 243 -79.28 -34.93 13.06
N SER A 244 -78.36 -35.71 13.65
CA SER A 244 -78.31 -37.17 13.94
C SER A 244 -77.84 -37.98 12.70
N ALA A 245 -76.78 -38.80 12.71
CA ALA A 245 -75.79 -39.23 13.74
C ALA A 245 -74.41 -39.48 13.03
N GLY A 246 -73.26 -39.88 13.59
CA GLY A 246 -72.79 -40.37 14.91
C GLY A 246 -71.65 -41.41 14.65
N GLY A 247 -70.72 -41.76 15.54
CA GLY A 247 -70.35 -41.33 16.90
C GLY A 247 -68.84 -41.59 17.14
N ASN A 248 -68.20 -41.01 18.15
CA ASN A 248 -68.12 -41.48 19.55
C ASN A 248 -66.99 -42.50 19.81
N GLU A 249 -65.89 -42.03 20.40
CA GLU A 249 -65.28 -42.66 21.59
C GLU A 249 -64.56 -41.57 22.43
N GLY A 250 -64.33 -41.84 23.72
CA GLY A 250 -64.24 -40.78 24.74
C GLY A 250 -62.85 -40.40 25.23
N ASN A 251 -62.72 -39.17 25.74
CA ASN A 251 -61.58 -38.69 26.51
C ASN A 251 -61.95 -38.71 28.01
N PRO A 252 -61.14 -39.31 28.91
CA PRO A 252 -61.39 -39.28 30.35
C PRO A 252 -61.04 -37.91 30.96
N ASP A 253 -61.58 -37.62 32.14
CA ASP A 253 -61.21 -36.45 32.93
C ASP A 253 -59.74 -36.50 33.39
N GLU A 254 -59.04 -35.37 33.34
CA GLU A 254 -57.78 -35.18 34.07
C GLU A 254 -58.03 -34.22 35.23
N GLU A 255 -57.95 -34.73 36.46
CA GLU A 255 -58.21 -33.94 37.66
C GLU A 255 -57.09 -32.91 37.89
N ASN A 256 -57.50 -31.71 38.30
CA ASN A 256 -56.58 -30.66 38.74
C ASN A 256 -55.81 -31.11 40.00
N SER A 257 -54.57 -31.56 39.81
CA SER A 257 -53.60 -31.75 40.89
C SER A 257 -52.43 -30.78 40.73
N SER A 258 -52.16 -30.01 41.78
CA SER A 258 -51.04 -29.09 41.83
C SER A 258 -49.73 -29.86 42.05
N GLN A 259 -48.82 -29.81 41.08
CA GLN A 259 -47.42 -30.20 41.30
C GLN A 259 -46.52 -28.96 41.34
N GLU A 260 -45.43 -29.10 42.10
CA GLU A 260 -44.43 -28.06 42.33
C GLU A 260 -43.53 -27.88 41.10
N GLY A 261 -42.76 -26.78 41.06
CA GLY A 261 -41.94 -26.43 39.90
C GLY A 261 -40.92 -27.51 39.55
N LYS A 262 -40.88 -27.90 38.27
CA LYS A 262 -39.76 -28.67 37.71
C LYS A 262 -38.60 -27.72 37.46
N ASP A 263 -37.39 -28.11 37.84
CA ASP A 263 -36.18 -27.58 37.21
C ASP A 263 -36.28 -27.91 35.71
N VAL A 264 -36.12 -26.91 34.85
CA VAL A 264 -36.07 -27.08 33.38
C VAL A 264 -34.73 -26.50 32.93
N PHE A 265 -33.80 -27.39 32.58
CA PHE A 265 -32.44 -27.05 32.19
C PHE A 265 -32.12 -27.39 30.73
N VAL A 266 -33.06 -28.02 30.01
CA VAL A 266 -33.00 -28.25 28.55
C VAL A 266 -34.14 -27.52 27.85
N HIS A 267 -33.83 -26.75 26.81
CA HIS A 267 -34.81 -26.13 25.91
C HIS A 267 -35.48 -27.19 25.03
N ALA A 268 -36.60 -27.73 25.48
CA ALA A 268 -37.33 -28.80 24.81
C ALA A 268 -37.90 -28.45 23.42
N GLU A 269 -37.98 -27.15 23.06
CA GLU A 269 -38.43 -26.69 21.74
C GLU A 269 -37.27 -26.59 20.72
N LYS A 270 -36.05 -26.27 21.20
CA LYS A 270 -34.81 -26.24 20.40
C LYS A 270 -34.13 -27.61 20.31
N THR A 271 -34.35 -28.48 21.30
CA THR A 271 -33.80 -29.83 21.37
C THR A 271 -34.59 -30.78 20.47
N LYS A 272 -34.13 -30.97 19.23
CA LYS A 272 -34.81 -31.73 18.18
C LYS A 272 -33.84 -32.46 17.24
N LEU A 273 -34.40 -33.31 16.39
CA LEU A 273 -33.67 -33.88 15.24
C LEU A 273 -33.63 -32.86 14.10
N VAL A 274 -32.44 -32.62 13.55
CA VAL A 274 -32.20 -31.75 12.40
C VAL A 274 -31.72 -32.60 11.22
N ASP A 275 -32.50 -32.64 10.15
CA ASP A 275 -32.24 -33.39 8.91
C ASP A 275 -31.74 -32.43 7.83
N LEU A 276 -30.42 -32.36 7.62
CA LEU A 276 -29.82 -31.53 6.58
C LEU A 276 -29.96 -32.16 5.17
N GLY A 277 -30.53 -33.36 5.07
CA GLY A 277 -30.87 -34.03 3.81
C GLY A 277 -29.82 -35.01 3.29
N TRP A 278 -28.54 -34.81 3.62
CA TRP A 278 -27.44 -35.79 3.46
C TRP A 278 -26.91 -36.35 4.79
N ILE A 279 -27.18 -35.65 5.89
CA ILE A 279 -26.76 -36.02 7.25
C ILE A 279 -27.85 -35.57 8.23
N GLN A 280 -27.98 -36.28 9.36
CA GLN A 280 -28.92 -35.94 10.43
C GLN A 280 -28.19 -35.85 11.77
N TYR A 281 -28.59 -34.86 12.57
CA TYR A 281 -28.07 -34.61 13.90
C TYR A 281 -29.20 -34.63 14.94
N ALA A 282 -28.91 -35.16 16.13
CA ALA A 282 -29.65 -34.81 17.32
C ALA A 282 -29.04 -33.53 17.89
N VAL A 283 -29.84 -32.48 18.05
CA VAL A 283 -29.41 -31.20 18.60
C VAL A 283 -29.98 -31.07 20.02
N ILE A 284 -29.12 -30.71 20.96
CA ILE A 284 -29.44 -30.52 22.38
C ILE A 284 -29.11 -29.08 22.74
N ALA A 285 -30.08 -28.35 23.30
CA ALA A 285 -29.91 -26.94 23.67
C ALA A 285 -30.19 -26.75 25.17
N PHE A 286 -29.17 -26.27 25.90
CA PHE A 286 -29.21 -26.10 27.35
C PHE A 286 -29.79 -24.73 27.73
N GLN A 287 -30.79 -24.76 28.61
CA GLN A 287 -31.37 -23.54 29.18
C GLN A 287 -30.44 -22.91 30.22
N GLU A 288 -29.71 -23.72 31.00
CA GLU A 288 -28.68 -23.31 31.97
C GLU A 288 -27.44 -24.20 31.81
N GLY A 289 -26.23 -23.66 32.00
CA GLY A 289 -24.95 -24.39 31.85
C GLY A 289 -24.49 -24.61 30.39
N SER A 290 -23.33 -25.26 30.26
CA SER A 290 -22.76 -25.82 29.01
C SER A 290 -22.82 -27.36 29.02
N ILE A 291 -22.37 -28.03 27.96
CA ILE A 291 -22.23 -29.50 27.95
C ILE A 291 -21.44 -30.07 29.14
N ASP A 292 -20.45 -29.35 29.67
CA ASP A 292 -19.63 -29.80 30.82
C ASP A 292 -20.46 -30.03 32.11
N ASP A 293 -21.62 -29.38 32.23
CA ASP A 293 -22.55 -29.56 33.35
C ASP A 293 -23.43 -30.82 33.22
N TYR A 294 -23.36 -31.56 32.10
CA TYR A 294 -24.31 -32.63 31.77
C TYR A 294 -23.67 -33.91 31.19
N THR A 295 -24.37 -35.04 31.33
CA THR A 295 -24.19 -36.21 30.46
C THR A 295 -25.43 -36.40 29.58
N ILE A 296 -25.24 -36.95 28.38
CA ILE A 296 -26.28 -37.07 27.35
C ILE A 296 -26.43 -38.53 26.91
N ASP A 297 -27.64 -39.05 27.04
CA ASP A 297 -28.06 -40.37 26.61
C ASP A 297 -29.11 -40.28 25.50
N VAL A 298 -29.09 -41.21 24.53
CA VAL A 298 -30.13 -41.36 23.51
C VAL A 298 -30.63 -42.80 23.50
N ASP A 299 -31.91 -42.97 23.88
CA ASP A 299 -32.61 -44.25 24.03
C ASP A 299 -31.86 -45.35 24.84
N GLY A 300 -30.89 -44.99 25.69
CA GLY A 300 -30.06 -45.93 26.47
C GLY A 300 -28.59 -46.07 26.03
N THR A 301 -28.11 -45.25 25.08
CA THR A 301 -26.69 -45.12 24.73
C THR A 301 -26.14 -43.75 25.15
N ASP A 302 -25.07 -43.74 25.94
CA ASP A 302 -24.30 -42.54 26.31
C ASP A 302 -23.49 -42.02 25.11
N ILE A 303 -23.78 -40.78 24.70
CA ILE A 303 -23.17 -40.08 23.57
C ILE A 303 -22.32 -38.87 24.00
N THR A 304 -22.05 -38.69 25.29
CA THR A 304 -21.46 -37.45 25.84
C THR A 304 -20.13 -37.09 25.16
N ASP A 305 -19.16 -38.01 25.12
CA ASP A 305 -17.82 -37.77 24.52
C ASP A 305 -17.82 -37.63 22.98
N VAL A 306 -18.96 -37.83 22.31
CA VAL A 306 -19.10 -37.75 20.84
C VAL A 306 -20.10 -36.68 20.39
N CYS A 307 -20.51 -35.80 21.31
CA CYS A 307 -21.17 -34.55 20.97
C CYS A 307 -20.12 -33.50 20.58
N THR A 308 -20.44 -32.65 19.60
CA THR A 308 -19.64 -31.46 19.28
C THR A 308 -20.45 -30.19 19.47
N ASN A 309 -19.75 -29.09 19.78
CA ASN A 309 -20.39 -27.80 20.00
C ASN A 309 -20.90 -27.20 18.68
N VAL A 310 -22.02 -26.48 18.78
CA VAL A 310 -22.57 -25.65 17.72
C VAL A 310 -22.22 -24.18 17.98
N ASP A 311 -22.27 -23.77 19.24
CA ASP A 311 -21.90 -22.44 19.73
C ASP A 311 -20.59 -22.45 20.52
N ASP A 312 -19.98 -21.27 20.66
CA ASP A 312 -18.70 -21.12 21.38
C ASP A 312 -18.81 -21.45 22.88
N ASP A 313 -19.95 -21.14 23.51
CA ASP A 313 -20.20 -21.39 24.94
C ASP A 313 -20.62 -22.85 25.23
N GLY A 314 -20.80 -23.70 24.20
CA GLY A 314 -21.26 -25.09 24.36
C GLY A 314 -22.67 -25.24 24.94
N THR A 315 -23.53 -24.23 24.74
CA THR A 315 -24.94 -24.20 25.18
C THR A 315 -25.88 -24.85 24.18
N VAL A 316 -25.42 -25.10 22.94
CA VAL A 316 -26.06 -25.89 21.90
C VAL A 316 -25.04 -26.89 21.36
N VAL A 317 -25.35 -28.19 21.45
CA VAL A 317 -24.48 -29.27 20.98
C VAL A 317 -25.20 -30.20 20.03
N LYS A 318 -24.45 -30.88 19.17
CA LYS A 318 -24.94 -31.83 18.16
C LYS A 318 -24.27 -33.19 18.30
N TRP A 319 -25.01 -34.25 17.96
CA TRP A 319 -24.48 -35.60 17.78
C TRP A 319 -24.97 -36.18 16.45
N GLN A 320 -24.07 -36.75 15.65
CA GLN A 320 -24.42 -37.38 14.38
C GLN A 320 -25.23 -38.65 14.64
N THR A 321 -26.49 -38.68 14.20
CA THR A 321 -27.38 -39.80 14.52
C THR A 321 -26.98 -41.07 13.78
N THR A 322 -26.79 -42.18 14.50
CA THR A 322 -26.56 -43.50 13.87
C THR A 322 -27.84 -44.23 13.50
N LEU A 323 -29.00 -43.75 13.96
CA LEU A 323 -30.35 -44.25 13.64
C LEU A 323 -31.19 -43.13 13.03
N TRP A 324 -32.05 -43.45 12.05
CA TRP A 324 -32.91 -42.45 11.40
C TRP A 324 -34.07 -41.92 12.29
N LYS A 325 -34.38 -42.62 13.39
CA LYS A 325 -35.50 -42.28 14.31
C LYS A 325 -35.19 -42.65 15.77
N PRO A 326 -34.22 -42.01 16.44
CA PRO A 326 -34.17 -42.05 17.89
C PRO A 326 -35.45 -41.41 18.46
N ASN A 327 -35.79 -41.78 19.69
CA ASN A 327 -37.08 -41.54 20.29
C ASN A 327 -37.00 -40.59 21.49
N THR A 328 -36.09 -40.82 22.43
CA THR A 328 -35.88 -39.96 23.62
C THR A 328 -34.41 -39.62 23.80
N ILE A 329 -34.13 -38.33 23.96
CA ILE A 329 -32.85 -37.81 24.44
C ILE A 329 -33.00 -37.56 25.95
N THR A 330 -32.08 -38.06 26.77
CA THR A 330 -32.08 -37.87 28.22
C THR A 330 -30.82 -37.10 28.62
N VAL A 331 -31.00 -35.94 29.24
CA VAL A 331 -29.90 -35.10 29.73
C VAL A 331 -29.85 -35.20 31.25
N THR A 332 -28.69 -35.50 31.82
CA THR A 332 -28.51 -35.67 33.28
C THR A 332 -27.52 -34.64 33.81
N ARG A 333 -27.93 -33.81 34.76
CA ARG A 333 -27.04 -32.79 35.36
C ARG A 333 -26.03 -33.42 36.31
N THR A 334 -24.74 -33.22 36.06
CA THR A 334 -23.65 -33.88 36.79
C THR A 334 -23.60 -33.47 38.28
N SER A 335 -23.99 -32.24 38.59
CA SER A 335 -23.87 -31.67 39.94
C SER A 335 -24.93 -32.14 40.95
N ASP A 336 -26.13 -32.55 40.50
CA ASP A 336 -27.21 -33.05 41.39
C ASP A 336 -27.94 -34.31 40.89
N GLY A 337 -27.55 -34.88 39.76
CA GLY A 337 -28.09 -36.13 39.22
C GLY A 337 -29.54 -36.05 38.73
N LYS A 338 -30.04 -34.85 38.42
CA LYS A 338 -31.40 -34.68 37.87
C LYS A 338 -31.41 -34.98 36.37
N GLU A 339 -32.40 -35.77 35.95
CA GLU A 339 -32.64 -36.15 34.56
C GLU A 339 -33.77 -35.31 33.93
N GLN A 340 -33.58 -34.84 32.70
CA GLN A 340 -34.63 -34.25 31.85
C GLN A 340 -34.66 -34.97 30.49
N GLY A 341 -35.74 -35.73 30.25
CA GLY A 341 -35.98 -36.41 28.97
C GLY A 341 -36.79 -35.57 27.98
N VAL A 342 -36.30 -35.43 26.75
CA VAL A 342 -36.98 -34.78 25.62
C VAL A 342 -37.32 -35.83 24.56
N LYS A 343 -38.57 -35.87 24.11
CA LYS A 343 -39.02 -36.81 23.06
C LYS A 343 -38.87 -36.17 21.68
N VAL A 344 -38.06 -36.79 20.83
CA VAL A 344 -37.78 -36.34 19.47
C VAL A 344 -38.36 -37.26 18.38
N GLY A 345 -38.67 -38.52 18.71
CA GLY A 345 -39.22 -39.50 17.78
C GLY A 345 -40.72 -39.79 17.96
N LYS A 346 -41.27 -40.64 17.07
CA LYS A 346 -42.68 -41.09 17.09
C LYS A 346 -42.79 -42.60 17.22
N GLY A 347 -42.51 -43.09 18.44
CA GLY A 347 -42.59 -44.51 18.82
C GLY A 347 -41.25 -45.02 19.34
N SER A 348 -41.26 -46.11 20.12
CA SER A 348 -40.03 -46.74 20.62
C SER A 348 -39.11 -47.13 19.46
N ALA A 349 -37.83 -46.82 19.57
CA ALA A 349 -36.81 -47.47 18.75
C ALA A 349 -36.89 -49.00 18.97
N ALA A 350 -36.59 -49.77 17.92
CA ALA A 350 -36.60 -51.24 17.95
C ALA A 350 -35.21 -51.83 18.25
N GLU A 351 -34.18 -50.99 18.20
CA GLU A 351 -32.75 -51.30 18.29
C GLU A 351 -32.07 -50.07 18.93
N LEU A 352 -30.95 -50.28 19.64
CA LEU A 352 -30.22 -49.19 20.31
C LEU A 352 -29.30 -48.47 19.32
N PRO A 353 -29.09 -47.15 19.45
CA PRO A 353 -28.15 -46.44 18.60
C PRO A 353 -26.69 -46.84 18.89
N GLU A 354 -25.91 -47.05 17.81
CA GLU A 354 -24.44 -47.09 17.87
C GLU A 354 -23.91 -45.72 18.32
N ARG A 355 -22.78 -45.65 19.04
CA ARG A 355 -22.21 -44.36 19.50
C ARG A 355 -21.76 -43.45 18.36
N GLY A 356 -21.28 -44.03 17.26
CA GLY A 356 -20.70 -43.32 16.11
C GLY A 356 -19.23 -42.92 16.31
N SER A 357 -18.64 -42.28 15.31
CA SER A 357 -17.36 -41.55 15.39
C SER A 357 -17.55 -40.12 14.89
N LEU A 358 -16.65 -39.21 15.28
CA LEU A 358 -16.59 -37.85 14.75
C LEU A 358 -16.16 -37.84 13.28
N ASP A 359 -15.33 -38.81 12.87
CA ASP A 359 -14.83 -38.96 11.50
C ASP A 359 -15.84 -39.58 10.53
N SER A 360 -17.03 -39.96 11.01
CA SER A 360 -18.09 -40.59 10.21
C SER A 360 -18.84 -39.61 9.26
N ALA A 361 -18.49 -38.33 9.31
CA ALA A 361 -19.02 -37.24 8.47
C ALA A 361 -18.05 -36.88 7.31
N PRO A 362 -18.51 -36.16 6.27
CA PRO A 362 -17.60 -35.47 5.35
C PRO A 362 -16.74 -34.45 6.11
N SER A 363 -15.52 -34.20 5.64
CA SER A 363 -14.69 -33.09 6.16
C SER A 363 -15.08 -31.78 5.47
N ALA A 364 -15.35 -31.81 4.17
CA ALA A 364 -15.69 -30.62 3.41
C ALA A 364 -16.60 -30.91 2.21
N ILE A 365 -17.28 -29.86 1.73
CA ILE A 365 -18.15 -29.87 0.56
C ILE A 365 -17.66 -28.85 -0.46
N LEU A 366 -17.37 -29.31 -1.68
CA LEU A 366 -17.09 -28.45 -2.83
C LEU A 366 -18.40 -28.03 -3.49
N THR A 367 -18.60 -26.72 -3.65
CA THR A 367 -19.72 -26.12 -4.37
C THR A 367 -19.24 -25.32 -5.58
N ASN A 368 -20.18 -24.90 -6.42
CA ASN A 368 -19.96 -24.02 -7.56
C ASN A 368 -21.19 -23.12 -7.75
N GLY A 369 -21.00 -21.83 -7.93
CA GLY A 369 -22.10 -20.86 -7.93
C GLY A 369 -21.67 -19.42 -8.17
N SER A 370 -22.62 -18.48 -8.03
CA SER A 370 -22.43 -17.11 -8.49
C SER A 370 -21.93 -16.16 -7.39
N ILE A 371 -20.64 -15.81 -7.48
CA ILE A 371 -19.92 -14.93 -6.53
C ILE A 371 -19.75 -13.56 -7.20
N SER A 372 -19.73 -12.45 -6.45
CA SER A 372 -19.34 -11.17 -7.06
C SER A 372 -17.84 -11.19 -7.41
N VAL A 373 -17.45 -10.49 -8.48
CA VAL A 373 -16.03 -10.32 -8.84
C VAL A 373 -15.26 -9.59 -7.72
N PHE A 374 -15.93 -8.81 -6.88
CA PHE A 374 -15.30 -8.20 -5.71
C PHE A 374 -14.94 -9.26 -4.66
N ASP A 375 -15.91 -10.06 -4.19
CA ASP A 375 -15.67 -11.07 -3.14
C ASP A 375 -14.73 -12.20 -3.61
N TYR A 376 -14.74 -12.50 -4.92
CA TYR A 376 -13.82 -13.46 -5.51
C TYR A 376 -12.35 -12.99 -5.48
N TRP A 377 -12.09 -11.68 -5.58
CA TRP A 377 -10.73 -11.12 -5.52
C TRP A 377 -10.39 -10.40 -4.20
N LEU A 378 -11.32 -10.31 -3.26
CA LEU A 378 -11.10 -9.78 -1.93
C LEU A 378 -10.37 -10.83 -1.06
N ASP A 379 -9.14 -10.54 -0.66
CA ASP A 379 -8.49 -11.26 0.44
C ASP A 379 -8.96 -10.70 1.78
N ASN A 380 -9.24 -11.60 2.73
CA ASN A 380 -9.59 -11.27 4.10
C ASN A 380 -8.40 -11.59 5.02
N TYR A 381 -8.25 -10.83 6.09
CA TYR A 381 -7.06 -10.88 6.96
C TYR A 381 -7.44 -11.24 8.40
N ASP A 382 -6.51 -11.86 9.12
CA ASP A 382 -6.66 -12.14 10.55
C ASP A 382 -6.26 -10.94 11.43
N LYS A 383 -6.41 -11.11 12.74
CA LYS A 383 -6.04 -10.13 13.78
C LYS A 383 -4.55 -9.75 13.78
N ASP A 384 -3.69 -10.58 13.21
CA ASP A 384 -2.23 -10.41 13.16
C ASP A 384 -1.75 -9.88 11.79
N GLY A 385 -2.66 -9.75 10.81
CA GLY A 385 -2.42 -9.21 9.48
C GLY A 385 -2.11 -10.25 8.40
N ASN A 386 -2.24 -11.55 8.69
CA ASN A 386 -2.02 -12.61 7.70
C ASN A 386 -3.27 -12.82 6.85
N VAL A 387 -3.08 -13.25 5.60
CA VAL A 387 -4.17 -13.61 4.69
C VAL A 387 -4.87 -14.88 5.20
N ARG A 388 -6.19 -14.82 5.41
CA ARG A 388 -6.99 -15.93 5.91
C ARG A 388 -7.28 -16.94 4.81
N VAL A 389 -6.90 -18.18 5.08
CA VAL A 389 -7.04 -19.32 4.17
C VAL A 389 -8.20 -20.22 4.60
N ARG A 390 -8.34 -20.46 5.91
CA ARG A 390 -9.30 -21.37 6.54
C ARG A 390 -10.03 -20.65 7.69
N PRO A 391 -11.22 -21.12 8.11
CA PRO A 391 -11.85 -20.61 9.32
C PRO A 391 -10.96 -20.83 10.56
N GLU A 392 -11.05 -19.93 11.56
CA GLU A 392 -10.32 -20.08 12.84
C GLU A 392 -11.00 -21.09 13.79
N LYS A 393 -12.32 -21.32 13.60
CA LYS A 393 -13.18 -22.24 14.38
C LYS A 393 -14.40 -22.66 13.55
N THR A 394 -15.14 -23.68 13.99
CA THR A 394 -16.38 -24.13 13.33
C THR A 394 -17.67 -23.75 14.08
N THR A 395 -17.54 -23.08 15.23
CA THR A 395 -18.63 -22.66 16.14
C THR A 395 -18.95 -21.16 16.01
N PHE A 396 -20.15 -20.77 16.47
CA PHE A 396 -20.65 -19.40 16.38
C PHE A 396 -21.03 -18.80 17.75
N HIS A 397 -20.88 -17.49 17.91
CA HIS A 397 -21.26 -16.82 19.16
C HIS A 397 -22.75 -16.46 19.15
N ILE A 398 -23.58 -17.18 19.91
CA ILE A 398 -25.00 -16.88 20.08
C ILE A 398 -25.17 -15.71 21.07
N SER A 399 -25.86 -14.65 20.66
CA SER A 399 -25.97 -13.39 21.40
C SER A 399 -26.89 -13.46 22.63
N GLY A 400 -26.45 -14.11 23.71
CA GLY A 400 -27.23 -14.16 24.95
C GLY A 400 -26.56 -14.62 26.25
N LYS A 401 -25.41 -15.32 26.22
CA LYS A 401 -24.87 -16.00 27.43
C LYS A 401 -23.45 -15.63 27.88
N SER A 402 -22.66 -14.90 27.09
CA SER A 402 -21.38 -14.34 27.55
C SER A 402 -21.26 -12.83 27.32
N GLN A 403 -20.37 -12.18 28.07
CA GLN A 403 -20.01 -10.77 27.88
C GLN A 403 -18.87 -10.63 26.88
N GLU A 404 -19.13 -10.82 25.59
CA GLU A 404 -18.17 -10.34 24.59
C GLU A 404 -18.05 -8.81 24.67
N THR A 405 -16.80 -8.35 24.80
CA THR A 405 -16.47 -6.93 24.80
C THR A 405 -16.70 -6.37 23.40
N SER A 406 -17.71 -5.50 23.25
CA SER A 406 -17.99 -4.83 21.97
C SER A 406 -16.70 -4.24 21.37
N PRO A 407 -16.44 -4.42 20.06
CA PRO A 407 -15.14 -4.17 19.46
C PRO A 407 -14.64 -2.76 19.77
N GLU A 408 -13.39 -2.67 20.25
CA GLU A 408 -12.83 -1.41 20.79
C GLU A 408 -12.43 -0.40 19.71
N ILE A 409 -12.07 -0.87 18.51
CA ILE A 409 -11.69 -0.01 17.38
C ILE A 409 -12.91 0.21 16.46
N PRO A 410 -13.11 1.44 15.93
CA PRO A 410 -14.07 1.73 14.86
C PRO A 410 -13.74 0.94 13.58
N ALA A 411 -14.68 0.12 13.09
CA ALA A 411 -14.50 -0.59 11.82
C ALA A 411 -14.67 0.33 10.60
N ASP A 412 -15.71 1.18 10.59
CA ASP A 412 -15.96 2.08 9.47
C ASP A 412 -15.25 3.43 9.65
N TYR A 413 -14.60 3.90 8.58
CA TYR A 413 -13.99 5.22 8.50
C TYR A 413 -14.27 5.91 7.16
N TYR A 414 -14.13 7.23 7.15
CA TYR A 414 -14.18 8.06 5.96
C TYR A 414 -13.04 9.08 5.98
N LEU A 415 -12.17 9.02 4.98
CA LEU A 415 -11.09 9.96 4.74
C LEU A 415 -11.00 10.23 3.22
N PRO A 416 -11.42 11.41 2.74
CA PRO A 416 -11.27 11.78 1.34
C PRO A 416 -9.83 12.24 1.03
N ASP A 417 -9.52 12.32 -0.26
CA ASP A 417 -8.30 12.97 -0.77
C ASP A 417 -8.10 14.34 -0.11
N THR A 418 -6.95 14.53 0.55
CA THR A 418 -6.66 15.77 1.28
C THR A 418 -5.90 16.73 0.37
N MET A 419 -6.60 17.78 -0.04
CA MET A 419 -6.04 18.84 -0.88
C MET A 419 -4.99 19.66 -0.12
N ILE A 420 -3.79 19.79 -0.70
CA ILE A 420 -2.68 20.62 -0.20
C ILE A 420 -2.27 21.69 -1.22
N ASP A 421 -1.81 22.85 -0.74
CA ASP A 421 -1.18 23.87 -1.58
C ASP A 421 0.32 23.62 -1.81
N LYS A 422 0.92 24.41 -2.70
CA LYS A 422 2.35 24.34 -3.06
C LYS A 422 3.35 24.49 -1.90
N ASP A 423 2.91 24.93 -0.71
CA ASP A 423 3.75 25.01 0.51
C ASP A 423 3.34 23.94 1.54
N GLY A 424 2.65 22.89 1.10
CA GLY A 424 2.20 21.77 1.93
C GLY A 424 1.04 22.09 2.88
N LYS A 425 0.34 23.24 2.72
CA LYS A 425 -0.77 23.61 3.59
C LYS A 425 -2.07 22.95 3.13
N GLY A 426 -2.72 22.23 4.03
CA GLY A 426 -3.99 21.54 3.82
C GLY A 426 -4.58 21.09 5.16
N ARG A 427 -5.69 20.35 5.13
CA ARG A 427 -6.34 19.88 6.36
C ARG A 427 -6.91 18.48 6.17
N ILE A 428 -6.28 17.50 6.80
CA ILE A 428 -6.77 16.13 6.86
C ILE A 428 -8.00 16.12 7.77
N GLN A 429 -9.08 15.47 7.33
CA GLN A 429 -10.23 15.15 8.18
C GLN A 429 -10.59 13.68 8.04
N LEU A 430 -10.23 12.89 9.05
CA LEU A 430 -10.60 11.49 9.20
C LEU A 430 -11.82 11.41 10.10
N LYS A 431 -12.90 10.78 9.62
CA LYS A 431 -14.11 10.49 10.40
C LYS A 431 -14.18 8.99 10.71
N LEU A 432 -14.47 8.63 11.96
CA LEU A 432 -14.59 7.26 12.45
C LEU A 432 -16.01 7.01 12.99
N SER A 433 -16.59 5.86 12.67
CA SER A 433 -17.94 5.47 13.10
C SER A 433 -17.91 4.87 14.52
N LEU A 434 -18.44 5.60 15.51
CA LEU A 434 -18.43 5.19 16.92
C LEU A 434 -19.75 4.49 17.27
N LYS A 435 -19.86 3.21 16.88
CA LYS A 435 -21.04 2.35 17.10
C LYS A 435 -21.16 1.88 18.56
N THR A 436 -20.03 1.73 19.29
CA THR A 436 -19.99 1.13 20.63
C THR A 436 -19.40 2.07 21.69
N LEU A 437 -19.74 1.87 22.96
CA LEU A 437 -19.14 2.64 24.06
C LEU A 437 -17.63 2.38 24.22
N ALA A 438 -17.15 1.20 23.82
CA ALA A 438 -15.72 0.89 23.78
C ALA A 438 -15.00 1.75 22.71
N GLN A 439 -15.61 1.92 21.53
CA GLN A 439 -15.10 2.80 20.47
C GLN A 439 -15.09 4.27 20.89
N GLU A 440 -16.10 4.74 21.62
CA GLU A 440 -16.10 6.07 22.21
C GLU A 440 -14.94 6.25 23.20
N ASN A 441 -14.77 5.32 24.14
CA ASN A 441 -13.69 5.37 25.13
C ASN A 441 -12.29 5.25 24.51
N TRP A 442 -12.14 4.46 23.43
CA TRP A 442 -10.91 4.33 22.66
C TRP A 442 -10.61 5.62 21.88
N PHE A 443 -11.62 6.25 21.28
CA PHE A 443 -11.50 7.51 20.56
C PHE A 443 -11.13 8.69 21.48
N ASP A 444 -11.84 8.86 22.59
CA ASP A 444 -11.60 9.91 23.59
C ASP A 444 -10.20 9.81 24.23
N GLN A 445 -9.57 8.63 24.16
CA GLN A 445 -8.22 8.38 24.67
C GLN A 445 -7.15 8.27 23.58
N LEU A 446 -7.41 8.68 22.33
CA LEU A 446 -6.38 8.75 21.28
C LEU A 446 -5.17 9.58 21.75
N LYS A 447 -4.01 8.92 21.87
CA LYS A 447 -2.77 9.51 22.40
C LYS A 447 -1.80 9.92 21.30
N THR A 448 -1.65 9.08 20.29
CA THR A 448 -0.62 9.25 19.25
C THR A 448 -1.15 8.79 17.90
N ILE A 449 -0.96 9.62 16.89
CA ILE A 449 -1.15 9.28 15.48
C ILE A 449 0.21 9.43 14.79
N LYS A 450 0.65 8.35 14.14
CA LYS A 450 1.90 8.31 13.36
C LYS A 450 1.58 8.44 11.87
N VAL A 451 2.56 8.90 11.10
CA VAL A 451 2.57 8.82 9.64
C VAL A 451 3.55 7.74 9.23
N LEU A 452 3.11 6.86 8.33
CA LEU A 452 3.96 5.94 7.59
C LEU A 452 3.98 6.32 6.09
N ASP A 453 5.04 5.96 5.38
CA ASP A 453 5.06 5.91 3.91
C ASP A 453 4.37 4.63 3.37
N ALA A 454 4.49 4.35 2.08
CA ALA A 454 3.91 3.16 1.44
C ALA A 454 4.60 1.87 1.92
N GLU A 455 5.89 1.97 2.27
CA GLU A 455 6.77 0.92 2.77
C GLU A 455 6.60 0.69 4.29
N ASN A 456 5.65 1.37 4.94
CA ASN A 456 5.33 1.32 6.37
C ASN A 456 6.42 1.92 7.30
N SER A 457 7.41 2.63 6.77
CA SER A 457 8.44 3.31 7.55
C SER A 457 7.92 4.60 8.19
N ILE A 458 8.31 4.86 9.44
CA ILE A 458 7.69 5.92 10.26
C ILE A 458 8.25 7.31 9.91
N LEU A 459 7.61 8.00 8.97
CA LEU A 459 7.92 9.40 8.61
C LEU A 459 7.74 10.36 9.79
N ASN A 460 6.65 10.23 10.56
CA ASN A 460 6.38 11.05 11.73
C ASN A 460 5.82 10.21 12.88
N LYS A 461 6.43 10.31 14.07
CA LYS A 461 6.10 9.50 15.25
C LYS A 461 4.95 10.07 16.10
N SER A 462 4.60 11.35 15.93
CA SER A 462 3.53 12.04 16.66
C SER A 462 3.02 13.27 15.88
N LEU A 463 1.92 13.14 15.14
CA LEU A 463 1.20 14.28 14.56
C LEU A 463 0.55 15.14 15.64
N VAL A 464 0.40 16.45 15.35
CA VAL A 464 -0.47 17.35 16.11
C VAL A 464 -1.87 17.31 15.51
N PHE A 465 -2.86 16.84 16.29
CA PHE A 465 -4.24 16.66 15.85
C PHE A 465 -5.24 17.21 16.88
N THR A 466 -6.49 17.40 16.47
CA THR A 466 -7.63 17.68 17.35
C THR A 466 -8.76 16.70 17.10
N THR A 467 -9.44 16.28 18.16
CA THR A 467 -10.62 15.39 18.12
C THR A 467 -11.90 16.15 18.45
N VAL A 468 -12.99 15.76 17.79
CA VAL A 468 -14.38 16.21 18.06
C VAL A 468 -15.30 15.01 17.84
N ILE A 469 -16.33 14.81 18.66
CA ILE A 469 -17.42 13.88 18.35
C ILE A 469 -18.59 14.66 17.77
N GLU A 470 -18.91 14.40 16.50
CA GLU A 470 -20.15 14.85 15.86
C GLU A 470 -21.27 13.85 16.14
N THR A 471 -22.52 14.30 16.17
CA THR A 471 -23.71 13.43 16.42
C THR A 471 -24.83 13.63 15.39
N GLU A 472 -24.52 14.22 14.24
CA GLU A 472 -25.50 14.62 13.21
C GLU A 472 -25.94 13.43 12.33
N TYR A 473 -25.05 12.46 12.14
CA TYR A 473 -25.26 11.26 11.31
C TYR A 473 -24.85 9.98 12.08
N GLY A 474 -25.28 9.88 13.34
CA GLY A 474 -24.71 8.94 14.31
C GLY A 474 -23.50 9.54 15.04
N LYS A 475 -22.95 8.82 16.03
CA LYS A 475 -21.74 9.27 16.74
C LYS A 475 -20.53 9.07 15.84
N THR A 476 -19.87 10.18 15.49
CA THR A 476 -18.76 10.17 14.54
C THR A 476 -17.56 10.88 15.16
N GLY A 477 -16.49 10.12 15.40
CA GLY A 477 -15.23 10.66 15.89
C GLY A 477 -14.46 11.32 14.75
N VAL A 478 -14.35 12.64 14.77
CA VAL A 478 -13.66 13.43 13.76
C VAL A 478 -12.27 13.83 14.26
N ILE A 479 -11.26 13.40 13.54
CA ILE A 479 -9.84 13.74 13.75
C ILE A 479 -9.46 14.76 12.68
N THR A 480 -8.99 15.93 13.11
CA THR A 480 -8.48 16.97 12.20
C THR A 480 -6.98 17.15 12.42
N VAL A 481 -6.19 17.08 11.33
CA VAL A 481 -4.75 17.39 11.33
C VAL A 481 -4.51 18.59 10.43
N GLN A 482 -3.84 19.61 10.95
CA GLN A 482 -3.52 20.83 10.20
C GLN A 482 -2.12 20.71 9.60
N LEU A 483 -2.03 20.76 8.26
CA LEU A 483 -0.77 20.66 7.51
C LEU A 483 -0.18 22.06 7.20
N PRO A 484 1.15 22.18 6.97
CA PRO A 484 2.16 21.12 7.02
C PRO A 484 2.49 20.66 8.44
N GLN A 485 2.97 19.43 8.56
CA GLN A 485 3.59 18.87 9.77
C GLN A 485 5.00 18.35 9.42
N THR A 486 5.83 18.09 10.43
CA THR A 486 7.16 17.46 10.22
C THR A 486 7.01 16.19 9.39
N ASN A 487 7.76 16.09 8.28
CA ASN A 487 7.73 14.96 7.34
C ASN A 487 6.34 14.62 6.75
N LEU A 488 5.37 15.54 6.81
CA LEU A 488 4.08 15.42 6.14
C LEU A 488 3.67 16.79 5.54
N PHE A 489 4.17 17.05 4.34
CA PHE A 489 3.98 18.31 3.60
C PHE A 489 4.04 18.15 2.07
N ALA A 490 4.37 16.96 1.56
CA ALA A 490 4.46 16.66 0.12
C ALA A 490 3.20 15.92 -0.37
N ARG A 491 2.96 15.96 -1.69
CA ARG A 491 1.91 15.17 -2.34
C ARG A 491 2.32 13.69 -2.43
N GLY A 492 1.35 12.78 -2.37
CA GLY A 492 1.60 11.33 -2.41
C GLY A 492 0.68 10.53 -1.48
N ARG A 493 0.93 9.21 -1.40
CA ARG A 493 0.22 8.28 -0.50
C ARG A 493 1.02 8.05 0.79
N TYR A 494 0.29 7.89 1.88
CA TYR A 494 0.78 7.70 3.23
C TYR A 494 -0.19 6.79 4.01
N GLN A 495 0.19 6.39 5.22
CA GLN A 495 -0.73 5.76 6.16
C GLN A 495 -0.74 6.49 7.50
N LEU A 496 -1.91 6.56 8.14
CA LEU A 496 -2.09 7.05 9.50
C LEU A 496 -2.26 5.84 10.43
N ASN A 497 -1.33 5.65 11.37
CA ASN A 497 -1.44 4.65 12.44
C ASN A 497 -1.90 5.34 13.74
N LEU A 498 -3.14 5.06 14.14
CA LEU A 498 -3.82 5.63 15.30
C LEU A 498 -3.64 4.70 16.52
N SER A 499 -3.31 5.28 17.67
CA SER A 499 -3.09 4.54 18.92
C SER A 499 -3.71 5.24 20.12
N SER A 500 -4.44 4.46 20.93
CA SER A 500 -5.19 4.94 22.08
C SER A 500 -4.45 4.69 23.40
N GLY A 501 -4.90 5.38 24.44
CA GLY A 501 -4.60 5.09 25.84
C GLY A 501 -5.52 4.06 26.48
N TYR A 502 -6.65 3.74 25.85
CA TYR A 502 -7.66 2.82 26.36
C TYR A 502 -7.18 1.36 26.34
N SER A 503 -6.59 0.93 25.22
CA SER A 503 -6.03 -0.42 25.04
C SER A 503 -4.81 -0.40 24.11
N ARG A 504 -4.22 -1.59 23.87
CA ARG A 504 -3.04 -1.73 22.97
C ARG A 504 -3.42 -1.76 21.48
N ALA A 505 -4.69 -1.84 21.15
CA ALA A 505 -5.15 -2.03 19.78
C ALA A 505 -4.98 -0.73 18.96
N THR A 506 -4.44 -0.84 17.74
CA THR A 506 -4.16 0.29 16.83
C THR A 506 -4.89 0.16 15.51
N MET A 507 -5.33 1.29 14.94
CA MET A 507 -6.01 1.36 13.65
C MET A 507 -5.08 1.93 12.58
N ILE A 508 -5.07 1.37 11.38
CA ILE A 508 -4.34 1.91 10.22
C ILE A 508 -5.36 2.42 9.20
N VAL A 509 -5.10 3.62 8.67
CA VAL A 509 -5.98 4.31 7.70
C VAL A 509 -5.14 4.87 6.55
N PRO A 510 -5.43 4.55 5.28
CA PRO A 510 -4.72 5.10 4.12
C PRO A 510 -5.04 6.58 3.92
N LEU A 511 -4.01 7.38 3.64
CA LEU A 511 -4.09 8.82 3.41
C LEU A 511 -3.51 9.15 2.02
N HIS A 512 -4.18 10.04 1.29
CA HIS A 512 -3.71 10.57 0.02
C HIS A 512 -3.66 12.11 0.10
N LEU A 513 -2.47 12.69 -0.07
CA LEU A 513 -2.27 14.13 -0.13
C LEU A 513 -2.17 14.57 -1.60
N VAL A 514 -3.09 15.42 -2.03
CA VAL A 514 -3.31 15.75 -3.44
C VAL A 514 -3.05 17.23 -3.71
N ASP A 515 -2.33 17.54 -4.78
CA ASP A 515 -2.08 18.90 -5.24
C ASP A 515 -3.37 19.64 -5.58
N ASN A 516 -3.61 20.80 -4.94
CA ASN A 516 -4.82 21.57 -5.17
C ASN A 516 -4.86 22.31 -6.52
N ARG A 517 -3.74 22.35 -7.25
CA ARG A 517 -3.69 22.83 -8.63
C ARG A 517 -4.32 21.81 -9.58
N LEU A 518 -5.21 22.29 -10.45
CA LEU A 518 -5.89 21.44 -11.42
C LEU A 518 -5.03 21.31 -12.68
N PHE A 519 -4.33 20.19 -12.80
CA PHE A 519 -3.59 19.81 -14.01
C PHE A 519 -4.56 19.44 -15.14
N VAL A 520 -4.23 19.82 -16.38
CA VAL A 520 -5.09 19.64 -17.55
C VAL A 520 -4.35 18.84 -18.63
N MET A 521 -4.93 17.70 -19.02
CA MET A 521 -4.54 16.96 -20.22
C MET A 521 -4.93 17.75 -21.48
N ASN A 522 -3.99 18.13 -22.31
CA ASN A 522 -4.18 18.83 -23.59
C ASN A 522 -3.75 17.93 -24.74
N LEU A 523 -4.55 17.81 -25.81
CA LEU A 523 -4.22 16.90 -26.91
C LEU A 523 -2.94 17.36 -27.61
N ASN A 524 -1.91 16.53 -27.58
CA ASN A 524 -0.58 16.85 -28.09
C ASN A 524 -0.59 16.90 -29.64
N THR A 525 0.27 17.74 -30.21
CA THR A 525 0.34 17.98 -31.65
C THR A 525 0.90 16.82 -32.50
N LEU A 526 1.39 15.73 -31.92
CA LEU A 526 1.84 14.54 -32.66
C LEU A 526 0.70 13.89 -33.46
N ASN A 527 -0.50 13.77 -32.87
CA ASN A 527 -1.70 13.34 -33.59
C ASN A 527 -2.96 14.09 -33.09
N PRO A 528 -3.25 15.29 -33.65
CA PRO A 528 -4.38 16.11 -33.23
C PRO A 528 -5.73 15.66 -33.82
N SER A 529 -5.76 14.56 -34.59
CA SER A 529 -6.97 14.02 -35.24
C SER A 529 -6.82 12.51 -35.50
N PRO A 530 -6.66 11.69 -34.45
CA PRO A 530 -6.42 10.26 -34.58
C PRO A 530 -7.57 9.56 -35.29
N LYS A 531 -7.26 8.50 -36.04
CA LYS A 531 -8.25 7.60 -36.63
C LYS A 531 -8.23 6.25 -35.93
N LYS A 532 -9.22 5.40 -36.25
CA LYS A 532 -9.30 4.01 -35.76
C LYS A 532 -7.96 3.27 -35.97
N GLY A 533 -7.34 2.86 -34.86
CA GLY A 533 -6.05 2.17 -34.80
C GLY A 533 -4.81 3.06 -34.67
N GLU A 534 -4.95 4.39 -34.78
CA GLU A 534 -3.83 5.33 -34.64
C GLU A 534 -3.65 5.80 -33.19
N ASP A 535 -2.39 5.94 -32.77
CA ASP A 535 -2.00 6.45 -31.46
C ASP A 535 -2.28 7.95 -31.31
N PHE A 536 -2.48 8.40 -30.08
CA PHE A 536 -2.53 9.81 -29.71
C PHE A 536 -2.02 10.02 -28.28
N ALA A 537 -1.75 11.26 -27.90
CA ALA A 537 -1.17 11.58 -26.61
C ALA A 537 -1.66 12.92 -26.06
N PHE A 538 -1.46 13.15 -24.76
CA PHE A 538 -1.77 14.40 -24.09
C PHE A 538 -0.55 14.99 -23.39
N ASP A 539 -0.33 16.29 -23.57
CA ASP A 539 0.53 17.09 -22.70
C ASP A 539 -0.23 17.42 -21.42
N ILE A 540 0.31 17.03 -20.27
CA ILE A 540 -0.28 17.29 -18.96
C ILE A 540 0.44 18.48 -18.34
N VAL A 541 -0.31 19.58 -18.16
CA VAL A 541 0.26 20.88 -17.78
C VAL A 541 -0.52 21.48 -16.61
N GLY A 542 0.20 22.06 -15.65
CA GLY A 542 -0.36 22.83 -14.54
C GLY A 542 -0.91 24.20 -14.97
N PRO A 543 -1.68 24.88 -14.10
CA PRO A 543 -2.35 26.13 -14.43
C PRO A 543 -1.40 27.31 -14.71
N ASP A 544 -0.20 27.31 -14.13
CA ASP A 544 0.83 28.33 -14.33
C ASP A 544 1.95 27.84 -15.29
N GLY A 545 1.72 26.72 -16.00
CA GLY A 545 2.65 26.13 -16.96
C GLY A 545 3.59 25.08 -16.38
N GLU A 546 3.29 24.53 -15.20
CA GLU A 546 4.14 23.53 -14.55
C GLU A 546 4.11 22.19 -15.28
N SER A 547 5.27 21.52 -15.37
CA SER A 547 5.36 20.14 -15.86
C SER A 547 4.66 19.19 -14.88
N PHE A 548 3.84 18.29 -15.42
CA PHE A 548 3.49 17.04 -14.76
C PHE A 548 4.72 16.08 -14.74
N GLY A 549 4.69 15.04 -13.89
CA GLY A 549 5.69 13.97 -13.91
C GLY A 549 7.13 14.43 -13.66
N THR A 550 7.36 15.25 -12.62
CA THR A 550 8.72 15.68 -12.22
C THR A 550 9.36 14.77 -11.15
N GLU A 551 8.62 13.75 -10.75
CA GLU A 551 8.97 12.69 -9.82
C GLU A 551 9.90 11.65 -10.49
N ILE A 552 10.57 10.80 -9.68
CA ILE A 552 11.50 9.77 -10.16
C ILE A 552 10.76 8.56 -10.76
N LEU A 553 9.47 8.39 -10.45
CA LEU A 553 8.59 7.33 -10.92
C LEU A 553 7.37 7.94 -11.61
N SER A 554 6.80 7.21 -12.58
CA SER A 554 5.54 7.53 -13.26
C SER A 554 4.42 7.75 -12.23
N PRO A 555 3.90 8.98 -12.04
CA PRO A 555 2.82 9.22 -11.08
C PRO A 555 1.49 8.63 -11.54
N ILE A 556 1.26 8.45 -12.85
CA ILE A 556 0.05 7.78 -13.35
C ILE A 556 0.12 6.30 -13.02
N TYR A 557 -0.87 5.78 -12.30
CA TYR A 557 -0.99 4.36 -11.94
C TYR A 557 -2.12 3.65 -12.71
N ARG A 558 -3.07 4.40 -13.29
CA ARG A 558 -4.20 3.85 -14.06
C ARG A 558 -4.68 4.83 -15.12
N VAL A 559 -5.07 4.29 -16.27
CA VAL A 559 -5.77 5.01 -17.33
C VAL A 559 -7.00 4.23 -17.78
N ASP A 560 -8.17 4.88 -17.74
CA ASP A 560 -9.43 4.36 -18.24
C ASP A 560 -9.82 5.03 -19.56
N LEU A 561 -10.09 4.21 -20.57
CA LEU A 561 -10.60 4.62 -21.88
C LEU A 561 -12.09 4.29 -21.97
N THR A 562 -12.94 5.33 -21.96
CA THR A 562 -14.37 5.20 -22.26
C THR A 562 -14.59 5.33 -23.76
N LYS A 563 -15.14 4.28 -24.38
CA LYS A 563 -15.47 4.24 -25.81
C LYS A 563 -16.71 5.08 -26.17
N PRO A 564 -16.92 5.46 -27.44
CA PRO A 564 -18.15 6.11 -27.92
C PRO A 564 -19.44 5.35 -27.57
N SER A 565 -19.39 4.03 -27.48
CA SER A 565 -20.47 3.14 -27.01
C SER A 565 -20.79 3.25 -25.52
N GLY A 566 -20.04 4.04 -24.75
CA GLY A 566 -20.13 4.13 -23.29
C GLY A 566 -19.41 3.01 -22.54
N LYS A 567 -18.84 2.01 -23.24
CA LYS A 567 -18.07 0.94 -22.61
C LYS A 567 -16.72 1.48 -22.11
N VAL A 568 -16.44 1.30 -20.81
CA VAL A 568 -15.13 1.61 -20.22
C VAL A 568 -14.19 0.41 -20.39
N LYS A 569 -12.91 0.67 -20.72
CA LYS A 569 -11.80 -0.28 -20.64
C LYS A 569 -10.64 0.39 -19.90
N SER A 570 -10.19 -0.17 -18.78
CA SER A 570 -8.90 0.17 -18.20
C SER A 570 -7.78 -0.36 -19.09
N LEU A 571 -6.78 0.47 -19.38
CA LEU A 571 -5.69 0.15 -20.31
C LEU A 571 -4.48 -0.41 -19.56
N THR A 572 -3.77 -1.37 -20.16
CA THR A 572 -2.52 -1.92 -19.63
C THR A 572 -1.34 -0.97 -19.86
N ASN A 573 -0.54 -0.74 -18.83
CA ASN A 573 0.67 0.09 -18.90
C ASN A 573 1.73 -0.56 -19.82
N ILE A 574 2.59 0.25 -20.43
CA ILE A 574 3.56 -0.06 -21.51
C ILE A 574 2.92 -0.55 -22.81
N ASN A 575 1.95 -1.47 -22.76
CA ASN A 575 1.33 -2.08 -23.93
C ASN A 575 0.24 -1.18 -24.57
N GLN A 576 -0.72 -0.68 -23.78
CA GLN A 576 -1.87 0.10 -24.28
C GLN A 576 -1.84 1.59 -23.89
N TRP A 577 -0.97 1.97 -22.95
CA TRP A 577 -0.63 3.37 -22.64
C TRP A 577 0.74 3.44 -21.94
N TYR A 578 1.42 4.58 -22.03
CA TYR A 578 2.66 4.85 -21.31
C TYR A 578 2.87 6.35 -21.07
N GLU A 579 3.77 6.71 -20.15
CA GLU A 579 4.11 8.09 -19.79
C GLU A 579 5.57 8.40 -20.18
N ILE A 580 5.82 9.56 -20.79
CA ILE A 580 7.18 10.07 -21.10
C ILE A 580 7.27 11.53 -20.63
N GLY A 581 7.80 11.76 -19.43
CA GLY A 581 7.76 13.08 -18.80
C GLY A 581 6.30 13.56 -18.64
N PRO A 582 5.97 14.83 -18.96
CA PRO A 582 4.59 15.33 -18.83
C PRO A 582 3.60 14.77 -19.88
N MET A 583 3.96 13.74 -20.64
CA MET A 583 3.23 13.29 -21.82
C MET A 583 2.63 11.89 -21.64
N LEU A 584 1.30 11.80 -21.59
CA LEU A 584 0.56 10.54 -21.57
C LEU A 584 0.24 10.07 -22.99
N HIS A 585 0.81 8.94 -23.41
CA HIS A 585 0.53 8.27 -24.68
C HIS A 585 -0.57 7.21 -24.52
N ILE A 586 -1.47 7.12 -25.50
CA ILE A 586 -2.51 6.11 -25.63
C ILE A 586 -2.28 5.37 -26.95
N CYS A 587 -2.08 4.05 -26.88
CA CYS A 587 -1.88 3.22 -28.06
C CYS A 587 -3.24 2.97 -28.74
N GLY A 588 -3.34 3.27 -30.03
CA GLY A 588 -4.52 3.01 -30.85
C GLY A 588 -4.68 1.54 -31.20
N THR A 589 -3.56 0.82 -31.24
CA THR A 589 -3.43 -0.63 -31.43
C THR A 589 -2.41 -1.16 -30.41
N ASP A 590 -2.63 -2.34 -29.84
CA ASP A 590 -1.74 -2.92 -28.82
C ASP A 590 -0.67 -3.86 -29.41
N THR A 591 0.28 -4.34 -28.58
CA THR A 591 1.44 -5.13 -29.06
C THR A 591 1.07 -6.45 -29.73
N ASP A 592 -0.17 -6.90 -29.56
CA ASP A 592 -0.72 -8.14 -30.11
C ASP A 592 -1.64 -7.85 -31.33
N ASP A 593 -1.44 -6.71 -32.00
CA ASP A 593 -2.20 -6.15 -33.14
C ASP A 593 -3.70 -5.89 -32.85
N ASN A 594 -4.15 -5.85 -31.58
CA ASN A 594 -5.56 -5.57 -31.29
C ASN A 594 -5.84 -4.06 -31.31
N VAL A 595 -6.76 -3.64 -32.18
CA VAL A 595 -7.20 -2.25 -32.26
C VAL A 595 -7.98 -1.86 -31.00
N ILE A 596 -7.41 -0.93 -30.22
CA ILE A 596 -7.99 -0.40 -28.98
C ILE A 596 -9.04 0.67 -29.28
N THR A 597 -8.74 1.53 -30.25
CA THR A 597 -9.63 2.59 -30.76
C THR A 597 -10.53 2.09 -31.90
N ASP A 598 -11.21 0.97 -31.65
CA ASP A 598 -12.00 0.20 -32.63
C ASP A 598 -13.33 0.85 -33.09
N GLU A 599 -13.87 1.78 -32.32
CA GLU A 599 -15.03 2.62 -32.66
C GLU A 599 -14.58 3.98 -33.20
N SER A 600 -15.33 4.60 -34.11
CA SER A 600 -15.15 6.01 -34.48
C SER A 600 -16.16 6.87 -33.72
N GLY A 601 -15.71 8.00 -33.18
CA GLY A 601 -16.51 8.89 -32.33
C GLY A 601 -15.71 9.46 -31.15
N ILE A 602 -16.40 10.00 -30.15
CA ILE A 602 -15.77 10.65 -29.00
C ILE A 602 -15.43 9.62 -27.91
N TYR A 603 -14.14 9.47 -27.63
CA TYR A 603 -13.63 8.75 -26.47
C TYR A 603 -13.44 9.71 -25.29
N THR A 604 -13.49 9.18 -24.06
CA THR A 604 -13.08 9.90 -22.85
C THR A 604 -11.94 9.15 -22.19
N VAL A 605 -10.76 9.76 -22.13
CA VAL A 605 -9.58 9.25 -21.41
C VAL A 605 -9.59 9.85 -20.01
N THR A 606 -9.45 9.01 -18.99
CA THR A 606 -9.37 9.42 -17.59
C THR A 606 -8.11 8.82 -16.97
N ALA A 607 -7.23 9.68 -16.44
CA ALA A 607 -5.97 9.29 -15.83
C ALA A 607 -6.03 9.52 -14.31
N TYR A 608 -5.58 8.52 -13.56
CA TYR A 608 -5.46 8.56 -12.10
C TYR A 608 -3.97 8.56 -11.75
N ALA A 609 -3.55 9.52 -10.92
CA ALA A 609 -2.14 9.72 -10.61
C ALA A 609 -1.92 10.09 -9.14
N ASP A 610 -0.84 9.57 -8.56
CA ASP A 610 -0.55 9.71 -7.15
C ASP A 610 -0.04 11.11 -6.79
N GLY A 611 -0.72 11.75 -5.84
CA GLY A 611 -0.49 13.15 -5.49
C GLY A 611 -1.17 14.17 -6.40
N TYR A 612 -1.93 13.73 -7.41
CA TYR A 612 -2.62 14.62 -8.36
C TYR A 612 -4.14 14.37 -8.39
N GLN A 613 -4.91 15.39 -8.77
CA GLN A 613 -6.36 15.23 -8.98
C GLN A 613 -6.61 14.33 -10.19
N THR A 614 -7.70 13.55 -10.17
CA THR A 614 -8.10 12.71 -11.32
C THR A 614 -8.38 13.59 -12.55
N MET A 615 -7.68 13.34 -13.65
CA MET A 615 -7.77 14.13 -14.88
C MET A 615 -8.62 13.40 -15.91
N SER A 616 -9.45 14.13 -16.66
CA SER A 616 -10.25 13.54 -17.75
C SER A 616 -10.32 14.46 -18.98
N LYS A 617 -10.22 13.88 -20.18
CA LYS A 617 -10.24 14.61 -21.45
C LYS A 617 -10.98 13.81 -22.53
N LYS A 618 -11.71 14.52 -23.38
CA LYS A 618 -12.39 13.94 -24.55
C LYS A 618 -11.56 14.15 -25.81
N VAL A 619 -11.55 13.14 -26.67
CA VAL A 619 -10.85 13.11 -27.96
C VAL A 619 -11.77 12.47 -28.99
N GLU A 620 -11.81 13.00 -30.21
CA GLU A 620 -12.57 12.43 -31.32
C GLU A 620 -11.65 11.54 -32.17
N VAL A 621 -12.06 10.29 -32.39
CA VAL A 621 -11.34 9.33 -33.24
C VAL A 621 -12.10 9.16 -34.56
N GLY A 622 -11.46 9.53 -35.65
CA GLY A 622 -12.01 9.50 -37.00
C GLY A 622 -12.11 8.11 -37.63
N SER A 623 -12.81 8.03 -38.77
CA SER A 623 -12.93 6.83 -39.59
C SER A 623 -11.92 6.81 -40.74
N ASN A 624 -11.29 5.65 -40.98
CA ASN A 624 -10.25 5.49 -42.00
C ASN A 624 -10.79 5.77 -43.40
N SER A 625 -10.41 6.93 -43.93
CA SER A 625 -10.82 7.48 -45.23
C SER A 625 -9.59 7.69 -46.11
N GLN A 626 -9.69 7.38 -47.41
CA GLN A 626 -8.58 7.55 -48.34
C GLN A 626 -8.23 9.04 -48.58
N SER A 627 -6.98 9.29 -48.95
CA SER A 627 -6.31 10.59 -48.91
C SER A 627 -6.77 11.61 -49.97
N ARG A 628 -6.58 12.90 -49.64
CA ARG A 628 -6.04 13.88 -50.59
C ARG A 628 -5.44 15.13 -49.94
N GLU A 629 -4.54 15.77 -50.69
CA GLU A 629 -3.85 17.02 -50.39
C GLU A 629 -4.69 18.27 -50.75
N ASP A 630 -4.17 19.46 -50.40
CA ASP A 630 -4.68 20.82 -50.67
C ASP A 630 -6.07 21.16 -50.09
N ASP A 631 -6.25 22.20 -49.27
CA ASP A 631 -5.89 23.61 -49.54
C ASP A 631 -5.88 24.47 -48.25
N LEU A 632 -5.25 25.65 -48.26
CA LEU A 632 -5.28 26.60 -47.13
C LEU A 632 -6.48 27.56 -47.20
N LYS A 633 -7.21 27.74 -46.08
CA LYS A 633 -7.45 29.08 -45.44
C LYS A 633 -8.40 29.11 -44.20
N ILE A 634 -7.83 29.55 -43.08
CA ILE A 634 -8.19 30.81 -42.37
C ILE A 634 -9.66 31.03 -41.88
N PHE A 635 -9.78 30.99 -40.54
CA PHE A 635 -10.61 31.83 -39.64
C PHE A 635 -12.13 31.62 -39.47
N ALA A 636 -12.49 31.53 -38.16
CA ALA A 636 -13.58 32.24 -37.46
C ALA A 636 -14.81 31.44 -36.93
N ILE A 637 -14.78 31.18 -35.61
CA ILE A 637 -15.82 31.50 -34.60
C ILE A 637 -17.29 31.24 -34.98
N ALA A 638 -17.94 30.26 -34.33
CA ALA A 638 -19.17 30.45 -33.51
C ALA A 638 -19.74 29.13 -32.95
N GLU A 639 -19.84 29.03 -31.62
CA GLU A 639 -21.00 28.40 -30.94
C GLU A 639 -22.12 29.47 -30.77
N PRO A 640 -23.29 29.25 -30.11
CA PRO A 640 -23.83 28.03 -29.46
C PRO A 640 -25.33 27.75 -29.73
N HIS A 641 -25.87 26.79 -28.96
CA HIS A 641 -27.28 26.54 -28.59
C HIS A 641 -28.17 25.69 -29.52
N GLY A 642 -28.97 24.80 -28.91
CA GLY A 642 -29.97 23.97 -29.59
C GLY A 642 -30.55 22.82 -28.75
N ILE A 643 -31.07 23.12 -27.56
CA ILE A 643 -31.84 22.14 -26.75
C ILE A 643 -33.23 21.92 -27.39
N ASP A 644 -33.75 20.69 -27.40
CA ASP A 644 -35.05 20.28 -26.80
C ASP A 644 -35.69 19.02 -27.45
N ALA A 645 -36.71 18.49 -26.78
CA ALA A 645 -37.82 17.66 -27.26
C ALA A 645 -37.59 16.14 -27.43
N MET A 646 -38.02 15.42 -26.39
CA MET A 646 -38.30 13.97 -26.36
C MET A 646 -39.43 13.54 -27.31
N SER A 647 -39.54 12.22 -27.52
CA SER A 647 -40.58 11.45 -28.26
C SER A 647 -40.21 11.06 -29.70
N SER A 648 -40.65 9.92 -30.23
CA SER A 648 -41.66 8.96 -29.73
C SER A 648 -41.22 7.50 -29.87
N ALA A 649 -41.53 6.65 -28.90
CA ALA A 649 -41.37 5.21 -29.02
C ALA A 649 -42.34 4.60 -30.04
N THR A 650 -41.95 3.51 -30.70
CA THR A 650 -42.88 2.53 -31.28
C THR A 650 -42.22 1.17 -31.16
N VAL A 651 -42.89 0.27 -30.43
CA VAL A 651 -42.39 -1.06 -30.04
C VAL A 651 -42.51 -2.05 -31.20
N ALA A 652 -41.51 -2.93 -31.33
CA ALA A 652 -41.55 -4.12 -32.17
C ALA A 652 -40.64 -5.22 -31.60
N ILE A 653 -40.83 -5.55 -30.32
CA ILE A 653 -40.18 -6.71 -29.68
C ILE A 653 -41.03 -7.96 -29.99
N PRO A 654 -40.43 -9.15 -30.21
CA PRO A 654 -41.09 -10.43 -29.97
C PRO A 654 -41.37 -10.55 -28.45
N ASP A 655 -42.56 -10.14 -28.04
CA ASP A 655 -42.74 -9.33 -26.82
C ASP A 655 -42.99 -10.07 -25.48
N GLY A 656 -42.76 -9.35 -24.36
CA GLY A 656 -43.15 -9.71 -22.99
C GLY A 656 -42.01 -10.22 -22.08
N GLY A 657 -41.73 -9.64 -20.90
CA GLY A 657 -42.43 -8.52 -20.26
C GLY A 657 -41.83 -8.00 -18.94
N SER A 658 -40.62 -7.43 -18.99
CA SER A 658 -40.11 -6.29 -18.19
C SER A 658 -40.69 -5.94 -16.79
N SER A 659 -39.84 -6.06 -15.75
CA SER A 659 -39.57 -5.01 -14.75
C SER A 659 -38.18 -5.25 -14.11
N GLY A 660 -37.48 -4.30 -13.49
CA GLY A 660 -37.68 -2.84 -13.44
C GLY A 660 -36.81 -2.17 -12.34
N SER A 661 -35.98 -1.19 -12.71
CA SER A 661 -35.24 -0.26 -11.82
C SER A 661 -34.14 -0.80 -10.88
N GLY A 662 -32.88 -0.52 -11.24
CA GLY A 662 -31.89 0.09 -10.34
C GLY A 662 -31.31 -0.70 -9.17
N SER A 663 -30.07 -1.20 -9.34
CA SER A 663 -29.12 -1.43 -8.23
C SER A 663 -27.68 -1.35 -8.73
N SER A 664 -26.74 -1.02 -7.85
CA SER A 664 -25.29 -0.98 -8.11
C SER A 664 -24.69 -2.40 -8.10
N GLY A 665 -25.00 -3.18 -9.13
CA GLY A 665 -24.48 -4.53 -9.29
C GLY A 665 -23.05 -4.56 -9.83
N GLY A 666 -22.08 -4.90 -8.97
CA GLY A 666 -20.79 -5.38 -9.44
C GLY A 666 -20.97 -6.65 -10.29
N SER A 667 -20.11 -6.86 -11.28
CA SER A 667 -20.17 -8.07 -12.12
C SER A 667 -20.12 -9.32 -11.24
N LYS A 668 -21.06 -10.26 -11.41
CA LYS A 668 -20.93 -11.61 -10.84
C LYS A 668 -20.15 -12.50 -11.80
N MET A 669 -19.34 -13.39 -11.24
CA MET A 669 -18.67 -14.49 -11.93
C MET A 669 -19.13 -15.83 -11.34
N ASN A 670 -18.70 -16.93 -11.95
CA ASN A 670 -18.94 -18.26 -11.42
C ASN A 670 -17.66 -18.75 -10.73
N GLY A 671 -17.76 -19.18 -9.47
CA GLY A 671 -16.61 -19.58 -8.66
C GLY A 671 -16.92 -20.77 -7.76
N PHE A 672 -15.86 -21.51 -7.41
CA PHE A 672 -15.94 -22.70 -6.58
C PHE A 672 -15.62 -22.36 -5.13
N LEU A 673 -16.51 -22.75 -4.21
CA LEU A 673 -16.29 -22.61 -2.77
C LEU A 673 -16.09 -23.99 -2.13
N ILE A 674 -15.24 -24.05 -1.11
CA ILE A 674 -15.15 -25.18 -0.19
C ILE A 674 -15.74 -24.73 1.15
N PHE A 675 -16.81 -25.40 1.57
CA PHE A 675 -17.34 -25.31 2.92
C PHE A 675 -16.64 -26.36 3.77
N ASP A 676 -16.14 -25.95 4.94
CA ASP A 676 -15.93 -26.89 6.03
C ASP A 676 -17.29 -27.48 6.44
N HIS A 677 -17.38 -28.80 6.55
CA HIS A 677 -18.66 -29.47 6.78
C HIS A 677 -19.18 -29.26 8.21
N ASP A 678 -18.30 -29.16 9.20
CA ASP A 678 -18.69 -28.96 10.59
C ASP A 678 -19.22 -27.54 10.82
N LEU A 679 -18.52 -26.55 10.26
CA LEU A 679 -18.96 -25.15 10.20
C LEU A 679 -20.33 -24.99 9.52
N LEU A 680 -20.49 -25.59 8.32
CA LEU A 680 -21.75 -25.53 7.58
C LEU A 680 -22.89 -26.24 8.32
N ALA A 681 -22.62 -27.39 8.94
CA ALA A 681 -23.59 -28.11 9.74
C ALA A 681 -24.02 -27.27 10.96
N ASN A 682 -23.09 -26.58 11.63
CA ASN A 682 -23.40 -25.69 12.74
C ASN A 682 -24.28 -24.51 12.30
N ALA A 683 -23.92 -23.85 11.20
CA ALA A 683 -24.67 -22.72 10.67
C ALA A 683 -26.12 -23.11 10.30
N LEU A 684 -26.28 -24.25 9.61
CA LEU A 684 -27.60 -24.79 9.25
C LEU A 684 -28.40 -25.28 10.47
N ILE A 685 -27.75 -25.79 11.51
CA ILE A 685 -28.42 -26.16 12.77
C ILE A 685 -28.98 -24.91 13.45
N LEU A 686 -28.20 -23.84 13.60
CA LEU A 686 -28.66 -22.59 14.21
C LEU A 686 -29.82 -21.95 13.43
N HIS A 687 -29.77 -22.02 12.09
CA HIS A 687 -30.88 -21.60 11.22
C HIS A 687 -32.14 -22.44 11.47
N GLU A 688 -32.04 -23.77 11.50
CA GLU A 688 -33.18 -24.67 11.77
C GLU A 688 -33.73 -24.57 13.20
N ILE A 689 -32.91 -24.30 14.23
CA ILE A 689 -33.40 -24.05 15.61
C ILE A 689 -33.80 -22.58 15.88
N ASN A 690 -33.68 -21.69 14.88
CA ASN A 690 -33.94 -20.26 14.97
C ASN A 690 -33.15 -19.59 16.13
N ASP A 691 -31.83 -19.77 16.11
CA ASP A 691 -30.88 -19.24 17.13
C ASP A 691 -29.61 -18.66 16.48
N VAL A 692 -29.79 -18.04 15.30
CA VAL A 692 -28.72 -17.51 14.44
C VAL A 692 -28.09 -16.22 14.97
N ASN A 693 -26.86 -15.97 14.49
CA ASN A 693 -26.19 -14.67 14.52
C ASN A 693 -25.89 -14.20 13.08
N GLU A 694 -25.33 -12.99 12.91
CA GLU A 694 -25.05 -12.42 11.57
C GLU A 694 -24.07 -13.29 10.75
N ASP A 695 -23.07 -13.88 11.41
CA ASP A 695 -22.02 -14.68 10.78
C ASP A 695 -22.52 -16.05 10.29
N SER A 696 -23.25 -16.79 11.13
CA SER A 696 -23.86 -18.08 10.78
C SER A 696 -24.89 -17.94 9.67
N GLU A 697 -25.72 -16.90 9.71
CA GLU A 697 -26.65 -16.62 8.63
C GLU A 697 -25.90 -16.30 7.32
N ALA A 698 -24.80 -15.53 7.36
CA ALA A 698 -23.98 -15.28 6.18
C ALA A 698 -23.34 -16.56 5.57
N VAL A 699 -22.90 -17.52 6.41
CA VAL A 699 -22.46 -18.85 5.95
C VAL A 699 -23.61 -19.62 5.28
N VAL A 700 -24.83 -19.56 5.83
CA VAL A 700 -26.03 -20.19 5.25
C VAL A 700 -26.47 -19.52 3.94
N GLN A 701 -26.37 -18.19 3.82
CA GLN A 701 -26.65 -17.48 2.57
C GLN A 701 -25.69 -17.91 1.46
N TRP A 702 -24.39 -18.05 1.75
CA TRP A 702 -23.43 -18.62 0.78
C TRP A 702 -23.82 -20.04 0.35
N TRP A 703 -24.30 -20.88 1.27
CA TRP A 703 -24.74 -22.24 0.92
C TRP A 703 -25.93 -22.25 -0.04
N TYR A 704 -26.92 -21.37 0.16
CA TYR A 704 -28.10 -21.29 -0.71
C TYR A 704 -27.85 -20.61 -2.07
N ASP A 705 -26.90 -19.67 -2.18
CA ASP A 705 -26.48 -19.05 -3.46
C ASP A 705 -25.55 -19.98 -4.30
N GLN A 706 -25.25 -21.18 -3.81
CA GLN A 706 -24.29 -22.14 -4.35
C GLN A 706 -24.93 -23.50 -4.70
N LYS A 707 -24.30 -24.24 -5.62
CA LYS A 707 -24.68 -25.63 -5.92
C LYS A 707 -23.56 -26.59 -5.52
N ALA A 708 -23.82 -27.48 -4.56
CA ALA A 708 -22.92 -28.56 -4.21
C ALA A 708 -22.56 -29.46 -5.41
N GLN A 709 -21.27 -29.81 -5.51
CA GLN A 709 -20.67 -30.61 -6.58
C GLN A 709 -20.14 -31.93 -6.02
N ALA A 710 -19.37 -31.88 -4.93
CA ALA A 710 -18.69 -33.05 -4.38
C ALA A 710 -18.54 -32.98 -2.85
N VAL A 711 -18.45 -34.14 -2.21
CA VAL A 711 -17.99 -34.30 -0.82
C VAL A 711 -16.59 -34.91 -0.78
N MET A 712 -15.82 -34.58 0.26
CA MET A 712 -14.47 -35.09 0.48
C MET A 712 -14.21 -35.35 1.98
N ASP A 713 -13.26 -36.24 2.28
CA ASP A 713 -12.65 -36.37 3.61
C ASP A 713 -11.42 -35.46 3.76
N GLU A 714 -10.76 -35.52 4.92
CA GLU A 714 -9.62 -34.65 5.30
C GLU A 714 -8.43 -34.75 4.32
N ASN A 715 -8.25 -35.92 3.70
CA ASN A 715 -7.21 -36.15 2.71
C ASN A 715 -7.65 -35.69 1.31
N ALA A 716 -8.93 -35.79 0.99
CA ALA A 716 -9.50 -35.39 -0.30
C ALA A 716 -8.79 -36.03 -1.52
N GLU A 717 -8.23 -37.24 -1.34
CA GLU A 717 -7.63 -38.02 -2.43
C GLU A 717 -8.70 -38.36 -3.49
N VAL A 718 -9.91 -38.70 -3.02
CA VAL A 718 -11.10 -39.04 -3.81
C VAL A 718 -12.18 -37.98 -3.60
N PHE A 719 -12.80 -37.55 -4.71
CA PHE A 719 -13.95 -36.65 -4.71
C PHE A 719 -15.19 -37.47 -5.06
N TYR A 720 -16.19 -37.51 -4.18
CA TYR A 720 -17.44 -38.22 -4.43
C TYR A 720 -18.52 -37.22 -4.88
N ASP A 721 -19.26 -37.52 -5.94
CA ASP A 721 -20.33 -36.65 -6.43
C ASP A 721 -21.41 -36.43 -5.36
N PHE A 722 -21.69 -35.17 -5.05
CA PHE A 722 -22.63 -34.81 -3.98
C PHE A 722 -24.06 -35.30 -4.28
N THR A 723 -24.46 -35.30 -5.54
CA THR A 723 -25.80 -35.79 -5.95
C THR A 723 -25.88 -37.31 -5.79
N HIS A 724 -24.81 -38.04 -6.12
CA HIS A 724 -24.74 -39.48 -5.91
C HIS A 724 -24.80 -39.84 -4.42
N TYR A 725 -24.00 -39.20 -3.58
CA TYR A 725 -24.01 -39.41 -2.13
C TYR A 725 -25.37 -39.06 -1.51
N LEU A 726 -25.93 -37.89 -1.83
CA LEU A 726 -27.25 -37.45 -1.37
C LEU A 726 -28.37 -38.44 -1.74
N ASN A 727 -28.31 -39.05 -2.93
CA ASN A 727 -29.27 -40.05 -3.36
C ASN A 727 -29.09 -41.38 -2.60
N ALA A 728 -27.85 -41.84 -2.40
CA ALA A 728 -27.58 -43.07 -1.63
C ALA A 728 -28.12 -42.99 -0.19
N VAL A 729 -27.95 -41.84 0.48
CA VAL A 729 -28.51 -41.59 1.83
C VAL A 729 -30.05 -41.61 1.80
N LYS A 730 -30.67 -40.99 0.78
CA LYS A 730 -32.14 -40.97 0.63
C LYS A 730 -32.72 -42.34 0.30
N ASP A 731 -32.03 -43.15 -0.49
CA ASP A 731 -32.48 -44.49 -0.86
C ASP A 731 -32.37 -45.47 0.32
N GLY A 732 -31.33 -45.38 1.17
CA GLY A 732 -31.25 -46.13 2.44
C GLY A 732 -32.40 -45.80 3.40
N LYS A 733 -32.67 -44.50 3.57
CA LYS A 733 -33.79 -43.92 4.33
C LYS A 733 -35.17 -44.34 3.82
N LEU A 734 -35.32 -44.62 2.52
CA LEU A 734 -36.56 -45.08 1.89
C LEU A 734 -36.72 -46.60 1.84
N GLY A 735 -35.62 -47.36 1.74
CA GLY A 735 -35.63 -48.82 1.63
C GLY A 735 -35.85 -49.51 2.97
N ASN A 736 -34.81 -49.51 3.82
CA ASN A 736 -34.82 -50.20 5.10
C ASN A 736 -35.09 -49.26 6.29
N GLY A 737 -34.90 -47.94 6.10
CA GLY A 737 -34.88 -46.96 7.20
C GLY A 737 -33.55 -46.92 7.95
N GLU A 738 -32.52 -47.56 7.41
CA GLU A 738 -31.14 -47.53 7.88
C GLU A 738 -30.50 -46.15 7.62
N TYR A 739 -29.60 -45.73 8.51
CA TYR A 739 -28.82 -44.52 8.35
C TYR A 739 -27.49 -44.83 7.64
N LEU A 740 -27.15 -44.05 6.61
CA LEU A 740 -25.90 -44.18 5.86
C LEU A 740 -24.96 -43.03 6.21
N SER A 741 -23.93 -43.29 7.01
CA SER A 741 -22.83 -42.34 7.25
C SER A 741 -21.97 -42.16 5.99
N PHE A 742 -21.20 -41.07 5.91
CA PHE A 742 -20.28 -40.86 4.79
C PHE A 742 -19.18 -41.92 4.76
N GLU A 743 -18.68 -42.32 5.93
CA GLU A 743 -17.77 -43.44 6.12
C GLU A 743 -18.32 -44.76 5.56
N LYS A 744 -19.52 -45.20 6.00
CA LYS A 744 -20.17 -46.42 5.48
C LYS A 744 -20.47 -46.31 3.97
N TYR A 745 -20.73 -45.10 3.45
CA TYR A 745 -20.83 -44.85 2.01
C TYR A 745 -19.49 -45.08 1.28
N LYS A 746 -18.36 -44.61 1.80
CA LYS A 746 -17.02 -44.84 1.21
C LYS A 746 -16.70 -46.34 1.09
N GLU A 747 -17.13 -47.17 2.04
CA GLU A 747 -16.87 -48.62 2.03
C GLU A 747 -17.72 -49.42 1.02
N ILE A 748 -19.01 -49.09 0.88
CA ILE A 748 -19.95 -49.89 0.06
C ILE A 748 -19.99 -49.47 -1.42
N GLN A 749 -19.49 -48.28 -1.74
CA GLN A 749 -19.75 -47.61 -3.01
C GLN A 749 -18.86 -48.14 -4.16
N THR A 750 -19.45 -48.27 -5.35
CA THR A 750 -18.71 -48.61 -6.59
C THR A 750 -19.08 -47.65 -7.72
N GLY A 751 -18.14 -46.78 -8.11
CA GLY A 751 -18.40 -45.62 -8.97
C GLY A 751 -18.94 -44.42 -8.17
N GLY A 752 -19.42 -43.37 -8.84
CA GLY A 752 -19.91 -42.15 -8.16
C GLY A 752 -18.80 -41.18 -7.71
N GLU A 753 -17.54 -41.53 -7.93
CA GLU A 753 -16.40 -40.61 -7.93
C GLU A 753 -16.53 -39.57 -9.05
N THR A 754 -15.99 -38.36 -8.85
CA THR A 754 -16.02 -37.28 -9.84
C THR A 754 -14.63 -36.70 -10.13
N GLY A 755 -14.33 -36.54 -11.42
CA GLY A 755 -13.12 -35.86 -11.91
C GLY A 755 -13.23 -34.33 -11.91
N ASN A 756 -14.30 -33.75 -11.34
CA ASN A 756 -14.55 -32.31 -11.33
C ASN A 756 -13.62 -31.57 -10.33
N ARG A 757 -12.35 -31.44 -10.71
CA ARG A 757 -11.29 -30.77 -9.95
C ARG A 757 -11.08 -29.35 -10.50
N PRO A 758 -11.67 -28.30 -9.90
CA PRO A 758 -11.39 -26.91 -10.29
C PRO A 758 -9.91 -26.55 -10.04
N TYR A 759 -9.38 -25.59 -10.79
CA TYR A 759 -7.99 -25.12 -10.59
C TYR A 759 -7.87 -24.23 -9.35
N GLN A 760 -8.82 -23.31 -9.18
CA GLN A 760 -8.90 -22.37 -8.06
C GLN A 760 -10.16 -22.60 -7.23
N ILE A 761 -10.03 -22.45 -5.91
CA ILE A 761 -11.13 -22.45 -4.96
C ILE A 761 -10.96 -21.30 -3.96
N LYS A 762 -12.05 -20.92 -3.28
CA LYS A 762 -11.98 -20.17 -2.02
C LYS A 762 -12.67 -20.98 -0.91
N ARG A 763 -12.33 -20.74 0.35
CA ARG A 763 -13.05 -21.29 1.50
C ARG A 763 -14.04 -20.30 2.06
N VAL A 764 -15.18 -20.78 2.56
CA VAL A 764 -16.07 -19.99 3.42
C VAL A 764 -15.49 -19.99 4.83
N LEU A 765 -15.45 -18.81 5.45
CA LEU A 765 -14.91 -18.58 6.78
C LEU A 765 -16.04 -18.47 7.81
N GLU A 766 -15.72 -18.58 9.11
CA GLU A 766 -16.74 -18.60 10.17
C GLU A 766 -17.45 -17.26 10.39
N ASP A 767 -16.90 -16.17 9.85
CA ASP A 767 -17.43 -14.80 9.89
C ASP A 767 -18.19 -14.42 8.60
N GLY A 768 -18.67 -15.43 7.86
CA GLY A 768 -19.41 -15.29 6.60
C GLY A 768 -18.59 -14.78 5.41
N LYS A 769 -17.28 -14.54 5.57
CA LYS A 769 -16.41 -14.04 4.50
C LYS A 769 -15.79 -15.18 3.71
N LEU A 770 -15.07 -14.84 2.65
CA LEU A 770 -14.32 -15.79 1.84
C LEU A 770 -12.82 -15.66 2.11
N GLY A 771 -12.14 -16.79 2.29
CA GLY A 771 -10.67 -16.85 2.32
C GLY A 771 -10.05 -16.46 0.98
N THR A 772 -8.72 -16.45 0.94
CA THR A 772 -7.97 -16.22 -0.30
C THR A 772 -8.19 -17.29 -1.37
N VAL A 773 -7.77 -17.00 -2.61
CA VAL A 773 -7.83 -17.93 -3.74
C VAL A 773 -6.73 -18.99 -3.60
N GLU A 774 -7.10 -20.19 -3.16
CA GLU A 774 -6.20 -21.36 -3.11
C GLU A 774 -6.14 -22.07 -4.47
N SER A 775 -4.99 -22.65 -4.79
CA SER A 775 -4.90 -23.76 -5.75
C SER A 775 -5.56 -24.99 -5.12
N LEU A 776 -6.43 -25.70 -5.84
CA LEU A 776 -7.02 -26.94 -5.30
C LEU A 776 -5.93 -27.95 -4.87
N LEU A 777 -4.78 -27.96 -5.57
CA LEU A 777 -3.65 -28.83 -5.25
C LEU A 777 -2.99 -28.52 -3.90
N SER A 778 -3.18 -27.34 -3.32
CA SER A 778 -2.69 -27.01 -1.96
C SER A 778 -3.56 -27.62 -0.85
N VAL A 779 -4.78 -28.06 -1.16
CA VAL A 779 -5.74 -28.61 -0.18
C VAL A 779 -6.07 -30.08 -0.36
N VAL A 780 -5.73 -30.72 -1.49
CA VAL A 780 -6.02 -32.14 -1.76
C VAL A 780 -4.78 -33.02 -1.73
N GLY A 781 -4.94 -34.27 -1.30
CA GLY A 781 -3.88 -35.28 -1.21
C GLY A 781 -3.31 -35.44 0.20
N LYS A 782 -2.31 -36.32 0.32
CA LYS A 782 -1.56 -36.55 1.55
C LYS A 782 -0.78 -35.28 1.94
N THR A 783 -0.65 -35.02 3.23
CA THR A 783 0.22 -33.95 3.74
C THR A 783 1.68 -34.25 3.37
N ALA A 784 2.34 -33.31 2.68
CA ALA A 784 3.72 -33.50 2.25
C ALA A 784 4.70 -33.58 3.44
N PRO A 785 5.77 -34.39 3.37
CA PRO A 785 6.79 -34.44 4.40
C PRO A 785 7.63 -33.15 4.38
N ALA A 786 8.06 -32.72 5.57
CA ALA A 786 9.04 -31.64 5.71
C ALA A 786 10.37 -32.06 5.07
N LEU A 787 10.99 -31.11 4.35
CA LEU A 787 12.27 -31.31 3.67
C LEU A 787 13.42 -30.66 4.45
N LYS A 788 14.59 -31.29 4.42
CA LYS A 788 15.86 -30.71 4.89
C LYS A 788 16.66 -30.14 3.72
N GLY A 789 17.68 -29.33 4.03
CA GLY A 789 18.63 -28.80 3.04
C GLY A 789 18.21 -27.46 2.41
N ALA A 790 17.37 -26.68 3.08
CA ALA A 790 16.85 -25.40 2.60
C ALA A 790 17.80 -24.20 2.82
N GLU A 791 18.93 -24.39 3.50
CA GLU A 791 19.95 -23.36 3.75
C GLU A 791 21.19 -23.64 2.90
N GLY A 792 21.77 -22.61 2.27
CA GLY A 792 22.96 -22.75 1.42
C GLY A 792 23.68 -21.44 1.11
N MET A 793 24.79 -21.54 0.39
CA MET A 793 25.64 -20.40 0.03
C MET A 793 25.39 -19.90 -1.39
N LEU A 794 25.59 -18.61 -1.63
CA LEU A 794 25.44 -17.98 -2.94
C LEU A 794 26.38 -18.63 -3.98
N GLY A 795 25.80 -19.36 -4.92
CA GLY A 795 26.53 -20.07 -5.98
C GLY A 795 26.77 -21.56 -5.71
N GLU A 796 26.28 -22.12 -4.60
CA GLU A 796 26.31 -23.56 -4.31
C GLU A 796 24.92 -24.20 -4.47
N ASP A 797 24.88 -25.43 -4.99
CA ASP A 797 23.63 -26.15 -5.28
C ASP A 797 22.92 -26.61 -3.98
N LEU A 798 21.61 -26.37 -3.89
CA LEU A 798 20.79 -26.77 -2.74
C LEU A 798 20.26 -28.20 -2.90
N VAL A 799 20.61 -29.10 -1.97
CA VAL A 799 20.17 -30.51 -1.98
C VAL A 799 19.08 -30.75 -0.94
N LEU A 800 17.85 -30.93 -1.41
CA LEU A 800 16.67 -31.18 -0.59
C LEU A 800 16.39 -32.67 -0.40
N THR A 801 16.11 -33.09 0.84
CA THR A 801 15.86 -34.49 1.21
C THR A 801 14.57 -34.66 2.04
N SER A 802 13.86 -35.78 1.86
CA SER A 802 12.67 -36.16 2.65
C SER A 802 13.04 -36.99 3.88
N ASP A 803 12.42 -36.71 5.02
CA ASP A 803 12.73 -37.35 6.31
C ASP A 803 11.87 -38.58 6.66
N LYS A 804 10.74 -38.78 5.95
CA LYS A 804 9.69 -39.72 6.37
C LYS A 804 8.98 -40.48 5.25
N ASP A 805 9.18 -40.10 4.00
CA ASP A 805 8.47 -40.68 2.87
C ASP A 805 9.37 -40.69 1.63
N GLU A 806 9.76 -41.90 1.20
CA GLU A 806 10.57 -42.16 0.00
C GLU A 806 9.72 -42.04 -1.28
N GLU A 807 8.39 -42.25 -1.21
CA GLU A 807 7.51 -42.06 -2.37
C GLU A 807 7.36 -40.57 -2.71
N TYR A 808 7.37 -39.67 -1.73
CA TYR A 808 7.11 -38.25 -1.94
C TYR A 808 8.02 -37.60 -3.00
N ILE A 809 9.34 -37.71 -2.85
CA ILE A 809 10.29 -37.16 -3.82
C ILE A 809 10.12 -37.86 -5.18
N SER A 810 9.79 -39.16 -5.17
CA SER A 810 9.55 -39.95 -6.38
C SER A 810 8.34 -39.51 -7.20
N LYS A 811 7.41 -38.78 -6.56
CA LYS A 811 6.12 -38.29 -7.05
C LYS A 811 6.15 -36.81 -7.49
N ILE A 812 7.25 -36.08 -7.29
CA ILE A 812 7.36 -34.67 -7.73
C ILE A 812 7.15 -34.58 -9.25
N THR A 813 6.20 -33.73 -9.65
CA THR A 813 5.82 -33.50 -11.06
C THR A 813 6.25 -32.13 -11.57
N ALA A 814 6.32 -31.12 -10.69
CA ALA A 814 6.81 -29.79 -11.01
C ALA A 814 7.41 -29.08 -9.78
N LEU A 815 8.39 -28.22 -10.05
CA LEU A 815 8.96 -27.28 -9.10
C LEU A 815 8.78 -25.86 -9.65
N TYR A 816 8.49 -24.88 -8.80
CA TYR A 816 8.42 -23.46 -9.17
C TYR A 816 9.22 -22.65 -8.18
N LEU A 817 10.05 -21.72 -8.66
CA LEU A 817 10.82 -20.81 -7.81
C LEU A 817 10.18 -19.40 -7.84
N ASP A 818 10.19 -18.73 -6.70
CA ASP A 818 9.82 -17.32 -6.49
C ASP A 818 8.46 -16.91 -7.08
N ASN A 819 7.46 -17.78 -6.88
CA ASN A 819 6.10 -17.64 -7.41
C ASN A 819 6.00 -17.59 -8.95
N SER A 820 7.04 -18.02 -9.67
CA SER A 820 7.00 -18.21 -11.12
C SER A 820 5.80 -19.06 -11.53
N ALA A 821 5.05 -18.60 -12.53
CA ALA A 821 4.00 -19.38 -13.19
C ALA A 821 4.59 -20.50 -14.08
N ILE A 822 5.87 -20.41 -14.43
CA ILE A 822 6.61 -21.37 -15.26
C ILE A 822 7.38 -22.31 -14.33
N ALA A 823 7.20 -23.61 -14.50
CA ALA A 823 7.94 -24.62 -13.75
C ALA A 823 9.43 -24.63 -14.15
N LEU A 824 10.30 -24.96 -13.18
CA LEU A 824 11.71 -25.22 -13.43
C LEU A 824 11.85 -26.38 -14.44
N ARG A 825 12.90 -26.32 -15.26
CA ARG A 825 13.19 -27.34 -16.28
C ARG A 825 14.31 -28.28 -15.81
N SER A 826 14.31 -29.50 -16.31
CA SER A 826 15.31 -30.53 -16.02
C SER A 826 15.68 -31.28 -17.30
N ASP A 827 15.98 -30.53 -18.37
CA ASP A 827 16.23 -31.06 -19.71
C ASP A 827 17.56 -30.55 -20.30
N ASP A 828 18.02 -31.21 -21.38
CA ASP A 828 19.32 -30.95 -22.03
C ASP A 828 19.49 -29.52 -22.57
N TYR A 829 18.40 -28.78 -22.72
CA TYR A 829 18.44 -27.37 -23.12
C TYR A 829 18.58 -26.46 -21.89
N ILE A 830 17.70 -26.61 -20.89
CA ILE A 830 17.86 -25.95 -19.58
C ILE A 830 17.61 -26.97 -18.46
N THR A 831 18.66 -27.27 -17.71
CA THR A 831 18.58 -27.98 -16.44
C THR A 831 18.71 -26.96 -15.30
N ALA A 832 17.65 -26.80 -14.52
CA ALA A 832 17.56 -25.93 -13.35
C ALA A 832 17.51 -26.73 -12.03
N TYR A 833 17.15 -28.01 -12.12
CA TYR A 833 17.17 -28.96 -11.02
C TYR A 833 17.44 -30.39 -11.52
N ARG A 834 17.80 -31.27 -10.60
CA ARG A 834 17.97 -32.72 -10.81
C ARG A 834 17.25 -33.48 -9.71
N ILE A 835 16.73 -34.67 -10.02
CA ILE A 835 16.30 -35.66 -9.03
C ILE A 835 17.29 -36.82 -9.12
N SER A 836 17.72 -37.37 -7.98
CA SER A 836 18.61 -38.54 -7.93
C SER A 836 17.98 -39.78 -8.58
N GLU A 837 18.79 -40.71 -9.09
CA GLU A 837 18.30 -41.95 -9.71
C GLU A 837 17.50 -42.84 -8.73
N ALA A 838 17.90 -42.86 -7.45
CA ALA A 838 17.18 -43.50 -6.35
C ALA A 838 15.91 -42.73 -5.94
N LYS A 839 15.74 -41.49 -6.41
CA LYS A 839 14.64 -40.57 -6.08
C LYS A 839 14.51 -40.22 -4.59
N GLU A 840 15.62 -40.21 -3.86
CA GLU A 840 15.70 -39.86 -2.43
C GLU A 840 15.81 -38.35 -2.19
N ASN A 841 16.31 -37.61 -3.18
CA ASN A 841 16.67 -36.19 -3.06
C ASN A 841 16.50 -35.41 -4.37
N VAL A 842 16.33 -34.09 -4.22
CA VAL A 842 16.23 -33.10 -5.30
C VAL A 842 17.37 -32.09 -5.14
N THR A 843 18.17 -31.90 -6.18
CA THR A 843 19.19 -30.85 -6.24
C THR A 843 18.67 -29.68 -7.07
N LEU A 844 18.50 -28.50 -6.47
CA LEU A 844 18.36 -27.25 -7.21
C LEU A 844 19.74 -26.73 -7.58
N LEU A 845 19.94 -26.42 -8.85
CA LEU A 845 21.21 -25.88 -9.32
C LEU A 845 21.26 -24.37 -9.03
N ALA A 846 22.35 -23.88 -8.44
CA ALA A 846 22.55 -22.44 -8.22
C ALA A 846 22.64 -21.68 -9.54
N LYS A 847 23.19 -22.33 -10.57
CA LYS A 847 23.31 -21.83 -11.94
C LYS A 847 22.78 -22.88 -12.90
N THR A 848 21.93 -22.47 -13.84
CA THR A 848 21.34 -23.43 -14.79
C THR A 848 22.41 -24.05 -15.69
N GLU A 849 22.26 -25.33 -16.00
CA GLU A 849 23.06 -26.08 -16.96
C GLU A 849 22.29 -26.31 -18.28
N GLY A 850 22.94 -26.90 -19.28
CA GLY A 850 22.35 -27.21 -20.59
C GLY A 850 22.74 -26.21 -21.68
N THR A 851 22.32 -26.47 -22.92
CA THR A 851 22.72 -25.70 -24.11
C THR A 851 22.14 -24.28 -24.20
N GLY A 852 21.07 -23.98 -23.46
CA GLY A 852 20.53 -22.65 -23.19
C GLY A 852 20.65 -22.23 -21.72
N GLY A 853 21.45 -22.94 -20.92
CA GLY A 853 21.72 -22.62 -19.52
C GLY A 853 22.79 -21.53 -19.33
N GLY A 854 23.28 -21.41 -18.09
CA GLY A 854 24.33 -20.48 -17.70
C GLY A 854 23.84 -19.26 -16.91
N THR A 855 22.55 -19.21 -16.54
CA THR A 855 21.96 -18.12 -15.75
C THR A 855 22.03 -18.46 -14.26
N LEU A 856 22.41 -17.50 -13.41
CA LEU A 856 22.30 -17.64 -11.95
C LEU A 856 20.81 -17.68 -11.57
N GLN A 857 20.40 -18.73 -10.86
CA GLN A 857 19.01 -18.97 -10.44
C GLN A 857 18.82 -18.63 -8.97
N LEU A 858 19.77 -19.03 -8.11
CA LEU A 858 19.75 -18.74 -6.69
C LEU A 858 20.61 -17.50 -6.42
N THR A 859 19.96 -16.42 -5.99
CA THR A 859 20.57 -15.14 -5.62
C THR A 859 20.70 -15.02 -4.10
N GLU A 860 21.26 -13.92 -3.58
CA GLU A 860 21.32 -13.69 -2.13
C GLU A 860 19.93 -13.33 -1.58
N GLY A 861 19.48 -13.99 -0.52
CA GLY A 861 18.21 -13.71 0.15
C GLY A 861 17.33 -14.93 0.39
N GLU A 862 16.02 -14.70 0.53
CA GLU A 862 15.00 -15.73 0.66
C GLU A 862 14.36 -16.05 -0.69
N HIS A 863 14.36 -17.33 -1.06
CA HIS A 863 13.69 -17.85 -2.25
C HIS A 863 12.49 -18.73 -1.86
N LYS A 864 11.45 -18.81 -2.69
CA LYS A 864 10.25 -19.63 -2.42
C LYS A 864 10.11 -20.76 -3.42
N LEU A 865 10.42 -21.99 -2.99
CA LEU A 865 10.27 -23.19 -3.80
C LEU A 865 8.91 -23.84 -3.54
N ARG A 866 8.03 -23.79 -4.53
CA ARG A 866 6.74 -24.49 -4.52
C ARG A 866 6.86 -25.83 -5.23
N ILE A 867 6.44 -26.90 -4.57
CA ILE A 867 6.62 -28.30 -4.97
C ILE A 867 5.26 -28.95 -5.21
N ALA A 868 4.99 -29.33 -6.45
CA ALA A 868 3.82 -30.12 -6.82
C ALA A 868 4.22 -31.59 -6.96
N ALA A 869 3.52 -32.49 -6.25
CA ALA A 869 3.76 -33.93 -6.28
C ALA A 869 2.45 -34.72 -6.40
N ASP A 870 2.44 -35.74 -7.24
CA ASP A 870 1.25 -36.55 -7.53
C ASP A 870 0.78 -37.35 -6.28
N GLY A 871 -0.45 -37.07 -5.84
CA GLY A 871 -1.06 -37.64 -4.63
C GLY A 871 -0.83 -36.84 -3.34
N TYR A 872 -0.07 -35.74 -3.38
CA TYR A 872 0.28 -34.93 -2.20
C TYR A 872 -0.21 -33.48 -2.32
N LYS A 873 -0.46 -32.85 -1.17
CA LYS A 873 -0.73 -31.42 -1.05
C LYS A 873 0.50 -30.62 -1.50
N GLU A 874 0.31 -29.64 -2.38
CA GLU A 874 1.34 -28.72 -2.87
C GLU A 874 1.97 -27.95 -1.69
N GLN A 875 3.27 -28.12 -1.46
CA GLN A 875 4.00 -27.44 -0.37
C GLN A 875 4.87 -26.31 -0.91
N THR A 876 5.13 -25.30 -0.08
CA THR A 876 6.13 -24.25 -0.35
C THR A 876 7.19 -24.27 0.72
N VAL A 877 8.45 -24.44 0.30
CA VAL A 877 9.64 -24.40 1.15
C VAL A 877 10.31 -23.03 0.94
N VAL A 878 10.61 -22.33 2.03
CA VAL A 878 11.48 -21.15 1.98
C VAL A 878 12.93 -21.63 1.98
N LEU A 879 13.71 -21.15 1.02
CA LEU A 879 15.14 -21.42 0.90
C LEU A 879 15.90 -20.15 1.32
N HIS A 880 16.98 -20.31 2.08
CA HIS A 880 17.82 -19.19 2.54
C HIS A 880 19.21 -19.32 1.90
N VAL A 881 19.56 -18.35 1.06
CA VAL A 881 20.82 -18.33 0.30
C VAL A 881 21.66 -17.15 0.76
N VAL A 882 22.81 -17.44 1.37
CA VAL A 882 23.66 -16.45 2.05
C VAL A 882 24.92 -16.16 1.24
N LYS A 883 25.29 -14.88 1.09
CA LYS A 883 26.60 -14.48 0.53
C LYS A 883 27.65 -14.41 1.64
N GLU A 884 28.82 -14.98 1.39
CA GLU A 884 29.99 -14.75 2.25
C GLU A 884 30.61 -13.37 1.93
N LEU A 885 30.85 -12.56 2.97
CA LEU A 885 31.30 -11.17 2.84
C LEU A 885 32.75 -10.98 3.31
N GLU A 886 33.51 -10.14 2.59
CA GLU A 886 34.90 -9.82 2.90
C GLU A 886 35.05 -9.12 4.27
N THR A 887 35.79 -9.74 5.19
CA THR A 887 36.01 -9.24 6.55
C THR A 887 37.32 -8.47 6.68
N PHE A 888 37.22 -7.14 6.74
CA PHE A 888 38.36 -6.24 6.89
C PHE A 888 37.99 -4.96 7.67
N LYS A 889 39.01 -4.17 8.00
CA LYS A 889 38.92 -2.80 8.52
C LYS A 889 39.64 -1.85 7.58
N LEU A 890 39.08 -0.65 7.37
CA LEU A 890 39.80 0.41 6.68
C LEU A 890 41.07 0.78 7.46
N SER A 891 42.16 1.02 6.74
CA SER A 891 43.42 1.50 7.30
C SER A 891 44.11 2.45 6.31
N LEU A 892 44.97 3.33 6.82
CA LEU A 892 45.86 4.10 5.95
C LEU A 892 46.90 3.15 5.35
N ALA A 893 47.19 3.31 4.06
CA ALA A 893 48.38 2.74 3.46
C ALA A 893 49.61 3.61 3.77
N GLU A 894 50.80 3.13 3.41
CA GLU A 894 52.01 3.95 3.51
C GLU A 894 51.90 5.14 2.55
N ASN A 895 52.09 6.36 3.08
CA ASN A 895 52.17 7.57 2.26
C ASN A 895 53.35 7.45 1.28
N SER A 896 53.07 7.46 -0.02
CA SER A 896 54.09 7.40 -1.08
C SER A 896 54.77 8.75 -1.36
N ASP A 897 54.18 9.85 -0.88
CA ASP A 897 54.64 11.22 -1.13
C ASP A 897 55.64 11.71 -0.05
N LYS A 898 56.22 10.78 0.73
CA LYS A 898 57.25 11.08 1.73
C LYS A 898 58.59 11.41 1.08
N THR A 899 59.32 12.32 1.71
CA THR A 899 60.79 12.38 1.60
C THR A 899 61.42 11.59 2.75
N ASP A 900 62.70 11.20 2.62
CA ASP A 900 63.40 10.20 3.47
C ASP A 900 63.59 10.57 4.97
N ALA A 901 62.90 11.60 5.49
CA ALA A 901 63.18 12.21 6.80
C ALA A 901 62.04 12.14 7.83
N GLU A 902 60.79 11.80 7.45
CA GLU A 902 59.61 11.94 8.33
C GLU A 902 58.81 10.64 8.51
N GLU A 903 58.08 10.54 9.63
CA GLU A 903 57.23 9.40 9.96
C GLU A 903 55.97 9.32 9.05
N ALA A 904 55.10 8.33 9.25
CA ALA A 904 53.98 8.04 8.36
C ALA A 904 52.77 9.00 8.46
N ALA A 905 53.04 10.31 8.59
CA ALA A 905 52.03 11.36 8.57
C ALA A 905 51.54 11.69 7.15
N TYR A 906 50.45 12.45 7.09
CA TYR A 906 49.91 13.09 5.90
C TYR A 906 49.75 14.58 6.18
N HIS A 907 50.07 15.44 5.21
CA HIS A 907 50.08 16.90 5.36
C HIS A 907 49.08 17.58 4.41
N VAL A 908 48.71 18.83 4.72
CA VAL A 908 47.85 19.66 3.87
C VAL A 908 48.35 19.66 2.42
N GLY A 909 47.47 19.33 1.48
CA GLY A 909 47.80 19.25 0.05
C GLY A 909 48.47 17.95 -0.44
N GLN A 910 48.62 16.91 0.39
CA GLN A 910 49.01 15.56 -0.05
C GLN A 910 47.80 14.68 -0.41
N MET A 911 48.02 13.60 -1.18
CA MET A 911 47.02 12.56 -1.39
C MET A 911 46.96 11.62 -0.17
N VAL A 912 45.80 11.02 0.11
CA VAL A 912 45.64 10.05 1.22
C VAL A 912 45.22 8.69 0.68
N TYR A 913 46.02 7.66 0.98
CA TYR A 913 45.85 6.31 0.49
C TYR A 913 45.20 5.41 1.55
N ILE A 914 44.11 4.74 1.21
CA ILE A 914 43.31 3.95 2.15
C ILE A 914 43.14 2.52 1.63
N ASN A 915 43.59 1.55 2.43
CA ASN A 915 43.37 0.13 2.20
C ASN A 915 41.93 -0.24 2.58
N ALA A 916 41.26 -1.01 1.72
CA ALA A 916 39.83 -1.30 1.81
C ALA A 916 39.50 -2.74 1.38
N ALA A 917 40.42 -3.66 1.69
CA ALA A 917 40.31 -5.09 1.45
C ALA A 917 40.94 -5.88 2.62
N ALA A 918 40.75 -7.19 2.64
CA ALA A 918 41.41 -8.11 3.56
C ALA A 918 42.94 -8.14 3.37
N ASP A 919 43.66 -8.54 4.43
CA ASP A 919 45.10 -8.72 4.40
C ASP A 919 45.50 -9.80 3.37
N GLU A 920 46.62 -9.60 2.67
CA GLU A 920 47.13 -10.59 1.71
C GLU A 920 47.63 -11.86 2.40
N ALA A 921 48.01 -11.75 3.69
CA ALA A 921 48.38 -12.87 4.52
C ALA A 921 47.20 -13.70 5.05
N ASP A 922 45.94 -13.23 4.88
CA ASP A 922 44.76 -13.98 5.32
C ASP A 922 44.30 -14.98 4.24
N GLU A 923 44.87 -16.19 4.28
CA GLU A 923 44.49 -17.31 3.41
C GLU A 923 43.00 -17.68 3.48
N SER A 924 42.26 -17.30 4.53
CA SER A 924 40.81 -17.55 4.62
C SER A 924 39.99 -16.56 3.79
N GLN A 925 40.39 -15.28 3.78
CA GLN A 925 39.71 -14.22 3.03
C GLN A 925 40.22 -14.06 1.59
N LYS A 926 41.32 -14.73 1.24
CA LYS A 926 42.01 -14.65 -0.05
C LYS A 926 41.16 -14.87 -1.31
N LYS A 927 40.03 -15.59 -1.22
CA LYS A 927 39.04 -15.72 -2.32
C LYS A 927 38.11 -14.51 -2.45
N LEU A 928 37.78 -13.87 -1.33
CA LEU A 928 36.86 -12.72 -1.23
C LEU A 928 37.58 -11.38 -1.37
N ARG A 929 38.92 -11.37 -1.29
CA ARG A 929 39.73 -10.15 -1.25
C ARG A 929 39.43 -9.19 -2.41
N GLY A 930 39.03 -7.96 -2.07
CA GLY A 930 38.61 -6.92 -3.01
C GLY A 930 37.14 -7.02 -3.47
N ASP A 931 36.31 -7.89 -2.91
CA ASP A 931 34.85 -7.87 -3.18
C ASP A 931 34.18 -6.60 -2.64
N PHE A 932 34.61 -6.09 -1.47
CA PHE A 932 34.14 -4.79 -0.98
C PHE A 932 34.45 -3.67 -1.99
N MET A 933 35.66 -3.67 -2.54
CA MET A 933 36.08 -2.66 -3.51
C MET A 933 35.34 -2.78 -4.84
N LYS A 934 35.08 -3.98 -5.34
CA LYS A 934 34.23 -4.17 -6.55
C LYS A 934 32.87 -3.50 -6.34
N ASN A 935 32.21 -3.79 -5.23
CA ASN A 935 30.86 -3.32 -4.90
C ASN A 935 30.78 -1.90 -4.30
N LEU A 936 31.87 -1.13 -4.26
CA LEU A 936 31.93 0.24 -3.72
C LEU A 936 30.89 1.19 -4.37
N THR A 937 29.95 1.71 -3.56
CA THR A 937 28.84 2.59 -3.99
C THR A 937 29.04 4.06 -3.62
N GLY A 938 29.86 4.38 -2.62
CA GLY A 938 30.02 5.76 -2.17
C GLY A 938 31.18 5.99 -1.20
N VAL A 939 31.75 7.20 -1.30
CA VAL A 939 32.74 7.74 -0.38
C VAL A 939 32.25 9.10 0.10
N THR A 940 32.33 9.34 1.41
CA THR A 940 31.89 10.57 2.07
C THR A 940 32.96 11.02 3.04
N LEU A 941 33.36 12.29 2.98
CA LEU A 941 34.42 12.86 3.80
C LEU A 941 33.86 13.96 4.69
N THR A 942 34.15 13.90 5.99
CA THR A 942 33.90 14.96 6.97
C THR A 942 35.21 15.65 7.31
N ASP A 943 35.22 16.99 7.25
CA ASP A 943 36.38 17.83 7.56
C ASP A 943 36.51 18.15 9.07
N PRO A 944 37.61 18.80 9.51
CA PRO A 944 37.84 19.11 10.94
C PRO A 944 36.85 20.09 11.57
N ASP A 945 36.00 20.75 10.76
CA ASP A 945 34.92 21.66 11.20
C ASP A 945 33.55 20.95 11.15
N ASP A 946 33.52 19.62 11.17
CA ASP A 946 32.34 18.73 11.04
C ASP A 946 31.55 18.90 9.71
N ASN A 947 32.14 19.46 8.64
CA ASN A 947 31.44 19.59 7.35
C ASN A 947 31.54 18.28 6.55
N THR A 948 30.42 17.54 6.45
CA THR A 948 30.33 16.31 5.65
C THR A 948 30.00 16.61 4.18
N ARG A 949 30.81 16.09 3.24
CA ARG A 949 30.55 16.10 1.78
C ARG A 949 30.66 14.70 1.16
N LYS A 950 29.80 14.37 0.20
CA LYS A 950 30.00 13.22 -0.69
C LYS A 950 31.19 13.53 -1.61
N VAL A 951 32.12 12.59 -1.73
CA VAL A 951 33.24 12.66 -2.68
C VAL A 951 32.85 11.90 -3.94
N LEU A 952 33.02 12.50 -5.12
CA LEU A 952 32.78 11.84 -6.41
C LEU A 952 33.97 10.97 -6.80
N SER A 953 33.76 9.94 -7.61
CA SER A 953 34.88 9.23 -8.23
C SER A 953 35.56 10.11 -9.29
N LYS A 954 36.81 9.81 -9.62
CA LYS A 954 37.58 10.44 -10.71
C LYS A 954 36.87 10.41 -12.08
N GLU A 955 35.98 9.45 -12.29
CA GLU A 955 35.15 9.29 -13.49
C GLU A 955 33.89 10.18 -13.47
N GLN A 956 33.39 10.53 -12.28
CA GLN A 956 32.19 11.35 -12.07
C GLN A 956 32.53 12.83 -11.78
N GLY A 957 33.77 13.12 -11.37
CA GLY A 957 34.29 14.47 -11.17
C GLY A 957 34.63 15.20 -12.47
N GLY A 958 35.02 16.47 -12.35
CA GLY A 958 35.52 17.23 -13.49
C GLY A 958 36.88 16.69 -13.97
N ILE A 959 37.14 16.72 -15.29
CA ILE A 959 38.34 16.15 -15.92
C ILE A 959 39.68 16.70 -15.35
N PHE A 960 39.66 17.91 -14.78
CA PHE A 960 40.81 18.56 -14.15
C PHE A 960 40.67 18.74 -12.63
N SER A 961 39.68 18.07 -12.01
CA SER A 961 39.42 18.16 -10.57
C SER A 961 40.40 17.32 -9.75
N GLN A 962 40.66 17.78 -8.53
CA GLN A 962 41.55 17.12 -7.55
C GLN A 962 40.86 16.95 -6.18
N ASP A 963 39.53 17.11 -6.14
CA ASP A 963 38.65 16.95 -4.97
C ASP A 963 37.77 15.68 -5.07
N ASN A 964 38.23 14.69 -5.84
CA ASN A 964 37.58 13.40 -6.09
C ASN A 964 38.36 12.23 -5.43
N TYR A 965 37.86 10.99 -5.58
CA TYR A 965 38.59 9.79 -5.20
C TYR A 965 38.90 8.89 -6.41
N GLU A 966 40.04 8.21 -6.37
CA GLU A 966 40.46 7.22 -7.36
C GLU A 966 40.34 5.81 -6.79
N LYS A 967 39.73 4.91 -7.56
CA LYS A 967 39.39 3.52 -7.16
C LYS A 967 40.45 2.56 -7.69
N GLY A 968 41.06 1.78 -6.80
CA GLY A 968 41.90 0.62 -7.14
C GLY A 968 41.21 -0.71 -6.78
N ASP A 969 41.91 -1.83 -7.00
CA ASP A 969 41.36 -3.18 -6.78
C ASP A 969 41.18 -3.54 -5.29
N TYR A 970 42.03 -2.99 -4.41
CA TYR A 970 42.08 -3.31 -2.97
C TYR A 970 42.11 -2.08 -2.06
N SER A 971 42.14 -0.88 -2.65
CA SER A 971 42.37 0.40 -1.98
C SER A 971 41.76 1.55 -2.79
N PHE A 972 41.63 2.72 -2.17
CA PHE A 972 41.27 3.96 -2.87
C PHE A 972 42.12 5.14 -2.38
N THR A 973 42.29 6.12 -3.26
CA THR A 973 43.09 7.32 -3.01
C THR A 973 42.19 8.54 -2.99
N LEU A 974 42.21 9.29 -1.89
CA LEU A 974 41.57 10.59 -1.77
C LEU A 974 42.52 11.66 -2.32
N GLN A 975 42.09 12.39 -3.36
CA GLN A 975 42.92 13.39 -4.04
C GLN A 975 43.14 14.63 -3.17
N LYS A 976 44.28 15.30 -3.41
CA LYS A 976 44.84 16.33 -2.52
C LYS A 976 43.96 17.54 -2.20
N ASP A 977 43.11 18.00 -3.11
CA ASP A 977 42.28 19.20 -2.86
C ASP A 977 41.11 18.90 -1.89
N LEU A 978 40.99 17.65 -1.43
CA LEU A 978 40.15 17.29 -0.29
C LEU A 978 40.68 17.83 1.05
N PHE A 979 42.00 18.05 1.16
CA PHE A 979 42.73 18.27 2.42
C PHE A 979 43.37 19.67 2.49
N GLN A 980 42.52 20.70 2.47
CA GLN A 980 42.89 22.13 2.49
C GLN A 980 43.07 22.71 3.91
N LYS A 981 42.96 21.88 4.96
CA LYS A 981 43.09 22.29 6.37
C LYS A 981 43.85 21.19 7.14
N ALA A 982 44.60 21.57 8.16
CA ALA A 982 45.10 20.61 9.14
C ALA A 982 43.98 20.23 10.13
N GLY A 983 44.10 19.06 10.75
CA GLY A 983 43.18 18.52 11.73
C GLY A 983 42.66 17.12 11.39
N ARG A 984 41.64 16.69 12.15
CA ARG A 984 41.06 15.36 12.07
C ARG A 984 40.01 15.26 10.96
N TYR A 985 40.23 14.37 10.00
CA TYR A 985 39.26 14.00 8.96
C TYR A 985 38.61 12.65 9.27
N THR A 986 37.37 12.47 8.84
CA THR A 986 36.65 11.18 8.95
C THR A 986 36.04 10.80 7.61
N VAL A 987 36.44 9.66 7.06
CA VAL A 987 35.86 9.09 5.84
C VAL A 987 34.89 7.96 6.17
N LEU A 988 33.72 8.00 5.54
CA LEU A 988 32.67 6.98 5.56
C LEU A 988 32.58 6.38 4.15
N VAL A 989 32.59 5.05 4.07
CA VAL A 989 32.66 4.28 2.83
C VAL A 989 31.52 3.27 2.79
N THR A 990 30.74 3.27 1.71
CA THR A 990 29.61 2.35 1.50
C THR A 990 29.87 1.47 0.28
N ALA A 991 29.54 0.19 0.39
CA ALA A 991 29.57 -0.79 -0.70
C ALA A 991 28.30 -1.65 -0.64
N ASP A 992 27.85 -2.13 -1.79
CA ASP A 992 26.61 -2.91 -1.88
C ASP A 992 26.78 -4.30 -1.21
N GLY A 993 25.77 -4.72 -0.45
CA GLY A 993 25.85 -5.87 0.45
C GLY A 993 26.73 -5.70 1.71
N TYR A 994 27.37 -4.55 1.93
CA TYR A 994 28.29 -4.34 3.06
C TYR A 994 27.83 -3.30 4.09
N THR A 995 28.13 -3.57 5.36
CA THR A 995 28.03 -2.56 6.43
C THR A 995 29.02 -1.43 6.19
N ALA A 996 28.53 -0.18 6.29
CA ALA A 996 29.33 1.01 6.04
C ALA A 996 30.57 1.08 6.95
N LYS A 997 31.73 1.33 6.36
CA LYS A 997 33.03 1.35 7.05
C LYS A 997 33.46 2.79 7.29
N THR A 998 34.02 3.07 8.46
CA THR A 998 34.52 4.40 8.83
C THR A 998 36.00 4.34 9.20
N LEU A 999 36.78 5.29 8.71
CA LEU A 999 38.16 5.55 9.15
C LEU A 999 38.29 7.02 9.52
N ALA A 1000 38.98 7.31 10.61
CA ALA A 1000 39.34 8.67 11.00
C ALA A 1000 40.85 8.79 11.11
N PHE A 1001 41.39 9.84 10.50
CA PHE A 1001 42.83 10.11 10.38
C PHE A 1001 43.09 11.61 10.59
N GLU A 1002 44.36 11.99 10.65
CA GLU A 1002 44.79 13.34 10.96
C GLU A 1002 45.72 13.87 9.85
N ILE A 1003 45.48 15.10 9.44
CA ILE A 1003 46.28 15.84 8.46
C ILE A 1003 47.03 16.92 9.21
N LEU A 1004 48.35 16.95 9.09
CA LEU A 1004 49.20 17.95 9.74
C LEU A 1004 49.38 19.19 8.84
N GLU A 1005 49.77 20.31 9.44
CA GLU A 1005 50.21 21.48 8.67
C GLU A 1005 51.44 21.10 7.82
N ALA A 1006 51.54 21.65 6.61
CA ALA A 1006 52.68 21.39 5.74
C ALA A 1006 53.95 22.04 6.32
N ALA A 1007 55.05 21.28 6.39
CA ALA A 1007 56.32 21.80 6.88
C ALA A 1007 56.87 22.88 5.92
N GLU A 1008 57.30 24.02 6.47
CA GLU A 1008 58.02 25.04 5.70
C GLU A 1008 59.38 24.47 5.23
N GLN A 1009 59.50 24.21 3.93
CA GLN A 1009 60.72 23.78 3.26
C GLN A 1009 61.19 24.86 2.28
N PRO A 1010 62.52 25.02 2.08
CA PRO A 1010 63.07 26.21 1.43
C PRO A 1010 62.82 26.24 -0.09
N VAL A 1011 62.56 27.45 -0.60
CA VAL A 1011 62.50 27.71 -2.04
C VAL A 1011 63.91 27.73 -2.62
N GLU A 1012 64.19 26.86 -3.59
CA GLU A 1012 65.44 26.87 -4.35
C GLU A 1012 65.15 26.89 -5.86
N ASN A 1013 65.87 27.75 -6.59
CA ASN A 1013 65.87 27.89 -8.06
C ASN A 1013 64.64 28.58 -8.70
N GLU A 1014 64.52 29.90 -8.51
CA GLU A 1014 63.91 30.76 -9.53
C GLU A 1014 64.80 30.78 -10.79
N LYS A 1015 64.21 30.64 -11.98
CA LYS A 1015 64.96 30.82 -13.24
C LYS A 1015 65.18 32.32 -13.49
N SER A 1016 66.40 32.72 -13.84
CA SER A 1016 66.64 34.12 -14.20
C SER A 1016 65.80 34.55 -15.41
N ALA A 1017 65.18 35.73 -15.31
CA ALA A 1017 64.38 36.30 -16.39
C ALA A 1017 65.27 36.79 -17.56
N PRO A 1018 64.79 36.72 -18.82
CA PRO A 1018 65.54 37.27 -19.95
C PRO A 1018 65.61 38.80 -19.87
N GLY A 1019 66.79 39.36 -20.17
CA GLY A 1019 67.02 40.80 -20.13
C GLY A 1019 66.22 41.59 -21.17
N VAL A 1020 66.06 42.90 -20.92
CA VAL A 1020 65.44 43.85 -21.87
C VAL A 1020 66.54 44.62 -22.60
N GLU A 1021 66.55 44.56 -23.93
CA GLU A 1021 67.53 45.27 -24.77
C GLU A 1021 67.15 46.75 -24.96
N THR A 1022 65.93 46.97 -25.44
CA THR A 1022 65.46 48.28 -25.95
C THR A 1022 63.95 48.43 -25.82
N THR A 1023 63.51 49.67 -25.64
CA THR A 1023 62.10 50.05 -25.58
C THR A 1023 61.81 51.10 -26.64
N LYS A 1024 60.76 50.89 -27.46
CA LYS A 1024 60.45 51.75 -28.61
C LYS A 1024 58.97 52.09 -28.67
N TYR A 1025 58.64 53.37 -28.62
CA TYR A 1025 57.31 53.86 -28.97
C TYR A 1025 57.01 53.67 -30.47
N VAL A 1026 55.83 53.13 -30.78
CA VAL A 1026 55.29 52.99 -32.12
C VAL A 1026 54.02 53.82 -32.22
N LYS A 1027 54.10 54.90 -33.00
CA LYS A 1027 52.98 55.81 -33.25
C LYS A 1027 51.86 55.09 -33.99
N GLY A 1028 50.66 55.13 -33.41
CA GLY A 1028 49.45 54.48 -33.94
C GLY A 1028 49.01 54.99 -35.30
N THR A 1029 48.16 54.21 -35.96
CA THR A 1029 47.55 54.50 -37.26
C THR A 1029 46.06 54.83 -37.10
N ASN A 1030 45.31 54.96 -38.20
CA ASN A 1030 43.85 55.05 -38.13
C ASN A 1030 43.16 53.72 -37.76
N TRP A 1031 43.92 52.61 -37.65
CA TRP A 1031 43.40 51.26 -37.40
C TRP A 1031 44.08 50.59 -36.19
N ASP A 1032 45.35 50.89 -35.94
CA ASP A 1032 46.15 50.35 -34.83
C ASP A 1032 46.37 51.40 -33.74
N PRO A 1033 46.24 51.06 -32.44
CA PRO A 1033 46.58 51.99 -31.36
C PRO A 1033 48.09 52.33 -31.36
N ALA A 1034 48.45 53.41 -30.67
CA ALA A 1034 49.85 53.64 -30.31
C ALA A 1034 50.27 52.64 -29.22
N TYR A 1035 51.49 52.11 -29.31
CA TYR A 1035 52.00 51.10 -28.39
C TYR A 1035 53.50 51.26 -28.11
N TYR A 1036 53.95 50.84 -26.93
CA TYR A 1036 55.36 50.66 -26.62
C TYR A 1036 55.75 49.20 -26.91
N ARG A 1037 56.80 49.01 -27.70
CA ARG A 1037 57.44 47.70 -27.94
C ARG A 1037 58.65 47.56 -27.03
N VAL A 1038 58.64 46.53 -26.19
CA VAL A 1038 59.79 46.09 -25.39
C VAL A 1038 60.44 44.91 -26.12
N THR A 1039 61.75 45.02 -26.38
CA THR A 1039 62.55 43.96 -27.01
C THR A 1039 63.36 43.23 -25.95
N PHE A 1040 63.28 41.90 -25.95
CA PHE A 1040 63.99 41.03 -25.02
C PHE A 1040 65.25 40.44 -25.67
N ASP A 1041 66.27 40.21 -24.86
CA ASP A 1041 67.52 39.55 -25.24
C ASP A 1041 67.23 38.14 -25.75
N THR A 1042 67.72 37.81 -26.95
CA THR A 1042 67.56 36.50 -27.59
C THR A 1042 68.83 35.65 -27.60
N THR A 1043 69.80 35.93 -26.71
CA THR A 1043 71.01 35.12 -26.54
C THR A 1043 70.69 33.66 -26.20
N ASP A 1044 69.58 33.40 -25.50
CA ASP A 1044 68.90 32.10 -25.50
C ASP A 1044 67.48 32.25 -26.08
N GLU A 1045 67.35 32.05 -27.40
CA GLU A 1045 66.05 32.05 -28.10
C GLU A 1045 65.03 31.06 -27.51
N LYS A 1046 65.48 29.98 -26.85
CA LYS A 1046 64.59 28.97 -26.28
C LYS A 1046 64.05 29.45 -24.93
N ALA A 1047 64.92 29.91 -24.02
CA ALA A 1047 64.50 30.42 -22.72
C ALA A 1047 63.66 31.70 -22.85
N THR A 1048 64.06 32.65 -23.69
CA THR A 1048 63.28 33.88 -23.94
C THR A 1048 61.91 33.56 -24.56
N LYS A 1049 61.83 32.55 -25.43
CA LYS A 1049 60.54 32.08 -25.98
C LYS A 1049 59.69 31.34 -24.94
N GLU A 1050 60.28 30.55 -24.05
CA GLU A 1050 59.57 29.88 -22.94
C GLU A 1050 58.95 30.94 -22.02
N TYR A 1051 59.77 31.87 -21.52
CA TYR A 1051 59.36 33.00 -20.68
C TYR A 1051 58.27 33.86 -21.34
N LEU A 1052 58.44 34.28 -22.60
CA LEU A 1052 57.48 35.18 -23.25
C LEU A 1052 56.12 34.52 -23.53
N ASN A 1053 56.05 33.20 -23.78
CA ASN A 1053 54.78 32.52 -24.03
C ASN A 1053 54.05 32.08 -22.75
N ALA A 1054 54.77 31.82 -21.65
CA ALA A 1054 54.20 31.49 -20.35
C ALA A 1054 53.13 32.49 -19.89
N ASP A 1055 52.20 32.06 -19.04
CA ASP A 1055 51.26 32.97 -18.40
C ASP A 1055 51.97 33.83 -17.35
N LYS A 1056 51.52 35.09 -17.26
CA LYS A 1056 52.25 36.17 -16.59
C LYS A 1056 51.31 37.28 -16.14
N THR A 1057 51.60 37.85 -14.98
CA THR A 1057 51.09 39.17 -14.58
C THR A 1057 51.96 40.22 -15.26
N VAL A 1058 51.35 41.30 -15.76
CA VAL A 1058 52.11 42.51 -16.14
C VAL A 1058 51.43 43.72 -15.54
N ILE A 1059 52.23 44.62 -14.96
CA ILE A 1059 51.78 45.82 -14.28
C ILE A 1059 52.61 47.00 -14.82
N VAL A 1060 51.96 48.14 -15.10
CA VAL A 1060 52.62 49.39 -15.49
C VAL A 1060 52.16 50.50 -14.54
N ASN A 1061 53.08 51.13 -13.80
CA ASN A 1061 52.77 52.13 -12.76
C ASN A 1061 51.67 51.67 -11.78
N GLY A 1062 51.70 50.40 -11.34
CA GLY A 1062 50.67 49.81 -10.49
C GLY A 1062 49.35 49.43 -11.19
N ILE A 1063 49.18 49.71 -12.49
CA ILE A 1063 47.99 49.38 -13.28
C ILE A 1063 48.18 48.01 -13.97
N PRO A 1064 47.29 47.02 -13.73
CA PRO A 1064 47.41 45.70 -14.34
C PRO A 1064 47.04 45.72 -15.84
N TYR A 1065 47.91 45.15 -16.66
CA TYR A 1065 47.75 45.00 -18.11
C TYR A 1065 47.28 43.59 -18.49
N LYS A 1066 46.41 43.49 -19.50
CA LYS A 1066 45.75 42.23 -19.90
C LYS A 1066 46.27 41.65 -21.22
N LYS A 1067 46.57 40.35 -21.22
CA LYS A 1067 47.04 39.57 -22.39
C LYS A 1067 45.96 39.57 -23.49
N ALA A 1068 46.32 40.05 -24.68
CA ALA A 1068 45.45 40.20 -25.85
C ALA A 1068 46.09 39.61 -27.11
N ILE A 1069 45.27 39.21 -28.09
CA ILE A 1069 45.74 38.63 -29.37
C ILE A 1069 46.12 39.75 -30.37
N LEU A 1070 45.39 40.87 -30.34
CA LEU A 1070 45.62 42.05 -31.16
C LEU A 1070 45.17 43.29 -30.36
N LEU A 1071 46.00 44.32 -30.29
CA LEU A 1071 45.72 45.52 -29.50
C LEU A 1071 44.65 46.37 -30.19
N SER A 1072 43.68 46.90 -29.44
CA SER A 1072 42.61 47.73 -30.01
C SER A 1072 42.62 49.16 -29.48
N ALA A 1073 42.44 50.16 -30.35
CA ALA A 1073 42.23 51.55 -29.95
C ALA A 1073 40.90 51.83 -29.22
N SER A 1074 40.06 50.80 -29.02
CA SER A 1074 38.84 50.86 -28.20
C SER A 1074 38.98 50.17 -26.84
N ARG A 1075 40.19 49.68 -26.50
CA ARG A 1075 40.50 48.96 -25.26
C ARG A 1075 41.75 49.55 -24.63
N GLN A 1076 41.85 49.36 -23.31
CA GLN A 1076 42.83 50.01 -22.46
C GLN A 1076 43.62 48.99 -21.67
N ASN A 1077 44.88 49.29 -21.39
CA ASN A 1077 45.83 48.41 -20.69
C ASN A 1077 45.89 46.99 -21.30
N GLU A 1078 46.04 46.86 -22.63
CA GLU A 1078 46.24 45.58 -23.32
C GLU A 1078 47.74 45.34 -23.65
N PHE A 1079 48.22 44.10 -23.50
CA PHE A 1079 49.55 43.68 -23.96
C PHE A 1079 49.49 42.46 -24.87
N LYS A 1080 50.41 42.34 -25.83
CA LYS A 1080 50.53 41.14 -26.70
C LYS A 1080 51.97 40.69 -26.89
N VAL A 1081 52.15 39.39 -27.04
CA VAL A 1081 53.43 38.77 -27.46
C VAL A 1081 53.55 38.91 -28.98
N SER A 1082 54.67 39.46 -29.45
CA SER A 1082 54.93 39.69 -30.88
C SER A 1082 56.24 39.06 -31.36
N LYS A 1083 56.31 38.87 -32.68
CA LYS A 1083 57.39 38.17 -33.39
C LYS A 1083 58.17 39.13 -34.29
N ASP A 1084 59.37 38.70 -34.68
CA ASP A 1084 60.22 39.44 -35.61
C ASP A 1084 59.92 39.08 -37.07
N ASP A 1085 59.48 40.07 -37.85
CA ASP A 1085 58.90 39.86 -39.20
C ASP A 1085 59.89 39.26 -40.23
N SER A 1086 61.20 39.31 -39.94
CA SER A 1086 62.24 38.75 -40.81
C SER A 1086 62.55 37.27 -40.55
N TYR A 1087 62.28 36.75 -39.34
CA TYR A 1087 62.74 35.42 -38.90
C TYR A 1087 61.72 34.62 -38.05
N GLY A 1088 60.61 35.22 -37.64
CA GLY A 1088 59.55 34.55 -36.85
C GLY A 1088 59.86 34.32 -35.37
N VAL A 1089 61.04 34.74 -34.89
CA VAL A 1089 61.49 34.65 -33.49
C VAL A 1089 60.56 35.44 -32.58
N VAL A 1090 60.21 34.89 -31.42
CA VAL A 1090 59.39 35.55 -30.38
C VAL A 1090 60.32 36.35 -29.48
N LYS A 1091 60.29 37.68 -29.57
CA LYS A 1091 61.21 38.55 -28.81
C LYS A 1091 60.64 39.91 -28.39
N TYR A 1092 59.35 40.15 -28.62
CA TYR A 1092 58.70 41.44 -28.34
C TYR A 1092 57.49 41.29 -27.41
N LEU A 1093 57.31 42.22 -26.48
CA LEU A 1093 56.01 42.53 -25.89
C LEU A 1093 55.57 43.93 -26.39
N ASP A 1094 54.35 44.01 -26.93
CA ASP A 1094 53.73 45.28 -27.33
C ASP A 1094 52.64 45.64 -26.31
N PHE A 1095 52.73 46.83 -25.71
CA PHE A 1095 51.82 47.37 -24.71
C PHE A 1095 51.07 48.59 -25.23
N THR A 1096 49.75 48.68 -25.03
CA THR A 1096 49.01 49.92 -25.35
C THR A 1096 49.57 51.11 -24.56
N ALA A 1097 49.74 52.25 -25.23
CA ALA A 1097 50.46 53.40 -24.69
C ALA A 1097 49.66 54.27 -23.69
N ASP A 1098 48.57 53.76 -23.12
CA ASP A 1098 47.60 54.52 -22.34
C ASP A 1098 47.82 54.49 -20.81
N GLY A 1099 48.50 53.48 -20.27
CA GLY A 1099 49.01 53.48 -18.89
C GLY A 1099 50.35 54.22 -18.72
N PHE A 1100 51.13 54.36 -19.80
CA PHE A 1100 52.40 55.10 -19.81
C PHE A 1100 52.13 56.60 -19.75
N THR A 1101 52.23 57.17 -18.54
CA THR A 1101 51.73 58.51 -18.21
C THR A 1101 52.67 59.34 -17.33
N GLU A 1102 53.73 58.74 -16.80
CA GLU A 1102 54.77 59.39 -15.99
C GLU A 1102 56.06 59.54 -16.81
N GLU A 1103 56.99 60.41 -16.39
CA GLU A 1103 58.23 60.69 -17.16
C GLU A 1103 59.12 59.44 -17.31
N GLU A 1104 59.22 58.66 -16.23
CA GLU A 1104 59.70 57.27 -16.22
C GLU A 1104 58.54 56.38 -15.76
N ASN A 1105 58.29 55.25 -16.44
CA ASN A 1105 57.18 54.34 -16.14
C ASN A 1105 57.74 52.98 -15.73
N GLU A 1106 57.35 52.50 -14.55
CA GLU A 1106 57.77 51.20 -14.03
C GLU A 1106 56.92 50.08 -14.65
N VAL A 1107 57.58 49.09 -15.25
CA VAL A 1107 56.96 47.88 -15.78
C VAL A 1107 57.45 46.68 -14.97
N VAL A 1108 56.52 45.98 -14.32
CA VAL A 1108 56.76 44.76 -13.53
C VAL A 1108 56.14 43.57 -14.26
N ILE A 1109 56.91 42.49 -14.44
CA ILE A 1109 56.48 41.24 -15.08
C ILE A 1109 56.78 40.06 -14.14
N GLU A 1110 55.71 39.40 -13.70
CA GLU A 1110 55.75 38.21 -12.86
C GLU A 1110 55.46 36.96 -13.70
N VAL A 1111 56.28 35.92 -13.59
CA VAL A 1111 56.10 34.63 -14.30
C VAL A 1111 56.42 33.49 -13.35
N ASN A 1112 55.47 32.59 -13.10
CA ASN A 1112 55.68 31.47 -12.17
C ASN A 1112 56.91 30.64 -12.56
N GLY A 1113 57.86 30.49 -11.63
CA GLY A 1113 59.13 29.78 -11.84
C GLY A 1113 60.27 30.62 -12.41
N TYR A 1114 60.11 31.95 -12.52
CA TYR A 1114 61.17 32.89 -12.90
C TYR A 1114 61.29 34.06 -11.91
N GLU A 1115 62.48 34.67 -11.84
CA GLU A 1115 62.72 35.93 -11.13
C GLU A 1115 61.74 37.03 -11.62
N THR A 1116 61.23 37.85 -10.70
CA THR A 1116 60.35 38.98 -11.07
C THR A 1116 61.14 40.06 -11.81
N LEU A 1117 60.71 40.41 -13.01
CA LEU A 1117 61.42 41.35 -13.89
C LEU A 1117 60.81 42.74 -13.81
N THR A 1118 61.57 43.70 -13.27
CA THR A 1118 61.19 45.12 -13.20
C THR A 1118 62.14 45.99 -14.01
N PHE A 1119 61.60 46.88 -14.86
CA PHE A 1119 62.38 47.82 -15.67
C PHE A 1119 61.61 49.12 -15.93
N MET A 1120 62.34 50.21 -16.22
CA MET A 1120 61.77 51.53 -16.52
C MET A 1120 61.61 51.78 -18.02
N VAL A 1121 60.56 52.51 -18.39
CA VAL A 1121 60.27 52.98 -19.75
C VAL A 1121 60.02 54.50 -19.74
N GLU A 1122 60.91 55.27 -20.38
CA GLU A 1122 60.73 56.71 -20.54
C GLU A 1122 59.49 57.05 -21.39
N LEU A 1123 58.83 58.16 -21.07
CA LEU A 1123 57.73 58.71 -21.87
C LEU A 1123 58.22 59.26 -23.22
N PHE A 1124 57.48 59.00 -24.29
CA PHE A 1124 57.82 59.49 -25.63
C PHE A 1124 57.49 60.98 -25.82
N ASP A 1125 58.52 61.83 -25.89
CA ASP A 1125 58.40 63.21 -26.36
C ASP A 1125 58.27 63.26 -27.90
N PRO A 1126 57.17 63.83 -28.46
CA PRO A 1126 56.98 63.94 -29.90
C PRO A 1126 57.83 65.01 -30.61
N GLU A 1127 58.61 65.84 -29.90
CA GLU A 1127 59.54 66.80 -30.50
C GLU A 1127 60.97 66.25 -30.74
N GLU A 1128 61.38 65.16 -30.08
CA GLU A 1128 62.66 64.47 -30.38
C GLU A 1128 62.54 63.39 -31.48
N GLY A 1129 63.66 63.14 -32.17
CA GLY A 1129 63.72 62.33 -33.39
C GLY A 1129 63.70 60.81 -33.15
N ILE A 1130 63.28 60.05 -34.17
CA ILE A 1130 63.13 58.58 -34.08
C ILE A 1130 64.50 57.87 -34.05
N GLU A 1131 65.04 57.63 -32.86
CA GLU A 1131 66.00 56.56 -32.58
C GLU A 1131 65.87 56.12 -31.10
N GLY A 1132 66.13 54.85 -30.79
CA GLY A 1132 65.77 54.25 -29.50
C GLY A 1132 66.86 54.40 -28.43
N LYS A 1133 66.45 54.68 -27.18
CA LYS A 1133 67.30 54.57 -25.99
C LYS A 1133 67.34 53.12 -25.48
N SER A 1134 68.41 52.79 -24.75
CA SER A 1134 68.54 51.53 -24.01
C SER A 1134 67.73 51.61 -22.71
N ALA A 1135 67.17 50.49 -22.26
CA ALA A 1135 66.47 50.41 -20.98
C ALA A 1135 67.44 50.57 -19.79
N SER A 1136 66.95 51.09 -18.67
CA SER A 1136 67.73 51.09 -17.43
C SER A 1136 67.91 49.67 -16.89
N ALA A 1137 69.05 49.40 -16.26
CA ALA A 1137 69.35 48.09 -15.67
C ALA A 1137 68.39 47.77 -14.49
N PRO A 1138 68.07 46.48 -14.25
CA PRO A 1138 67.17 46.09 -13.15
C PRO A 1138 67.76 46.45 -11.79
N LEU A 1139 66.91 46.98 -10.91
CA LEU A 1139 67.26 47.32 -9.54
C LEU A 1139 67.33 46.04 -8.69
N LYS A 1140 68.45 45.84 -7.98
CA LYS A 1140 68.55 44.85 -6.90
C LYS A 1140 68.41 45.53 -5.55
N THR A 1141 67.59 44.95 -4.68
CA THR A 1141 67.38 45.44 -3.31
C THR A 1141 68.22 44.62 -2.33
N GLU A 1142 69.30 45.20 -1.83
CA GLU A 1142 70.00 44.73 -0.62
C GLU A 1142 69.59 45.64 0.56
N GLU A 1143 69.44 45.09 1.76
CA GLU A 1143 69.30 45.87 3.00
C GLU A 1143 70.32 45.38 4.06
N GLU A 1144 70.88 46.32 4.83
CA GLU A 1144 72.14 46.12 5.56
C GLU A 1144 72.01 45.48 6.96
N ALA A 1145 73.12 44.94 7.46
CA ALA A 1145 73.26 44.44 8.82
C ALA A 1145 74.23 45.30 9.66
N ALA A 1146 73.81 45.67 10.88
CA ALA A 1146 74.66 46.30 11.91
C ALA A 1146 74.03 46.13 13.30
N GLU A 1147 74.77 46.06 14.42
CA GLU A 1147 76.17 45.66 14.66
C GLU A 1147 76.28 45.28 16.15
N ASN A 1148 77.12 44.30 16.51
CA ASN A 1148 77.89 44.37 17.77
C ASN A 1148 79.10 43.42 17.74
N LYS A 1149 80.17 43.78 18.47
CA LYS A 1149 81.41 42.99 18.61
C LYS A 1149 81.79 42.85 20.07
N GLU A 1150 82.40 41.70 20.42
CA GLU A 1150 83.39 41.40 21.47
C GLU A 1150 83.28 39.89 21.83
N GLU A 1151 84.31 39.13 22.20
CA GLU A 1151 85.74 39.45 22.38
C GLU A 1151 86.69 38.29 21.97
N LYS A 1152 87.91 38.23 22.52
CA LYS A 1152 89.11 37.56 22.00
C LYS A 1152 89.50 36.24 22.70
N THR A 1153 90.13 35.36 21.90
CA THR A 1153 91.27 34.46 22.18
C THR A 1153 91.86 34.33 23.60
N GLU A 1154 92.14 33.09 24.05
CA GLU A 1154 93.53 32.59 24.26
C GLU A 1154 93.60 31.03 24.28
N SER A 1155 94.75 30.41 24.59
CA SER A 1155 95.12 29.05 24.14
C SER A 1155 96.07 28.24 25.06
N THR A 1156 96.00 26.89 25.05
CA THR A 1156 97.17 25.98 25.29
C THR A 1156 96.91 24.50 24.91
N GLU A 1157 97.92 23.85 24.29
CA GLU A 1157 98.56 22.52 24.54
C GLU A 1157 97.80 21.35 25.25
N GLU A 1158 98.05 20.04 25.02
CA GLU A 1158 99.18 19.28 24.42
C GLU A 1158 98.77 18.11 23.44
N VAL A 1159 99.79 17.46 22.87
CA VAL A 1159 99.87 16.23 22.01
C VAL A 1159 99.95 14.96 22.92
N PRO A 1160 99.49 13.71 22.56
CA PRO A 1160 100.02 12.93 21.43
C PRO A 1160 99.16 11.87 20.68
N GLU A 1161 99.75 11.48 19.52
CA GLU A 1161 99.78 10.15 18.86
C GLU A 1161 98.69 9.62 17.90
N SER A 1162 99.20 9.08 16.78
CA SER A 1162 98.58 8.30 15.68
C SER A 1162 99.07 6.83 15.81
N PRO A 1163 98.84 5.83 14.91
CA PRO A 1163 98.33 5.86 13.52
C PRO A 1163 97.20 4.82 13.22
N GLY A 1164 96.65 4.66 12.00
CA GLY A 1164 96.78 5.46 10.75
C GLY A 1164 96.90 4.61 9.45
N ALA A 1165 96.54 5.22 8.30
CA ALA A 1165 96.67 4.74 6.91
C ALA A 1165 95.85 3.47 6.47
N GLY A 1166 95.46 3.28 5.21
CA GLY A 1166 95.58 4.09 3.97
C GLY A 1166 94.58 3.57 2.90
N LYS A 1167 94.07 4.40 1.96
CA LYS A 1167 94.59 4.68 0.60
C LYS A 1167 94.88 3.44 -0.28
N ALA A 1168 94.66 3.37 -1.61
CA ALA A 1168 93.85 4.10 -2.62
C ALA A 1168 94.13 3.42 -4.01
N GLU A 1169 94.00 3.96 -5.25
CA GLU A 1169 93.65 5.28 -5.85
C GLU A 1169 93.35 5.04 -7.37
N GLU A 1170 92.37 5.75 -8.01
CA GLU A 1170 92.21 5.97 -9.49
C GLU A 1170 91.96 4.74 -10.43
N ALA A 1171 91.55 4.84 -11.72
CA ALA A 1171 90.64 5.76 -12.47
C ALA A 1171 90.34 5.27 -13.93
N LYS A 1172 89.32 5.88 -14.58
CA LYS A 1172 89.19 6.27 -16.01
C LYS A 1172 88.85 5.29 -17.18
N GLU A 1173 88.18 5.91 -18.18
CA GLU A 1173 88.12 5.69 -19.66
C GLU A 1173 87.26 4.55 -20.29
N GLU A 1174 86.15 4.96 -20.95
CA GLU A 1174 85.80 4.90 -22.41
C GLU A 1174 86.54 3.92 -23.36
N PRO A 1175 85.95 3.51 -24.53
CA PRO A 1175 85.02 4.29 -25.38
C PRO A 1175 83.83 3.54 -26.05
N GLU A 1176 83.19 4.24 -27.00
CA GLU A 1176 82.10 3.86 -27.93
C GLU A 1176 82.43 2.71 -28.92
N ILE A 1177 81.44 2.27 -29.74
CA ILE A 1177 81.40 2.48 -31.21
C ILE A 1177 80.21 1.76 -31.90
N ALA A 1178 79.50 2.49 -32.79
CA ALA A 1178 78.73 2.11 -34.01
C ALA A 1178 77.64 0.98 -33.95
N GLU A 1179 76.37 1.24 -34.32
CA GLU A 1179 75.75 1.18 -35.70
C GLU A 1179 75.50 -0.27 -36.21
N GLU A 1180 74.61 -0.58 -37.17
CA GLU A 1180 74.03 0.19 -38.28
C GLU A 1180 72.66 -0.45 -38.73
N ASP A 1181 71.78 0.35 -39.37
CA ASP A 1181 70.86 -0.01 -40.50
C ASP A 1181 69.89 -1.24 -40.49
N LYS A 1182 68.75 -1.27 -41.22
CA LYS A 1182 67.82 -0.28 -41.85
C LYS A 1182 66.65 -1.05 -42.53
N THR A 1183 65.46 -0.42 -42.70
CA THR A 1183 64.48 -0.56 -43.84
C THR A 1183 63.98 -1.97 -44.32
N GLU A 1184 62.85 -2.18 -45.01
CA GLU A 1184 61.60 -1.44 -45.32
C GLU A 1184 60.54 -2.46 -45.84
N GLU A 1185 59.38 -1.93 -46.25
CA GLU A 1185 58.40 -2.41 -47.25
C GLU A 1185 58.75 -3.56 -48.23
N ALA A 1186 57.82 -4.28 -48.87
CA ALA A 1186 56.39 -4.59 -48.65
C ALA A 1186 55.88 -5.53 -49.79
N LYS A 1187 54.70 -6.16 -49.57
CA LYS A 1187 53.73 -6.66 -50.59
C LYS A 1187 54.02 -7.90 -51.47
N GLU A 1188 52.88 -8.49 -51.85
CA GLU A 1188 52.56 -9.27 -53.07
C GLU A 1188 52.91 -10.79 -53.16
N ASP A 1189 51.84 -11.59 -52.96
CA ASP A 1189 51.48 -12.92 -53.49
C ASP A 1189 51.95 -13.21 -54.94
N PRO A 1190 52.05 -14.49 -55.43
CA PRO A 1190 50.94 -15.47 -55.38
C PRO A 1190 51.23 -17.00 -55.44
N GLU A 1191 50.11 -17.76 -55.40
CA GLU A 1191 49.82 -19.09 -56.02
C GLU A 1191 50.88 -20.21 -56.00
N GLU A 1192 50.61 -21.30 -55.26
CA GLU A 1192 50.17 -22.58 -55.86
C GLU A 1192 49.64 -23.58 -54.81
N THR A 1193 48.96 -24.66 -55.27
CA THR A 1193 48.43 -25.81 -54.48
C THR A 1193 47.30 -25.57 -53.47
N GLU A 1194 46.11 -25.36 -54.03
CA GLU A 1194 44.77 -25.87 -53.62
C GLU A 1194 44.56 -26.45 -52.20
N ASP A 1195 43.65 -25.80 -51.45
CA ASP A 1195 42.54 -26.47 -50.75
C ASP A 1195 41.35 -25.46 -50.69
N ASP A 1196 40.13 -25.87 -51.06
CA ASP A 1196 39.02 -24.94 -51.35
C ASP A 1196 37.62 -25.51 -50.99
N LYS A 1197 36.69 -24.62 -50.58
CA LYS A 1197 35.23 -24.79 -50.46
C LYS A 1197 34.64 -25.96 -49.64
N THR A 1198 34.17 -25.60 -48.44
CA THR A 1198 32.76 -25.60 -47.98
C THR A 1198 31.78 -26.74 -48.35
N GLU A 1199 30.96 -27.08 -47.34
CA GLU A 1199 29.67 -27.82 -47.37
C GLU A 1199 29.70 -29.37 -47.42
N VAL A 1200 28.51 -29.93 -47.10
CA VAL A 1200 28.08 -31.34 -47.12
C VAL A 1200 28.55 -32.23 -45.97
N VAL A 1201 27.80 -32.10 -44.86
CA VAL A 1201 27.02 -33.18 -44.21
C VAL A 1201 27.54 -34.62 -44.30
N LYS A 1202 27.78 -35.20 -43.12
CA LYS A 1202 27.66 -36.63 -42.75
C LYS A 1202 27.35 -36.65 -41.24
N GLU A 1203 26.28 -37.24 -40.70
CA GLU A 1203 25.48 -38.43 -41.10
C GLU A 1203 26.34 -39.69 -41.32
N GLU A 1204 25.98 -40.88 -40.84
CA GLU A 1204 24.66 -41.43 -40.47
C GLU A 1204 24.80 -42.40 -39.25
N PRO A 1205 23.81 -43.25 -38.86
CA PRO A 1205 23.72 -43.78 -37.50
C PRO A 1205 24.32 -45.19 -37.30
N GLY A 1206 24.31 -45.66 -36.05
CA GLY A 1206 24.71 -47.02 -35.69
C GLY A 1206 23.70 -48.11 -36.12
N LYS A 1207 24.06 -49.39 -35.91
CA LYS A 1207 23.13 -50.51 -36.12
C LYS A 1207 23.55 -51.82 -35.46
N ALA A 1208 22.60 -52.38 -34.69
CA ALA A 1208 22.42 -53.81 -34.40
C ALA A 1208 23.61 -54.56 -33.75
N GLY A 1209 23.35 -55.80 -33.32
CA GLY A 1209 24.37 -56.63 -32.69
C GLY A 1209 23.93 -57.16 -31.34
N GLU A 1210 23.03 -58.14 -31.41
CA GLU A 1210 22.90 -59.20 -30.42
C GLU A 1210 24.28 -59.79 -30.04
N ASP A 1211 24.51 -60.06 -28.77
CA ASP A 1211 24.91 -61.40 -28.30
C ASP A 1211 24.59 -61.52 -26.79
N LYS A 1212 23.80 -62.51 -26.39
CA LYS A 1212 24.22 -63.89 -26.01
C LYS A 1212 25.12 -63.89 -24.77
N THR A 1213 24.55 -64.03 -23.57
CA THR A 1213 24.08 -65.28 -22.90
C THR A 1213 25.21 -66.16 -22.38
N GLU A 1214 24.95 -66.76 -21.20
CA GLU A 1214 25.60 -67.98 -20.69
C GLU A 1214 27.08 -67.84 -20.22
N ASP A 1215 27.52 -68.45 -19.11
CA ASP A 1215 26.78 -69.14 -18.04
C ASP A 1215 27.65 -69.29 -16.77
N THR A 1216 27.04 -69.80 -15.68
CA THR A 1216 27.66 -70.60 -14.61
C THR A 1216 28.67 -69.95 -13.63
N LYS A 1217 28.19 -69.73 -12.38
CA LYS A 1217 28.42 -70.62 -11.21
C LYS A 1217 29.88 -70.83 -10.73
N GLU A 1218 30.15 -70.49 -9.47
CA GLU A 1218 30.45 -71.47 -8.40
C GLU A 1218 30.44 -70.88 -6.97
N GLU A 1219 29.58 -71.45 -6.12
CA GLU A 1219 29.69 -71.49 -4.64
C GLU A 1219 30.84 -72.47 -4.25
N PRO A 1220 31.40 -72.49 -3.00
CA PRO A 1220 30.60 -72.74 -1.79
C PRO A 1220 31.14 -72.36 -0.36
N VAL A 1221 30.25 -72.52 0.64
CA VAL A 1221 30.44 -73.16 1.98
C VAL A 1221 31.04 -72.42 3.21
N GLU A 1222 30.15 -72.26 4.22
CA GLU A 1222 30.25 -72.44 5.70
C GLU A 1222 31.37 -71.75 6.54
N THR A 1223 31.03 -71.05 7.63
CA THR A 1223 30.64 -71.62 8.95
C THR A 1223 30.27 -70.49 9.94
N ALA A 1224 29.67 -70.67 11.13
CA ALA A 1224 28.65 -71.58 11.66
C ALA A 1224 28.39 -71.25 13.17
N GLU A 1225 27.17 -71.45 13.66
CA GLU A 1225 26.73 -71.55 15.09
C GLU A 1225 26.78 -70.31 16.03
N GLY A 1226 25.75 -70.21 16.91
CA GLY A 1226 25.60 -69.18 17.95
C GLY A 1226 24.14 -68.88 18.32
N GLU A 1227 23.54 -69.64 19.25
CA GLU A 1227 22.10 -69.62 19.60
C GLU A 1227 21.73 -68.77 20.85
N THR A 1228 20.44 -68.76 21.21
CA THR A 1228 19.81 -68.38 22.53
C THR A 1228 19.67 -66.90 22.91
N GLU A 1229 18.71 -66.47 23.75
CA GLU A 1229 17.27 -66.82 23.89
C GLU A 1229 16.56 -65.77 24.79
N ASP A 1230 15.36 -65.32 24.37
CA ASP A 1230 14.16 -64.93 25.14
C ASP A 1230 14.13 -64.05 26.44
N THR A 1231 13.04 -63.25 26.54
CA THR A 1231 12.37 -62.71 27.77
C THR A 1231 13.07 -61.68 28.71
N LYS A 1232 12.40 -60.80 29.49
CA LYS A 1232 11.03 -60.20 29.55
C LYS A 1232 10.97 -59.02 30.58
N GLU A 1233 9.98 -58.11 30.44
CA GLU A 1233 9.21 -57.38 31.50
C GLU A 1233 9.95 -56.47 32.54
N VAL A 1234 9.34 -55.48 33.24
CA VAL A 1234 8.28 -54.45 32.94
C VAL A 1234 8.23 -53.42 34.12
N THR A 1235 7.42 -52.33 34.05
CA THR A 1235 7.23 -51.22 35.06
C THR A 1235 8.35 -50.17 35.13
N VAL A 1236 8.17 -48.91 35.61
CA VAL A 1236 7.11 -48.24 36.43
C VAL A 1236 6.68 -46.88 35.81
N GLU A 1237 5.56 -46.31 36.30
CA GLU A 1237 4.87 -45.10 35.81
C GLU A 1237 5.27 -43.75 36.51
N GLU A 1238 4.77 -42.65 35.93
CA GLU A 1238 4.38 -41.33 36.49
C GLU A 1238 5.37 -40.26 37.08
N LYS A 1239 5.30 -39.07 36.44
CA LYS A 1239 5.08 -37.69 36.97
C LYS A 1239 6.17 -36.76 37.57
N GLU A 1240 6.32 -35.62 36.86
CA GLU A 1240 6.20 -34.20 37.29
C GLU A 1240 7.33 -33.37 37.97
N GLU A 1241 7.25 -32.05 37.67
CA GLU A 1241 7.81 -30.81 38.27
C GLU A 1241 9.33 -30.44 38.31
N ASP A 1242 9.70 -29.54 37.38
CA ASP A 1242 10.08 -28.11 37.60
C ASP A 1242 11.52 -27.62 37.94
N THR A 1243 11.82 -26.41 37.44
CA THR A 1243 12.87 -25.41 37.75
C THR A 1243 14.34 -25.51 37.25
N LYS A 1244 14.69 -24.55 36.36
CA LYS A 1244 15.91 -23.68 36.26
C LYS A 1244 17.20 -24.04 37.05
N LYS A 1245 18.40 -23.90 36.42
CA LYS A 1245 19.25 -22.65 36.37
C LYS A 1245 20.78 -22.86 36.13
N ALA A 1246 21.43 -21.87 35.48
CA ALA A 1246 22.90 -21.53 35.54
C ALA A 1246 23.91 -22.54 34.91
N ALA A 1247 25.23 -22.30 34.80
CA ALA A 1247 26.16 -21.18 35.08
C ALA A 1247 27.33 -21.22 34.03
N ASP A 1248 28.41 -20.43 33.91
CA ASP A 1248 29.07 -19.24 34.52
C ASP A 1248 29.95 -18.63 33.35
N SER A 1249 30.81 -17.59 33.35
CA SER A 1249 31.36 -16.67 34.37
C SER A 1249 32.07 -15.44 33.73
N LYS A 1250 32.07 -14.30 34.44
CA LYS A 1250 33.16 -13.27 34.50
C LYS A 1250 33.35 -12.37 33.25
N LYS A 1251 33.78 -11.10 33.37
CA LYS A 1251 34.74 -10.41 34.27
C LYS A 1251 34.19 -9.09 34.87
N GLU A 1252 34.71 -8.44 35.92
CA GLU A 1252 35.64 -8.81 37.03
C GLU A 1252 35.44 -7.83 38.23
N GLU A 1253 36.50 -7.24 38.83
CA GLU A 1253 36.42 -6.40 40.06
C GLU A 1253 37.34 -5.15 40.03
N ILE A 1254 36.98 -4.11 40.82
CA ILE A 1254 37.84 -3.47 41.85
C ILE A 1254 37.00 -2.51 42.73
N GLN A 1255 37.42 -2.28 43.99
CA GLN A 1255 36.70 -1.54 45.04
C GLN A 1255 37.22 -0.09 45.24
N ASN A 1256 36.42 0.75 45.94
CA ASN A 1256 36.78 1.87 46.85
C ASN A 1256 35.90 3.15 46.66
N ASP A 1257 35.58 3.98 47.67
CA ASP A 1257 35.43 3.78 49.13
C ASP A 1257 34.65 4.98 49.77
N THR A 1258 34.05 4.74 50.94
CA THR A 1258 33.63 5.64 52.06
C THR A 1258 32.86 6.98 51.91
N ALA A 1259 31.89 7.15 52.85
CA ALA A 1259 31.40 8.38 53.51
C ALA A 1259 30.49 9.39 52.74
N GLY A 1260 29.55 10.10 53.41
CA GLY A 1260 29.04 9.95 54.78
C GLY A 1260 28.38 11.21 55.40
N THR A 1261 27.51 10.99 56.41
CA THR A 1261 26.92 11.98 57.40
C THR A 1261 26.01 13.10 56.86
N ASP A 1262 24.96 13.56 57.57
CA ASP A 1262 24.34 13.17 58.86
C ASP A 1262 22.78 12.99 58.67
N GLY A 1263 21.78 13.28 59.51
CA GLY A 1263 21.61 13.83 60.88
C GLY A 1263 20.27 14.58 61.01
N ILE A 1264 19.54 14.66 62.14
CA ILE A 1264 19.50 13.93 63.44
C ILE A 1264 18.01 13.86 63.89
N THR A 1265 17.65 13.03 64.89
CA THR A 1265 16.29 12.80 65.44
C THR A 1265 15.79 13.93 66.39
N SER A 1266 14.57 13.98 66.95
CA SER A 1266 13.44 13.03 67.19
C SER A 1266 12.12 13.83 67.42
N GLY A 1267 10.89 13.28 67.52
CA GLY A 1267 10.40 11.89 67.39
C GLY A 1267 9.46 11.46 68.55
N SER A 1268 8.16 11.21 68.29
CA SER A 1268 7.20 10.61 69.26
C SER A 1268 6.09 9.81 68.55
N LYS A 1269 5.34 8.96 69.28
CA LYS A 1269 4.52 7.86 68.73
C LYS A 1269 3.06 8.23 68.36
N GLY A 1270 2.63 7.76 67.19
CA GLY A 1270 1.24 7.56 66.74
C GLY A 1270 1.15 6.24 65.94
N LYS A 1271 -0.04 5.80 65.49
CA LYS A 1271 -0.25 4.46 64.88
C LYS A 1271 -1.43 4.46 63.88
N VAL A 1272 -1.36 3.65 62.82
CA VAL A 1272 -2.44 3.33 61.82
C VAL A 1272 -2.72 4.46 60.81
N PRO A 1273 -3.11 4.24 59.52
CA PRO A 1273 -3.28 2.99 58.72
C PRO A 1273 -2.39 2.94 57.43
N GLU A 1274 -2.80 2.04 56.50
CA GLU A 1274 -2.49 1.97 55.05
C GLU A 1274 -1.05 1.54 54.64
N GLU A 1275 -0.86 0.70 53.62
CA GLU A 1275 -1.83 0.01 52.71
C GLU A 1275 -1.55 -1.50 52.66
#